data_AF-A0A248JQE5-F1
#
_entry.id   AF-A0A248JQE5-F1
#
_cell.length_a   1.000
_cell.length_b   1.000
_cell.length_c   1.000
_cell.angle_alpha   90.00
_cell.angle_beta   90.00
_cell.angle_gamma   90.00
#
_symmetry.space_group_name_H-M   'P 1'
#
loop_
_entity.id
_entity.type
_entity.pdbx_description
1 polymer ?
#
loop_
_entity_poly.entity_id
_entity_poly.type
_entity_poly.pdbx_seq_one_letter_code
_entity_poly.pdbx_strand_id
1 'polypeptide(L)'
;MGGSGSSIFLNTASNTLYVSGASQQVFASGDAIYVTTGDGGTTSTVTIASTGSTADTIRVGYATSGTTISGGATILNSGGTLVVNDAGTVLSGNGANATLSGYGTTQVNVGGSGTFKATSETLAVTSGGNVSIAGASATVSVSAGAKATISGTGNTVTANGNATLIASAGTSVLVGSGGGASLTGTTGTSVRYTGDGATIDLTAGKATLAGASIYDTLVNISSLQALGNNDVIAAGSSTSLSIAGTGDVITLTGSGNIISGTGSASVSVTAVNSTQTINTASSTIDVRNSGDTITLGGGGSTINSSTGNSASVVVTAISSTETINTASSTIDVRASGNTIILGAAGDTVKSTTGNSASIAITTINSSQTINITNSAVDVQTSGATVTLSGAGNTVKSTTGNSASVVVTAISSAETINTASSVIDVQATGDTIIVGGAGSTVKSTTGKSASVVITAASSTETINTASSVIDVQATGDTIILGASGDTVKSTTGNAASIAITTINSSQTINITNSTVDVQTSGATVTLSGGGNTVKSTTGNAASIAITTINSSQTINITNSTVDVQASGATVTLGGAGSTVKSTTGNSASVVVTAISSTETINTASSVIDVQATGDTIILGASGDTVKSTNNSSASVVVSSSISATSITETISISNSAVNVQADHTTITVTGSNDSVTLNSSADVAISSGTNNTLIATNGNATLKSTGGSATLVGTGAGSTLWAAGGQVTAKYAADNMIVDLTAGTAKIEGASVSDKLIGISTLIASGSRSAISGVAATVTLLSGGQADAVTMSGGTLATQDNVGNSTGTTLAGSSNTVSLGAGNGLVVSGSSNTLTVTSGYVGIVTGSQGNIVTMSGSTLATQDNVGNSTSTTLAGSSNTVSLGAGNGLVLSGSSNTLTVTSGYVGIVTGSQGNIVTMSGGTLATQDNVGNSTSTTLAGSSNTVSLGASNSLVLSGSSNTLTVTSGYVGIVTGSQGNVVRMSGGALATQDKVGNSTSTTLAGSSNTVSLGASNSLVLSGSSNTLTVTSGYVGIVTGSQGNVVRMSGGALATQDKVGNSTSTTLAGSSNTVSLGASNSLVLSGSSNTLTVTSGYVGIVTDSQSNIVTMSGGSLATQDDVGNRTATTLTGSSNTVSLGAGNGLFLSGSSNAVSVSGGLVKLGSGTNNTVALSTNGVGPSGELDLFVTHDQVWLQQSGNDLIIDQLGVAQDVTLKNWFAGSSNEVATIKASDGVLLTPADVTTLLSNMTTFTNGHAGYNPLTTSQTSTGNSYYAGALNGVWHS
;
A
#
# COMPACT_ATOMS: atom_id res chain seq x y z
N MET A 1 39.67 -123.86 88.35
CA MET A 1 39.55 -124.56 89.65
C MET A 1 39.53 -123.52 90.75
N GLY A 2 38.66 -123.65 91.75
CA GLY A 2 38.54 -122.70 92.85
C GLY A 2 39.68 -122.84 93.85
N GLY A 3 40.63 -121.89 93.82
CA GLY A 3 41.74 -121.74 94.75
C GLY A 3 42.81 -120.79 94.20
N SER A 4 43.20 -119.76 94.96
CA SER A 4 44.23 -118.77 94.58
C SER A 4 45.61 -119.41 94.42
N GLY A 5 46.34 -119.06 93.36
CA GLY A 5 47.77 -119.39 93.20
C GLY A 5 48.09 -120.67 92.41
N SER A 6 47.18 -121.18 91.57
CA SER A 6 47.48 -122.31 90.69
C SER A 6 47.96 -121.85 89.30
N SER A 7 49.17 -122.27 88.90
CA SER A 7 49.69 -122.07 87.54
C SER A 7 49.23 -123.23 86.64
N ILE A 8 48.61 -122.90 85.50
CA ILE A 8 48.20 -123.88 84.48
C ILE A 8 49.12 -123.75 83.26
N PHE A 9 49.83 -124.82 82.94
CA PHE A 9 50.57 -124.96 81.69
C PHE A 9 49.73 -125.78 80.69
N LEU A 10 49.34 -125.18 79.57
CA LEU A 10 48.69 -125.86 78.45
C LEU A 10 49.72 -126.04 77.34
N ASN A 11 50.08 -127.27 76.98
CA ASN A 11 51.13 -127.55 75.98
C ASN A 11 50.62 -128.01 74.61
N THR A 12 49.33 -127.83 74.29
CA THR A 12 48.77 -128.15 72.97
C THR A 12 47.73 -127.13 72.51
N ALA A 13 47.66 -126.96 71.18
CA ALA A 13 46.76 -126.03 70.48
C ALA A 13 45.27 -126.40 70.67
N SER A 14 44.40 -125.38 70.59
CA SER A 14 42.92 -125.46 70.67
C SER A 14 42.28 -125.65 72.05
N ASN A 15 42.96 -125.26 73.13
CA ASN A 15 42.32 -125.17 74.45
C ASN A 15 41.55 -123.85 74.60
N THR A 16 40.25 -123.93 74.88
CA THR A 16 39.45 -122.79 75.35
C THR A 16 39.50 -122.76 76.87
N LEU A 17 40.15 -121.74 77.45
CA LEU A 17 40.28 -121.60 78.91
C LEU A 17 39.18 -120.69 79.45
N TYR A 18 38.19 -121.28 80.13
CA TYR A 18 37.24 -120.53 80.95
C TYR A 18 37.82 -120.36 82.36
N VAL A 19 38.14 -119.12 82.74
CA VAL A 19 38.62 -118.78 84.08
C VAL A 19 37.73 -117.71 84.69
N SER A 20 37.12 -118.03 85.84
CA SER A 20 36.41 -117.08 86.69
C SER A 20 37.21 -116.83 87.97
N GLY A 21 37.38 -115.56 88.35
CA GLY A 21 38.15 -115.11 89.52
C GLY A 21 39.17 -114.00 89.20
N ALA A 22 39.43 -113.12 90.16
CA ALA A 22 40.36 -111.98 90.00
C ALA A 22 41.84 -112.42 90.03
N SER A 23 42.71 -111.66 89.32
CA SER A 23 44.18 -111.81 89.25
C SER A 23 44.70 -113.09 88.58
N GLN A 24 44.09 -113.50 87.47
CA GLN A 24 44.53 -114.64 86.66
C GLN A 24 45.63 -114.21 85.66
N GLN A 25 46.80 -114.87 85.68
CA GLN A 25 47.82 -114.72 84.64
C GLN A 25 47.67 -115.82 83.59
N VAL A 26 47.53 -115.43 82.31
CA VAL A 26 47.47 -116.37 81.18
C VAL A 26 48.74 -116.18 80.35
N PHE A 27 49.63 -117.18 80.38
CA PHE A 27 50.77 -117.27 79.46
C PHE A 27 50.37 -118.12 78.25
N ALA A 28 50.34 -117.51 77.06
CA ALA A 28 50.12 -118.21 75.80
C ALA A 28 51.32 -117.94 74.88
N SER A 29 51.85 -118.99 74.24
CA SER A 29 52.91 -118.90 73.26
C SER A 29 52.36 -119.39 71.93
N GLY A 30 52.14 -118.45 71.00
CA GLY A 30 51.63 -118.72 69.66
C GLY A 30 50.10 -118.84 69.60
N ASP A 31 49.51 -117.97 68.79
CA ASP A 31 48.11 -117.88 68.36
C ASP A 31 47.12 -117.04 69.19
N ALA A 32 46.16 -116.48 68.45
CA ALA A 32 45.29 -115.34 68.78
C ALA A 32 44.54 -115.46 70.13
N ILE A 33 44.63 -114.40 70.94
CA ILE A 33 43.93 -114.27 72.22
C ILE A 33 42.62 -113.52 72.00
N TYR A 34 41.50 -114.15 72.36
CA TYR A 34 40.16 -113.56 72.38
C TYR A 34 39.75 -113.28 73.83
N VAL A 35 39.34 -112.05 74.15
CA VAL A 35 38.84 -111.66 75.48
C VAL A 35 37.38 -111.22 75.36
N THR A 36 36.46 -111.93 76.04
CA THR A 36 35.03 -111.59 76.16
C THR A 36 34.64 -111.45 77.64
N THR A 37 33.72 -110.54 77.97
CA THR A 37 33.41 -110.13 79.35
C THR A 37 32.52 -111.12 80.11
N GLY A 38 32.71 -111.21 81.44
CA GLY A 38 31.74 -111.69 82.41
C GLY A 38 31.25 -110.55 83.32
N ASP A 39 29.99 -110.60 83.74
CA ASP A 39 29.21 -109.54 84.37
C ASP A 39 29.79 -108.98 85.70
N GLY A 40 29.61 -107.68 85.91
CA GLY A 40 29.46 -107.08 87.24
C GLY A 40 30.75 -106.66 87.96
N GLY A 41 31.29 -105.50 87.59
CA GLY A 41 31.82 -104.52 88.55
C GLY A 41 32.85 -104.96 89.58
N THR A 42 34.01 -105.49 89.15
CA THR A 42 35.31 -105.32 89.85
C THR A 42 36.47 -105.54 88.86
N THR A 43 37.58 -104.83 89.07
CA THR A 43 38.77 -104.81 88.20
C THR A 43 39.35 -106.19 87.92
N SER A 44 39.35 -106.59 86.63
CA SER A 44 40.12 -107.74 86.15
C SER A 44 41.34 -107.24 85.37
N THR A 45 42.53 -107.56 85.84
CA THR A 45 43.78 -107.29 85.13
C THR A 45 44.02 -108.43 84.13
N VAL A 46 44.02 -108.15 82.83
CA VAL A 46 44.48 -109.11 81.80
C VAL A 46 45.84 -108.63 81.31
N THR A 47 46.90 -109.28 81.77
CA THR A 47 48.27 -109.06 81.27
C THR A 47 48.54 -110.04 80.14
N ILE A 48 48.76 -109.55 78.92
CA ILE A 48 49.23 -110.35 77.77
C ILE A 48 50.71 -110.02 77.57
N ALA A 49 51.60 -110.99 77.84
CA ALA A 49 53.02 -110.87 77.53
C ALA A 49 53.38 -111.90 76.44
N SER A 50 53.79 -111.43 75.27
CA SER A 50 54.38 -112.25 74.20
C SER A 50 55.87 -111.94 74.12
N THR A 51 56.72 -112.98 74.15
CA THR A 51 58.19 -112.84 74.07
C THR A 51 58.78 -113.60 72.88
N GLY A 52 58.09 -113.60 71.73
CA GLY A 52 58.52 -114.26 70.49
C GLY A 52 58.87 -113.30 69.35
N SER A 53 59.72 -113.73 68.41
CA SER A 53 60.17 -112.98 67.23
C SER A 53 59.22 -113.05 66.02
N THR A 54 58.02 -113.61 66.20
CA THR A 54 56.96 -113.74 65.19
C THR A 54 55.76 -112.87 65.60
N ALA A 55 55.22 -112.09 64.66
CA ALA A 55 54.16 -111.12 64.93
C ALA A 55 52.85 -111.79 65.37
N ASP A 56 52.37 -111.43 66.56
CA ASP A 56 51.05 -111.84 67.06
C ASP A 56 49.98 -110.80 66.69
N THR A 57 48.76 -111.24 66.36
CA THR A 57 47.61 -110.36 66.11
C THR A 57 46.69 -110.35 67.32
N ILE A 58 46.50 -109.18 67.94
CA ILE A 58 45.56 -108.97 69.05
C ILE A 58 44.27 -108.35 68.50
N ARG A 59 43.12 -109.00 68.74
CA ARG A 59 41.78 -108.49 68.39
C ARG A 59 40.99 -108.20 69.67
N VAL A 60 40.51 -106.97 69.83
CA VAL A 60 39.70 -106.53 70.99
C VAL A 60 38.36 -105.99 70.50
N GLY A 61 37.25 -106.47 71.09
CA GLY A 61 35.89 -105.95 70.90
C GLY A 61 35.13 -106.56 69.72
N TYR A 62 34.11 -107.38 70.01
CA TYR A 62 33.06 -107.74 69.05
C TYR A 62 31.72 -107.31 69.65
N ALA A 63 31.17 -106.21 69.10
CA ALA A 63 29.84 -105.64 69.28
C ALA A 63 29.49 -104.84 70.57
N THR A 64 28.95 -103.65 70.30
CA THR A 64 28.27 -102.65 71.15
C THR A 64 29.14 -101.78 72.08
N SER A 65 29.50 -100.60 71.54
CA SER A 65 29.48 -99.24 72.13
C SER A 65 29.89 -99.08 73.61
N GLY A 66 31.02 -98.39 73.82
CA GLY A 66 31.26 -97.64 75.06
C GLY A 66 32.40 -98.10 75.98
N THR A 67 33.47 -98.70 75.46
CA THR A 67 34.61 -99.12 76.30
C THR A 67 35.67 -98.02 76.40
N THR A 68 35.75 -97.33 77.54
CA THR A 68 36.91 -96.49 77.89
C THR A 68 37.99 -97.36 78.54
N ILE A 69 39.17 -97.47 77.92
CA ILE A 69 40.37 -97.97 78.62
C ILE A 69 40.95 -96.81 79.43
N SER A 70 40.43 -96.58 80.64
CA SER A 70 40.96 -95.58 81.58
C SER A 70 41.52 -96.27 82.82
N GLY A 71 42.85 -96.21 82.98
CA GLY A 71 43.55 -96.71 84.15
C GLY A 71 44.74 -97.59 83.79
N GLY A 72 45.91 -96.97 83.59
CA GLY A 72 47.23 -97.61 83.72
C GLY A 72 47.53 -98.88 82.89
N ALA A 73 46.80 -99.18 81.81
CA ALA A 73 47.10 -100.31 80.95
C ALA A 73 48.14 -99.94 79.89
N THR A 74 49.36 -100.48 80.02
CA THR A 74 50.41 -100.33 79.02
C THR A 74 50.24 -101.40 77.93
N ILE A 75 49.86 -101.02 76.71
CA ILE A 75 49.97 -101.91 75.54
C ILE A 75 51.42 -101.78 75.02
N LEU A 76 52.30 -102.68 75.45
CA LEU A 76 53.63 -102.85 74.85
C LEU A 76 53.50 -103.78 73.64
N ASN A 77 53.43 -103.22 72.45
CA ASN A 77 53.56 -103.98 71.21
C ASN A 77 54.95 -103.71 70.62
N SER A 78 55.87 -104.66 70.80
CA SER A 78 57.24 -104.59 70.25
C SER A 78 57.34 -105.16 68.82
N GLY A 79 56.22 -105.39 68.13
CA GLY A 79 56.17 -105.76 66.73
C GLY A 79 54.87 -106.49 66.34
N GLY A 80 54.10 -105.93 65.40
CA GLY A 80 52.88 -106.52 64.83
C GLY A 80 51.76 -105.49 64.61
N THR A 81 50.83 -105.78 63.69
CA THR A 81 49.71 -104.89 63.33
C THR A 81 48.60 -104.94 64.38
N LEU A 82 48.28 -103.79 64.99
CA LEU A 82 47.12 -103.64 65.87
C LEU A 82 45.90 -103.22 65.03
N VAL A 83 44.92 -104.11 64.90
CA VAL A 83 43.69 -103.86 64.15
C VAL A 83 42.55 -103.63 65.14
N VAL A 84 42.00 -102.41 65.13
CA VAL A 84 40.85 -102.01 65.94
C VAL A 84 39.66 -101.85 65.01
N ASN A 85 38.68 -102.75 65.11
CA ASN A 85 37.56 -102.85 64.17
C ASN A 85 36.27 -102.19 64.67
N ASP A 86 36.34 -101.26 65.64
CA ASP A 86 35.14 -100.62 66.22
C ASP A 86 35.21 -99.09 66.20
N ALA A 87 34.08 -98.47 65.84
CA ALA A 87 33.93 -97.03 65.79
C ALA A 87 33.80 -96.48 67.22
N GLY A 88 34.72 -95.61 67.62
CA GLY A 88 34.71 -94.95 68.94
C GLY A 88 35.70 -95.49 69.98
N THR A 89 36.64 -96.34 69.59
CA THR A 89 37.73 -96.77 70.51
C THR A 89 38.86 -95.74 70.55
N VAL A 90 39.17 -95.20 71.73
CA VAL A 90 40.33 -94.32 71.97
C VAL A 90 41.53 -95.18 72.36
N LEU A 91 42.59 -95.19 71.54
CA LEU A 91 43.88 -95.82 71.86
C LEU A 91 44.89 -94.74 72.25
N SER A 92 45.58 -94.93 73.37
CA SER A 92 46.74 -94.14 73.78
C SER A 92 47.92 -95.07 74.06
N GLY A 93 49.06 -94.84 73.41
CA GLY A 93 50.23 -95.69 73.53
C GLY A 93 51.53 -94.92 73.26
N ASN A 94 52.55 -95.23 74.06
CA ASN A 94 53.91 -94.71 73.96
C ASN A 94 54.83 -95.83 73.44
N GLY A 95 55.40 -95.69 72.23
CA GLY A 95 56.32 -96.67 71.65
C GLY A 95 56.31 -96.70 70.13
N ALA A 96 57.45 -97.04 69.52
CA ALA A 96 57.70 -96.81 68.10
C ALA A 96 57.14 -97.90 67.16
N ASN A 97 56.57 -97.46 66.02
CA ASN A 97 56.05 -98.23 64.88
C ASN A 97 54.68 -98.95 65.02
N ALA A 98 53.60 -98.21 65.28
CA ALA A 98 52.23 -98.73 65.16
C ALA A 98 51.56 -98.25 63.86
N THR A 99 51.36 -99.16 62.90
CA THR A 99 50.49 -98.90 61.73
C THR A 99 49.04 -99.15 62.12
N LEU A 100 48.26 -98.07 62.27
CA LEU A 100 46.80 -98.15 62.43
C LEU A 100 46.16 -97.90 61.06
N SER A 101 45.28 -98.80 60.60
CA SER A 101 44.47 -98.63 59.39
C SER A 101 43.02 -98.90 59.75
N GLY A 102 42.23 -97.84 59.82
CA GLY A 102 40.78 -97.89 60.01
C GLY A 102 40.06 -97.33 58.79
N TYR A 103 38.76 -97.64 58.69
CA TYR A 103 37.83 -96.98 57.78
C TYR A 103 36.78 -96.28 58.66
N GLY A 104 36.84 -94.96 58.84
CA GLY A 104 35.80 -94.18 59.54
C GLY A 104 36.32 -93.19 60.59
N THR A 105 35.47 -92.28 61.08
CA THR A 105 35.83 -91.18 61.99
C THR A 105 36.23 -91.68 63.38
N THR A 106 37.51 -91.99 63.59
CA THR A 106 38.05 -92.47 64.88
C THR A 106 39.04 -91.43 65.45
N GLN A 107 39.03 -91.20 66.77
CA GLN A 107 40.02 -90.36 67.46
C GLN A 107 41.20 -91.21 67.95
N VAL A 108 42.43 -90.89 67.54
CA VAL A 108 43.64 -91.65 67.90
C VAL A 108 44.65 -90.76 68.61
N ASN A 109 44.99 -91.06 69.87
CA ASN A 109 46.00 -90.32 70.64
C ASN A 109 47.38 -90.99 70.48
N VAL A 110 48.34 -90.28 69.90
CA VAL A 110 49.68 -90.81 69.59
C VAL A 110 50.70 -90.18 70.54
N GLY A 111 51.31 -90.96 71.45
CA GLY A 111 52.33 -90.45 72.38
C GLY A 111 53.78 -90.59 71.90
N GLY A 112 54.07 -91.55 71.01
CA GLY A 112 55.41 -91.88 70.54
C GLY A 112 55.68 -91.62 69.06
N SER A 113 56.88 -91.98 68.57
CA SER A 113 57.29 -91.81 67.16
C SER A 113 56.86 -93.00 66.27
N GLY A 114 56.17 -92.81 65.14
CA GLY A 114 55.75 -93.93 64.28
C GLY A 114 54.90 -93.53 63.06
N THR A 115 54.64 -94.47 62.14
CA THR A 115 53.87 -94.22 60.90
C THR A 115 52.42 -94.68 61.00
N PHE A 116 51.45 -93.81 60.73
CA PHE A 116 50.01 -94.06 60.77
C PHE A 116 49.41 -93.94 59.37
N LYS A 117 48.34 -94.68 59.05
CA LYS A 117 47.60 -94.47 57.80
C LYS A 117 46.14 -94.11 58.09
N ALA A 118 45.74 -92.88 57.80
CA ALA A 118 44.43 -92.32 58.11
C ALA A 118 43.69 -91.89 56.83
N THR A 119 42.51 -92.44 56.58
CA THR A 119 41.52 -91.93 55.63
C THR A 119 40.25 -91.39 56.34
N SER A 120 40.13 -90.06 56.49
CA SER A 120 39.00 -89.34 57.15
C SER A 120 38.89 -89.45 58.69
N GLU A 121 39.95 -89.87 59.40
CA GLU A 121 40.01 -89.93 60.87
C GLU A 121 40.41 -88.60 61.52
N THR A 122 40.22 -88.48 62.84
CA THR A 122 40.81 -87.41 63.65
C THR A 122 41.98 -87.95 64.48
N LEU A 123 43.19 -87.42 64.34
CA LEU A 123 44.37 -87.87 65.10
C LEU A 123 44.82 -86.76 66.05
N ALA A 124 45.29 -87.11 67.24
CA ALA A 124 45.93 -86.19 68.16
C ALA A 124 47.33 -86.71 68.54
N VAL A 125 48.38 -86.03 68.10
CA VAL A 125 49.76 -86.30 68.50
C VAL A 125 50.04 -85.56 69.81
N THR A 126 50.43 -86.29 70.85
CA THR A 126 50.69 -85.81 72.21
C THR A 126 52.21 -85.73 72.48
N SER A 127 52.61 -85.08 73.58
CA SER A 127 53.97 -84.55 73.81
C SER A 127 55.11 -85.54 73.51
N GLY A 128 56.03 -85.14 72.62
CA GLY A 128 57.34 -85.77 72.40
C GLY A 128 57.48 -86.73 71.20
N GLY A 129 56.40 -87.03 70.46
CA GLY A 129 56.44 -87.98 69.34
C GLY A 129 56.88 -87.38 67.99
N ASN A 130 57.69 -88.11 67.21
CA ASN A 130 57.94 -87.88 65.78
C ASN A 130 57.08 -88.83 64.93
N VAL A 131 55.90 -88.40 64.53
CA VAL A 131 54.87 -89.23 63.89
C VAL A 131 54.86 -89.01 62.38
N SER A 132 54.83 -90.06 61.56
CA SER A 132 54.50 -89.99 60.14
C SER A 132 53.03 -90.38 59.94
N ILE A 133 52.25 -89.67 59.14
CA ILE A 133 50.82 -89.92 58.92
C ILE A 133 50.60 -89.94 57.42
N ALA A 134 50.24 -91.09 56.87
CA ALA A 134 49.90 -91.32 55.48
C ALA A 134 48.38 -91.37 55.28
N GLY A 135 47.86 -91.04 54.10
CA GLY A 135 46.44 -91.23 53.76
C GLY A 135 45.70 -89.93 53.40
N ALA A 136 44.37 -89.94 53.41
CA ALA A 136 43.57 -88.87 52.81
C ALA A 136 42.47 -88.29 53.71
N SER A 137 42.27 -86.98 53.68
CA SER A 137 41.20 -86.25 54.41
C SER A 137 41.21 -86.40 55.95
N ALA A 138 42.33 -86.78 56.56
CA ALA A 138 42.45 -86.88 58.02
C ALA A 138 42.58 -85.50 58.68
N THR A 139 42.01 -85.33 59.88
CA THR A 139 42.16 -84.14 60.73
C THR A 139 43.13 -84.44 61.86
N VAL A 140 44.34 -83.89 61.85
CA VAL A 140 45.37 -84.16 62.86
C VAL A 140 45.53 -82.93 63.76
N SER A 141 45.72 -83.12 65.06
CA SER A 141 46.10 -82.09 66.04
C SER A 141 47.42 -82.50 66.67
N VAL A 142 48.40 -81.60 66.78
CA VAL A 142 49.76 -81.90 67.22
C VAL A 142 50.08 -81.03 68.42
N SER A 143 50.36 -81.66 69.56
CA SER A 143 50.65 -80.98 70.82
C SER A 143 52.00 -80.28 70.79
N ALA A 144 52.21 -79.32 71.69
CA ALA A 144 53.46 -78.58 71.81
C ALA A 144 54.67 -79.53 71.96
N GLY A 145 55.75 -79.25 71.25
CA GLY A 145 56.98 -80.03 71.23
C GLY A 145 56.94 -81.34 70.42
N ALA A 146 55.78 -81.75 69.89
CA ALA A 146 55.67 -82.94 69.03
C ALA A 146 55.89 -82.61 67.54
N LYS A 147 56.21 -83.63 66.75
CA LYS A 147 56.45 -83.53 65.31
C LYS A 147 55.52 -84.48 64.53
N ALA A 148 54.87 -83.98 63.48
CA ALA A 148 54.07 -84.79 62.57
C ALA A 148 54.53 -84.58 61.11
N THR A 149 55.03 -85.62 60.47
CA THR A 149 55.24 -85.72 59.03
C THR A 149 53.99 -86.30 58.38
N ILE A 150 53.48 -85.70 57.31
CA ILE A 150 52.18 -86.02 56.72
C ILE A 150 52.38 -86.33 55.24
N SER A 151 51.78 -87.40 54.75
CA SER A 151 51.79 -87.82 53.34
C SER A 151 50.38 -88.19 52.87
N GLY A 152 50.03 -87.82 51.64
CA GLY A 152 48.69 -88.03 51.06
C GLY A 152 47.84 -86.76 50.99
N THR A 153 46.56 -86.88 50.60
CA THR A 153 45.78 -85.76 50.05
C THR A 153 44.55 -85.39 50.90
N GLY A 154 44.25 -84.10 51.06
CA GLY A 154 43.10 -83.57 51.81
C GLY A 154 43.26 -83.48 53.33
N ASN A 155 44.42 -83.84 53.91
CA ASN A 155 44.59 -83.83 55.37
C ASN A 155 44.62 -82.38 55.93
N THR A 156 44.03 -82.14 57.10
CA THR A 156 44.14 -80.87 57.86
C THR A 156 44.90 -81.13 59.16
N VAL A 157 46.05 -80.51 59.38
CA VAL A 157 46.96 -80.83 60.49
C VAL A 157 47.23 -79.57 61.31
N THR A 158 46.80 -79.55 62.57
CA THR A 158 46.80 -78.39 63.45
C THR A 158 47.95 -78.45 64.44
N ALA A 159 48.75 -77.40 64.50
CA ALA A 159 49.79 -77.21 65.50
C ALA A 159 49.19 -76.60 66.77
N ASN A 160 49.57 -77.13 67.94
CA ASN A 160 49.35 -76.48 69.23
C ASN A 160 50.72 -76.10 69.81
N GLY A 161 50.91 -74.83 70.20
CA GLY A 161 52.20 -74.34 70.69
C GLY A 161 53.32 -74.49 69.65
N ASN A 162 54.51 -74.95 70.06
CA ASN A 162 55.71 -75.06 69.23
C ASN A 162 55.87 -76.39 68.46
N ALA A 163 54.77 -76.99 68.00
CA ALA A 163 54.78 -78.26 67.27
C ALA A 163 55.48 -78.17 65.89
N THR A 164 56.08 -79.26 65.39
CA THR A 164 56.68 -79.34 64.05
C THR A 164 55.79 -80.13 63.08
N LEU A 165 55.32 -79.51 62.01
CA LEU A 165 54.44 -80.13 61.01
C LEU A 165 55.17 -80.18 59.67
N ILE A 166 55.28 -81.35 59.05
CA ILE A 166 55.95 -81.54 57.76
C ILE A 166 55.00 -82.23 56.79
N ALA A 167 54.45 -81.54 55.80
CA ALA A 167 53.80 -82.20 54.68
C ALA A 167 54.87 -82.67 53.67
N SER A 168 55.09 -83.98 53.56
CA SER A 168 56.15 -84.58 52.74
C SER A 168 55.68 -85.03 51.34
N ALA A 169 54.37 -85.19 51.12
CA ALA A 169 53.76 -85.49 49.81
C ALA A 169 52.24 -85.29 49.82
N GLY A 170 51.64 -84.93 48.68
CA GLY A 170 50.19 -84.75 48.52
C GLY A 170 49.69 -83.36 48.91
N THR A 171 48.38 -83.12 48.77
CA THR A 171 47.74 -81.83 49.13
C THR A 171 47.31 -81.88 50.59
N SER A 172 47.82 -81.00 51.45
CA SER A 172 47.41 -80.96 52.87
C SER A 172 47.35 -79.52 53.35
N VAL A 173 46.53 -79.28 54.38
CA VAL A 173 46.43 -77.98 55.04
C VAL A 173 47.10 -78.08 56.40
N LEU A 174 48.17 -77.31 56.63
CA LEU A 174 48.84 -77.22 57.92
C LEU A 174 48.29 -75.99 58.65
N VAL A 175 47.52 -76.17 59.73
CA VAL A 175 47.00 -75.08 60.54
C VAL A 175 48.07 -74.69 61.57
N GLY A 176 48.57 -73.46 61.49
CA GLY A 176 49.60 -72.96 62.40
C GLY A 176 49.02 -72.53 63.76
N SER A 177 49.87 -72.48 64.77
CA SER A 177 49.49 -72.01 66.11
C SER A 177 49.70 -70.50 66.27
N GLY A 178 50.56 -69.91 65.43
CA GLY A 178 51.02 -68.53 65.50
C GLY A 178 51.89 -68.24 66.74
N GLY A 179 52.41 -69.28 67.40
CA GLY A 179 53.07 -69.22 68.71
C GLY A 179 54.33 -70.09 68.83
N GLY A 180 55.01 -70.43 67.73
CA GLY A 180 56.31 -71.11 67.73
C GLY A 180 56.39 -72.42 66.94
N ALA A 181 55.35 -72.79 66.19
CA ALA A 181 55.32 -74.03 65.41
C ALA A 181 56.27 -74.00 64.22
N SER A 182 56.76 -75.15 63.74
CA SER A 182 57.59 -75.25 62.53
C SER A 182 56.82 -75.99 61.45
N LEU A 183 56.31 -75.29 60.44
CA LEU A 183 55.50 -75.83 59.35
C LEU A 183 56.35 -75.93 58.08
N THR A 184 56.52 -77.13 57.54
CA THR A 184 57.27 -77.41 56.30
C THR A 184 56.33 -78.04 55.28
N GLY A 185 56.32 -77.52 54.06
CA GLY A 185 55.48 -78.03 52.98
C GLY A 185 56.24 -78.53 51.76
N THR A 186 55.50 -79.22 50.89
CA THR A 186 55.86 -79.50 49.50
C THR A 186 54.82 -78.86 48.57
N THR A 187 55.04 -78.88 47.25
CA THR A 187 54.07 -78.40 46.25
C THR A 187 52.66 -78.95 46.52
N GLY A 188 51.66 -78.05 46.60
CA GLY A 188 50.27 -78.39 46.94
C GLY A 188 49.91 -78.38 48.43
N THR A 189 50.88 -78.10 49.32
CA THR A 189 50.63 -77.83 50.74
C THR A 189 50.17 -76.39 50.92
N SER A 190 49.10 -76.18 51.69
CA SER A 190 48.68 -74.84 52.14
C SER A 190 48.84 -74.71 53.65
N VAL A 191 49.19 -73.54 54.14
CA VAL A 191 49.15 -73.22 55.57
C VAL A 191 47.87 -72.46 55.88
N ARG A 192 47.24 -72.70 57.03
CA ARG A 192 46.02 -72.00 57.46
C ARG A 192 46.23 -71.29 58.79
N TYR A 193 45.78 -70.04 58.88
CA TYR A 193 45.62 -69.28 60.11
C TYR A 193 44.17 -68.78 60.19
N THR A 194 43.55 -68.89 61.37
CA THR A 194 42.12 -68.57 61.55
C THR A 194 41.84 -67.46 62.56
N GLY A 195 42.85 -67.00 63.28
CA GLY A 195 42.68 -65.93 64.26
C GLY A 195 42.92 -64.56 63.64
N ASP A 196 42.24 -63.55 64.15
CA ASP A 196 42.34 -62.17 63.68
C ASP A 196 43.71 -61.55 64.02
N GLY A 197 44.20 -60.64 63.18
CA GLY A 197 45.41 -59.86 63.41
C GLY A 197 46.72 -60.65 63.26
N ALA A 198 46.71 -61.76 62.53
CA ALA A 198 47.91 -62.56 62.30
C ALA A 198 48.90 -61.82 61.39
N THR A 199 50.18 -61.80 61.76
CA THR A 199 51.27 -61.31 60.89
C THR A 199 51.99 -62.48 60.25
N ILE A 200 51.86 -62.64 58.92
CA ILE A 200 52.33 -63.79 58.15
C ILE A 200 53.27 -63.31 57.05
N ASP A 201 54.57 -63.55 57.19
CA ASP A 201 55.59 -63.23 56.20
C ASP A 201 56.12 -64.51 55.54
N LEU A 202 55.57 -64.85 54.37
CA LEU A 202 56.02 -65.99 53.57
C LEU A 202 57.43 -65.79 52.98
N THR A 203 57.90 -64.54 52.87
CA THR A 203 59.24 -64.24 52.35
C THR A 203 60.32 -64.45 53.40
N ALA A 204 60.03 -64.09 54.65
CA ALA A 204 60.89 -64.39 55.79
C ALA A 204 60.68 -65.80 56.36
N GLY A 205 59.63 -66.50 55.92
CA GLY A 205 59.25 -67.81 56.44
C GLY A 205 58.76 -67.76 57.88
N LYS A 206 57.92 -66.78 58.24
CA LYS A 206 57.45 -66.54 59.61
C LYS A 206 55.95 -66.25 59.68
N ALA A 207 55.29 -66.64 60.76
CA ALA A 207 53.92 -66.23 61.04
C ALA A 207 53.65 -66.10 62.55
N THR A 208 52.90 -65.09 62.98
CA THR A 208 52.63 -64.82 64.40
C THR A 208 51.17 -64.44 64.57
N LEU A 209 50.48 -64.99 65.56
CA LEU A 209 49.10 -64.56 65.89
C LEU A 209 49.12 -63.34 66.81
N ALA A 210 48.08 -62.50 66.76
CA ALA A 210 47.98 -61.31 67.61
C ALA A 210 48.20 -61.64 69.10
N GLY A 211 49.15 -60.95 69.74
CA GLY A 211 49.50 -61.13 71.15
C GLY A 211 50.54 -62.23 71.44
N ALA A 212 51.00 -63.00 70.46
CA ALA A 212 52.09 -63.96 70.63
C ALA A 212 53.48 -63.29 70.57
N SER A 213 54.42 -63.75 71.38
CA SER A 213 55.81 -63.23 71.42
C SER A 213 56.83 -64.07 70.65
N ILE A 214 56.38 -65.18 70.03
CA ILE A 214 57.20 -66.14 69.27
C ILE A 214 56.46 -66.44 67.98
N TYR A 215 57.19 -66.60 66.87
CA TYR A 215 56.64 -66.85 65.55
C TYR A 215 56.72 -68.33 65.16
N ASP A 216 55.75 -68.78 64.38
CA ASP A 216 55.83 -70.01 63.60
C ASP A 216 56.86 -69.87 62.48
N THR A 217 57.68 -70.89 62.25
CA THR A 217 58.63 -70.99 61.13
C THR A 217 57.97 -71.70 59.95
N LEU A 218 57.98 -71.08 58.78
CA LEU A 218 57.39 -71.57 57.55
C LEU A 218 58.49 -71.92 56.55
N VAL A 219 58.50 -73.15 56.04
CA VAL A 219 59.51 -73.63 55.09
C VAL A 219 58.83 -74.22 53.86
N ASN A 220 59.24 -73.75 52.66
CA ASN A 220 58.68 -74.20 51.37
C ASN A 220 57.16 -74.06 51.28
N ILE A 221 56.61 -72.98 51.83
CA ILE A 221 55.19 -72.67 51.79
C ILE A 221 54.93 -71.61 50.72
N SER A 222 54.15 -71.96 49.70
CA SER A 222 53.69 -71.03 48.66
C SER A 222 52.17 -70.90 48.59
N SER A 223 51.42 -71.60 49.44
CA SER A 223 49.96 -71.47 49.55
C SER A 223 49.54 -71.17 50.99
N LEU A 224 48.69 -70.17 51.17
CA LEU A 224 48.24 -69.65 52.46
C LEU A 224 46.71 -69.49 52.47
N GLN A 225 46.07 -69.88 53.57
CA GLN A 225 44.66 -69.65 53.89
C GLN A 225 44.60 -68.77 55.14
N ALA A 226 44.44 -67.47 54.98
CA ALA A 226 44.31 -66.51 56.08
C ALA A 226 42.82 -66.20 56.27
N LEU A 227 42.19 -66.81 57.27
CA LEU A 227 40.74 -66.77 57.46
C LEU A 227 40.30 -65.77 58.54
N GLY A 228 41.24 -65.18 59.28
CA GLY A 228 40.98 -64.12 60.25
C GLY A 228 40.81 -62.76 59.59
N ASN A 229 40.37 -61.77 60.36
CA ASN A 229 40.31 -60.36 59.96
C ASN A 229 41.59 -59.61 60.33
N ASN A 230 41.88 -58.53 59.62
CA ASN A 230 43.00 -57.64 59.91
C ASN A 230 44.38 -58.32 59.88
N ASP A 231 44.54 -59.35 59.06
CA ASP A 231 45.81 -60.06 58.92
C ASP A 231 46.82 -59.24 58.11
N VAL A 232 48.09 -59.23 58.53
CA VAL A 232 49.21 -58.59 57.81
C VAL A 232 50.02 -59.66 57.10
N ILE A 233 50.01 -59.68 55.78
CA ILE A 233 50.60 -60.75 54.97
C ILE A 233 51.69 -60.18 54.07
N ALA A 234 52.87 -60.78 54.04
CA ALA A 234 53.91 -60.51 53.05
C ALA A 234 54.17 -61.74 52.20
N ALA A 235 54.12 -61.60 50.89
CA ALA A 235 54.26 -62.70 49.94
C ALA A 235 55.27 -62.38 48.83
N GLY A 236 56.04 -63.41 48.45
CA GLY A 236 57.09 -63.33 47.44
C GLY A 236 56.57 -63.50 46.03
N SER A 237 57.10 -64.48 45.28
CA SER A 237 56.65 -64.82 43.93
C SER A 237 55.82 -66.11 43.92
N SER A 238 54.90 -66.22 42.96
CA SER A 238 54.11 -67.42 42.67
C SER A 238 53.35 -68.00 43.88
N THR A 239 52.89 -67.13 44.78
CA THR A 239 52.11 -67.55 45.96
C THR A 239 50.62 -67.58 45.67
N SER A 240 49.90 -68.52 46.28
CA SER A 240 48.44 -68.61 46.25
C SER A 240 47.87 -68.31 47.62
N LEU A 241 47.21 -67.17 47.75
CA LEU A 241 46.59 -66.70 48.99
C LEU A 241 45.07 -66.81 48.89
N SER A 242 44.46 -67.50 49.85
CA SER A 242 43.02 -67.53 50.07
C SER A 242 42.71 -66.73 51.33
N ILE A 243 41.99 -65.63 51.20
CA ILE A 243 41.53 -64.79 52.32
C ILE A 243 40.02 -64.87 52.49
N ALA A 244 39.55 -64.85 53.74
CA ALA A 244 38.12 -64.81 54.06
C ALA A 244 37.71 -63.62 54.94
N GLY A 245 38.64 -63.06 55.72
CA GLY A 245 38.38 -61.91 56.58
C GLY A 245 38.42 -60.57 55.83
N THR A 246 38.18 -59.51 56.60
CA THR A 246 38.19 -58.13 56.09
C THR A 246 39.29 -57.32 56.76
N GLY A 247 39.77 -56.29 56.07
CA GLY A 247 40.78 -55.37 56.60
C GLY A 247 42.21 -55.92 56.59
N ASP A 248 42.46 -57.00 55.85
CA ASP A 248 43.79 -57.59 55.69
C ASP A 248 44.71 -56.64 54.91
N VAL A 249 45.99 -56.62 55.26
CA VAL A 249 47.04 -55.84 54.60
C VAL A 249 48.05 -56.77 53.98
N ILE A 250 48.12 -56.81 52.65
CA ILE A 250 48.95 -57.74 51.89
C ILE A 250 50.06 -56.97 51.17
N THR A 251 51.32 -57.30 51.39
CA THR A 251 52.47 -56.77 50.64
C THR A 251 53.02 -57.84 49.70
N LEU A 252 53.07 -57.52 48.40
CA LEU A 252 53.55 -58.43 47.36
C LEU A 252 54.89 -57.94 46.82
N THR A 253 55.96 -58.68 47.12
CA THR A 253 57.33 -58.31 46.76
C THR A 253 57.86 -59.03 45.51
N GLY A 254 57.13 -60.02 44.99
CA GLY A 254 57.43 -60.76 43.77
C GLY A 254 56.26 -60.82 42.77
N SER A 255 56.41 -61.63 41.71
CA SER A 255 55.47 -61.75 40.58
C SER A 255 54.73 -63.10 40.57
N GLY A 256 53.59 -63.17 39.89
CA GLY A 256 52.80 -64.39 39.67
C GLY A 256 51.91 -64.78 40.84
N ASN A 257 51.62 -63.86 41.75
CA ASN A 257 50.82 -64.16 42.94
C ASN A 257 49.32 -64.18 42.60
N ILE A 258 48.57 -65.06 43.26
CA ILE A 258 47.12 -65.20 43.12
C ILE A 258 46.49 -65.01 44.50
N ILE A 259 45.72 -63.94 44.67
CA ILE A 259 44.88 -63.69 45.84
C ILE A 259 43.44 -64.07 45.48
N SER A 260 42.75 -64.80 46.34
CA SER A 260 41.40 -65.31 46.11
C SER A 260 40.64 -65.44 47.42
N GLY A 261 39.34 -65.71 47.35
CA GLY A 261 38.48 -65.93 48.52
C GLY A 261 37.39 -64.88 48.65
N THR A 262 36.64 -64.95 49.75
CA THR A 262 35.45 -64.13 50.00
C THR A 262 35.75 -62.82 50.75
N GLY A 263 36.98 -62.67 51.26
CA GLY A 263 37.42 -61.48 51.98
C GLY A 263 37.81 -60.30 51.10
N SER A 264 38.23 -59.21 51.74
CA SER A 264 38.75 -57.99 51.09
C SER A 264 40.03 -57.51 51.76
N ALA A 265 40.97 -56.98 50.96
CA ALA A 265 42.29 -56.59 51.44
C ALA A 265 42.79 -55.26 50.88
N SER A 266 43.69 -54.62 51.64
CA SER A 266 44.59 -53.58 51.16
C SER A 266 45.88 -54.25 50.66
N VAL A 267 46.11 -54.24 49.35
CA VAL A 267 47.22 -54.93 48.68
C VAL A 267 48.25 -53.92 48.19
N SER A 268 49.49 -53.96 48.68
CA SER A 268 50.62 -53.18 48.17
C SER A 268 51.49 -54.02 47.24
N VAL A 269 51.57 -53.64 45.97
CA VAL A 269 52.46 -54.28 44.98
C VAL A 269 53.76 -53.49 44.91
N THR A 270 54.87 -54.09 45.38
CA THR A 270 56.19 -53.43 45.44
C THR A 270 57.20 -54.00 44.46
N ALA A 271 56.89 -55.12 43.82
CA ALA A 271 57.69 -55.66 42.72
C ALA A 271 57.67 -54.72 41.50
N VAL A 272 58.65 -54.84 40.60
CA VAL A 272 58.72 -54.07 39.35
C VAL A 272 58.33 -54.96 38.18
N ASN A 273 57.52 -54.47 37.24
CA ASN A 273 57.05 -55.22 36.06
C ASN A 273 56.47 -56.60 36.41
N SER A 274 55.72 -56.67 37.51
CA SER A 274 55.17 -57.89 38.07
C SER A 274 53.77 -58.18 37.54
N THR A 275 53.33 -59.45 37.58
CA THR A 275 51.98 -59.86 37.18
C THR A 275 51.26 -60.48 38.35
N GLN A 276 50.17 -59.86 38.80
CA GLN A 276 49.43 -60.28 39.99
C GLN A 276 47.97 -60.55 39.63
N THR A 277 47.36 -61.57 40.22
CA THR A 277 45.95 -61.90 40.06
C THR A 277 45.23 -61.72 41.39
N ILE A 278 44.19 -60.89 41.41
CA ILE A 278 43.42 -60.54 42.61
C ILE A 278 41.95 -60.83 42.32
N ASN A 279 41.49 -61.98 42.82
CA ASN A 279 40.14 -62.51 42.63
C ASN A 279 39.20 -62.18 43.79
N THR A 280 39.66 -61.41 44.78
CA THR A 280 38.87 -60.95 45.92
C THR A 280 38.04 -59.72 45.54
N ALA A 281 36.86 -59.61 46.11
CA ALA A 281 36.00 -58.45 45.88
C ALA A 281 36.44 -57.25 46.74
N SER A 282 36.08 -56.04 46.32
CA SER A 282 36.19 -54.80 47.13
C SER A 282 37.58 -54.56 47.75
N SER A 283 38.65 -54.96 47.04
CA SER A 283 40.02 -54.82 47.54
C SER A 283 40.61 -53.46 47.11
N THR A 284 41.49 -52.90 47.93
CA THR A 284 42.24 -51.67 47.59
C THR A 284 43.66 -52.04 47.25
N ILE A 285 44.09 -51.85 46.00
CA ILE A 285 45.41 -52.19 45.49
C ILE A 285 46.22 -50.90 45.36
N ASP A 286 47.44 -50.86 45.87
CA ASP A 286 48.40 -49.77 45.68
C ASP A 286 49.59 -50.28 44.86
N VAL A 287 49.73 -49.75 43.64
CA VAL A 287 50.81 -50.09 42.70
C VAL A 287 51.98 -49.13 42.89
N ARG A 288 53.14 -49.65 43.31
CA ARG A 288 54.31 -48.81 43.64
C ARG A 288 55.32 -48.65 42.53
N ASN A 289 55.24 -49.43 41.44
CA ASN A 289 56.14 -49.31 40.28
C ASN A 289 55.35 -49.30 38.98
N SER A 290 55.88 -48.63 37.96
CA SER A 290 55.27 -48.64 36.63
C SER A 290 55.50 -49.99 35.93
N GLY A 291 54.56 -50.39 35.07
CA GLY A 291 54.66 -51.63 34.25
C GLY A 291 54.10 -52.89 34.92
N ASP A 292 53.60 -52.79 36.16
CA ASP A 292 52.92 -53.89 36.82
C ASP A 292 51.59 -54.24 36.13
N THR A 293 51.33 -55.53 35.94
CA THR A 293 50.08 -56.08 35.42
C THR A 293 49.22 -56.62 36.55
N ILE A 294 48.04 -56.03 36.77
CA ILE A 294 47.08 -56.46 37.80
C ILE A 294 45.85 -57.06 37.13
N THR A 295 45.63 -58.36 37.29
CA THR A 295 44.41 -59.04 36.84
C THR A 295 43.37 -59.04 37.96
N LEU A 296 42.22 -58.42 37.73
CA LEU A 296 41.09 -58.36 38.66
C LEU A 296 40.04 -59.41 38.28
N GLY A 297 39.83 -60.40 39.14
CA GLY A 297 38.78 -61.42 39.00
C GLY A 297 37.59 -61.23 39.95
N GLY A 298 37.76 -60.46 41.02
CA GLY A 298 36.70 -60.07 41.95
C GLY A 298 36.22 -58.64 41.67
N GLY A 299 34.94 -58.36 41.93
CA GLY A 299 34.33 -57.07 41.63
C GLY A 299 34.50 -56.02 42.74
N GLY A 300 34.50 -54.73 42.38
CA GLY A 300 34.43 -53.63 43.36
C GLY A 300 35.77 -53.07 43.82
N SER A 301 36.87 -53.45 43.17
CA SER A 301 38.21 -53.12 43.63
C SER A 301 38.63 -51.70 43.23
N THR A 302 39.54 -51.11 44.01
CA THR A 302 40.13 -49.79 43.75
C THR A 302 41.62 -49.93 43.59
N ILE A 303 42.18 -49.45 42.48
CA ILE A 303 43.62 -49.40 42.22
C ILE A 303 44.11 -47.97 42.39
N ASN A 304 45.11 -47.76 43.23
CA ASN A 304 45.78 -46.49 43.52
C ASN A 304 47.27 -46.60 43.18
N SER A 305 47.96 -45.45 43.15
CA SER A 305 49.42 -45.40 43.23
C SER A 305 49.88 -44.28 44.16
N SER A 306 50.37 -44.65 45.34
CA SER A 306 50.97 -43.72 46.31
C SER A 306 52.26 -43.07 45.80
N THR A 307 52.82 -43.57 44.70
CA THR A 307 54.07 -43.10 44.08
C THR A 307 53.85 -42.44 42.71
N GLY A 308 52.61 -42.32 42.24
CA GLY A 308 52.29 -41.73 40.92
C GLY A 308 52.66 -42.60 39.71
N ASN A 309 52.77 -43.92 39.90
CA ASN A 309 53.12 -44.88 38.85
C ASN A 309 51.90 -45.40 38.09
N SER A 310 52.12 -45.89 36.86
CA SER A 310 51.07 -46.46 36.00
C SER A 310 50.92 -47.98 36.16
N ALA A 311 49.74 -48.49 35.82
CA ALA A 311 49.45 -49.92 35.86
C ALA A 311 48.88 -50.45 34.54
N SER A 312 49.08 -51.74 34.28
CA SER A 312 48.39 -52.52 33.24
C SER A 312 47.32 -53.38 33.89
N VAL A 313 46.08 -52.92 33.89
CA VAL A 313 44.96 -53.58 34.59
C VAL A 313 44.20 -54.48 33.62
N VAL A 314 43.95 -55.73 34.00
CA VAL A 314 43.15 -56.68 33.23
C VAL A 314 41.89 -57.01 34.03
N VAL A 315 40.72 -56.62 33.55
CA VAL A 315 39.45 -56.85 34.25
C VAL A 315 38.78 -58.09 33.69
N THR A 316 38.69 -59.13 34.51
CA THR A 316 38.07 -60.43 34.17
C THR A 316 36.78 -60.71 34.96
N ALA A 317 36.51 -59.92 36.01
CA ALA A 317 35.26 -59.97 36.75
C ALA A 317 34.08 -59.59 35.84
N ILE A 318 32.94 -60.29 35.94
CA ILE A 318 31.72 -59.98 35.16
C ILE A 318 30.87 -58.94 35.90
N SER A 319 30.29 -57.98 35.16
CA SER A 319 29.34 -56.99 35.70
C SER A 319 29.83 -56.25 36.96
N SER A 320 31.14 -55.97 37.02
CA SER A 320 31.76 -55.34 38.18
C SER A 320 32.00 -53.85 38.02
N THR A 321 32.16 -53.14 39.13
CA THR A 321 32.62 -51.73 39.12
C THR A 321 34.04 -51.67 39.66
N GLU A 322 35.01 -51.26 38.85
CA GLU A 322 36.41 -51.11 39.26
C GLU A 322 36.82 -49.64 39.22
N THR A 323 37.53 -49.16 40.24
CA THR A 323 38.05 -47.78 40.31
C THR A 323 39.54 -47.76 40.08
N ILE A 324 40.02 -46.92 39.16
CA ILE A 324 41.42 -46.82 38.75
C ILE A 324 41.88 -45.38 38.94
N ASN A 325 42.70 -45.14 39.97
CA ASN A 325 43.24 -43.85 40.35
C ASN A 325 44.74 -43.73 40.02
N THR A 326 45.23 -44.52 39.06
CA THR A 326 46.62 -44.53 38.61
C THR A 326 46.73 -43.84 37.26
N ALA A 327 47.56 -42.82 37.14
CA ALA A 327 47.71 -42.06 35.90
C ALA A 327 48.42 -42.87 34.80
N SER A 328 48.14 -42.54 33.53
CA SER A 328 48.79 -43.15 32.35
C SER A 328 48.72 -44.68 32.29
N SER A 329 47.63 -45.25 32.81
CA SER A 329 47.43 -46.69 32.93
C SER A 329 46.77 -47.28 31.69
N THR A 330 46.96 -48.58 31.44
CA THR A 330 46.22 -49.32 30.42
C THR A 330 45.23 -50.26 31.10
N ILE A 331 43.95 -50.22 30.73
CA ILE A 331 42.89 -51.06 31.28
C ILE A 331 42.33 -51.93 30.15
N ASP A 332 42.46 -53.25 30.27
CA ASP A 332 41.95 -54.25 29.32
C ASP A 332 40.71 -54.95 29.90
N VAL A 333 39.53 -54.61 29.39
CA VAL A 333 38.24 -55.17 29.82
C VAL A 333 37.96 -56.46 29.08
N ARG A 334 37.96 -57.59 29.79
CA ARG A 334 37.79 -58.94 29.21
C ARG A 334 36.48 -59.63 29.53
N ALA A 335 35.60 -58.99 30.31
CA ALA A 335 34.25 -59.45 30.59
C ALA A 335 33.22 -58.37 30.22
N SER A 336 31.94 -58.73 30.18
CA SER A 336 30.86 -57.81 29.83
C SER A 336 30.21 -57.18 31.08
N GLY A 337 29.57 -56.03 30.88
CA GLY A 337 28.80 -55.34 31.93
C GLY A 337 29.62 -54.54 32.93
N ASN A 338 30.94 -54.40 32.72
CA ASN A 338 31.81 -53.71 33.66
C ASN A 338 31.61 -52.19 33.62
N THR A 339 31.71 -51.57 34.80
CA THR A 339 31.90 -50.13 34.98
C THR A 339 33.34 -49.86 35.40
N ILE A 340 34.05 -49.00 34.68
CA ILE A 340 35.42 -48.58 34.99
C ILE A 340 35.38 -47.10 35.39
N ILE A 341 35.68 -46.81 36.65
CA ILE A 341 35.79 -45.43 37.16
C ILE A 341 37.26 -45.01 37.03
N LEU A 342 37.52 -43.95 36.28
CA LEU A 342 38.85 -43.39 36.09
C LEU A 342 38.98 -42.11 36.95
N GLY A 343 39.85 -42.17 37.96
CA GLY A 343 40.14 -41.09 38.90
C GLY A 343 41.52 -40.45 38.73
N ALA A 344 42.24 -40.78 37.65
CA ALA A 344 43.47 -40.12 37.22
C ALA A 344 43.38 -39.72 35.73
N ALA A 345 44.47 -39.21 35.16
CA ALA A 345 44.55 -38.77 33.76
C ALA A 345 45.59 -39.59 32.96
N GLY A 346 45.42 -39.65 31.64
CA GLY A 346 46.34 -40.31 30.70
C GLY A 346 45.99 -41.78 30.41
N ASP A 347 44.88 -42.27 30.93
CA ASP A 347 44.55 -43.70 30.89
C ASP A 347 44.01 -44.14 29.53
N THR A 348 44.30 -45.38 29.16
CA THR A 348 43.80 -46.04 27.95
C THR A 348 42.93 -47.24 28.32
N VAL A 349 41.63 -47.17 28.03
CA VAL A 349 40.71 -48.31 28.18
C VAL A 349 40.58 -49.04 26.86
N LYS A 350 40.80 -50.36 26.85
CA LYS A 350 40.69 -51.23 25.67
C LYS A 350 39.97 -52.53 26.00
N SER A 351 39.69 -53.31 24.97
CA SER A 351 39.14 -54.67 25.09
C SER A 351 39.78 -55.59 24.05
N THR A 352 40.58 -56.55 24.51
CA THR A 352 41.18 -57.58 23.65
C THR A 352 40.22 -58.70 23.27
N THR A 353 39.05 -58.77 23.92
CA THR A 353 38.03 -59.80 23.70
C THR A 353 36.76 -59.24 23.05
N GLY A 354 36.74 -57.96 22.68
CA GLY A 354 35.61 -57.32 22.00
C GLY A 354 34.39 -57.00 22.89
N ASN A 355 34.54 -57.09 24.21
CA ASN A 355 33.51 -56.63 25.15
C ASN A 355 33.44 -55.11 25.24
N SER A 356 32.27 -54.59 25.60
CA SER A 356 32.00 -53.18 25.88
C SER A 356 31.96 -52.90 27.38
N ALA A 357 32.16 -51.64 27.77
CA ALA A 357 32.13 -51.19 29.16
C ALA A 357 31.39 -49.86 29.35
N SER A 358 31.03 -49.54 30.59
CA SER A 358 30.68 -48.20 31.02
C SER A 358 31.91 -47.55 31.66
N ILE A 359 32.39 -46.42 31.16
CA ILE A 359 33.54 -45.71 31.69
C ILE A 359 33.04 -44.43 32.37
N ALA A 360 33.42 -44.18 33.62
CA ALA A 360 33.13 -42.93 34.32
C ALA A 360 34.42 -42.15 34.53
N ILE A 361 34.50 -40.91 34.02
CA ILE A 361 35.65 -40.03 34.18
C ILE A 361 35.33 -39.03 35.29
N THR A 362 36.06 -39.12 36.39
CA THR A 362 35.81 -38.32 37.61
C THR A 362 36.84 -37.22 37.85
N THR A 363 37.84 -37.12 36.97
CA THR A 363 38.99 -36.22 37.11
C THR A 363 38.84 -34.99 36.23
N ILE A 364 38.99 -33.79 36.82
CA ILE A 364 38.98 -32.52 36.08
C ILE A 364 40.14 -32.45 35.08
N ASN A 365 39.92 -31.84 33.90
CA ASN A 365 40.96 -31.60 32.89
C ASN A 365 41.81 -32.84 32.52
N SER A 366 41.26 -34.04 32.66
CA SER A 366 41.96 -35.28 32.33
C SER A 366 41.89 -35.59 30.84
N SER A 367 42.94 -36.17 30.27
CA SER A 367 42.92 -36.71 28.91
C SER A 367 42.89 -38.24 28.96
N GLN A 368 41.79 -38.86 28.50
CA GLN A 368 41.61 -40.32 28.50
C GLN A 368 41.46 -40.84 27.06
N THR A 369 41.99 -42.03 26.79
CA THR A 369 41.83 -42.75 25.52
C THR A 369 40.89 -43.93 25.70
N ILE A 370 39.84 -44.00 24.89
CA ILE A 370 38.81 -45.03 24.91
C ILE A 370 38.92 -45.81 23.59
N ASN A 371 39.66 -46.92 23.65
CA ASN A 371 39.93 -47.85 22.57
C ASN A 371 39.09 -49.13 22.72
N ILE A 372 37.81 -48.96 22.99
CA ILE A 372 36.82 -50.02 23.16
C ILE A 372 35.61 -49.64 22.31
N THR A 373 34.88 -50.64 21.80
CA THR A 373 33.73 -50.42 20.90
C THR A 373 32.41 -50.49 21.67
N ASN A 374 31.37 -49.84 21.15
CA ASN A 374 29.99 -49.88 21.66
C ASN A 374 29.87 -49.59 23.18
N SER A 375 30.73 -48.70 23.70
CA SER A 375 30.86 -48.42 25.14
C SER A 375 30.26 -47.07 25.51
N ALA A 376 29.85 -46.93 26.77
CA ALA A 376 29.37 -45.67 27.31
C ALA A 376 30.48 -44.96 28.07
N VAL A 377 30.66 -43.65 27.86
CA VAL A 377 31.62 -42.81 28.58
C VAL A 377 30.85 -41.70 29.27
N ASP A 378 30.85 -41.67 30.60
CA ASP A 378 30.23 -40.63 31.41
C ASP A 378 31.30 -39.65 31.91
N VAL A 379 31.26 -38.42 31.41
CA VAL A 379 32.15 -37.33 31.82
C VAL A 379 31.50 -36.60 33.00
N GLN A 380 32.01 -36.83 34.21
CA GLN A 380 31.41 -36.28 35.43
C GLN A 380 31.97 -34.91 35.84
N THR A 381 33.02 -34.45 35.16
CA THR A 381 33.70 -33.18 35.40
C THR A 381 34.02 -32.46 34.10
N SER A 382 33.85 -31.12 34.08
CA SER A 382 34.15 -30.30 32.91
C SER A 382 35.64 -30.30 32.54
N GLY A 383 35.93 -30.09 31.26
CA GLY A 383 37.30 -29.94 30.73
C GLY A 383 38.02 -31.25 30.42
N ALA A 384 37.39 -32.41 30.64
CA ALA A 384 37.98 -33.69 30.27
C ALA A 384 38.08 -33.83 28.73
N THR A 385 39.23 -34.30 28.26
CA THR A 385 39.45 -34.72 26.88
C THR A 385 39.24 -36.22 26.76
N VAL A 386 38.37 -36.64 25.85
CA VAL A 386 38.07 -38.05 25.57
C VAL A 386 38.46 -38.38 24.14
N THR A 387 39.54 -39.14 23.96
CA THR A 387 39.97 -39.64 22.65
C THR A 387 39.30 -40.97 22.37
N LEU A 388 38.42 -41.02 21.38
CA LEU A 388 37.72 -42.23 20.92
C LEU A 388 38.49 -42.84 19.75
N SER A 389 39.03 -44.04 19.96
CA SER A 389 39.68 -44.83 18.90
C SER A 389 38.97 -46.15 18.60
N GLY A 390 38.05 -46.57 19.47
CA GLY A 390 37.04 -47.59 19.16
C GLY A 390 35.78 -46.96 18.57
N ALA A 391 35.02 -47.72 17.78
CA ALA A 391 33.78 -47.29 17.13
C ALA A 391 32.52 -47.61 17.96
N GLY A 392 31.46 -46.81 17.81
CA GLY A 392 30.13 -47.06 18.35
C GLY A 392 29.90 -46.53 19.77
N ASN A 393 30.76 -45.65 20.29
CA ASN A 393 30.68 -45.23 21.68
C ASN A 393 29.67 -44.10 21.90
N THR A 394 29.18 -44.00 23.13
CA THR A 394 28.30 -42.92 23.59
C THR A 394 29.00 -42.13 24.69
N VAL A 395 29.35 -40.87 24.45
CA VAL A 395 29.83 -39.93 25.46
C VAL A 395 28.64 -39.16 26.03
N LYS A 396 28.45 -39.16 27.35
CA LYS A 396 27.38 -38.46 28.06
C LYS A 396 27.94 -37.73 29.29
N SER A 397 27.11 -36.91 29.93
CA SER A 397 27.39 -36.41 31.28
C SER A 397 26.15 -36.50 32.14
N THR A 398 26.21 -37.30 33.21
CA THR A 398 25.15 -37.40 34.23
C THR A 398 25.08 -36.16 35.14
N THR A 399 26.11 -35.33 35.12
CA THR A 399 26.26 -34.12 35.95
C THR A 399 26.21 -32.82 35.14
N GLY A 400 25.89 -32.89 33.83
CA GLY A 400 25.69 -31.72 32.96
C GLY A 400 26.99 -31.02 32.51
N ASN A 401 28.12 -31.72 32.53
CA ASN A 401 29.43 -31.18 32.15
C ASN A 401 29.71 -31.29 30.65
N SER A 402 30.52 -30.37 30.14
CA SER A 402 31.03 -30.39 28.78
C SER A 402 32.27 -31.28 28.64
N ALA A 403 32.49 -31.78 27.43
CA ALA A 403 33.63 -32.62 27.08
C ALA A 403 34.38 -32.09 25.84
N SER A 404 35.68 -32.34 25.78
CA SER A 404 36.48 -32.20 24.56
C SER A 404 36.68 -33.59 23.94
N VAL A 405 35.87 -33.96 22.97
CA VAL A 405 35.91 -35.30 22.36
C VAL A 405 36.78 -35.27 21.11
N VAL A 406 37.72 -36.20 21.00
CA VAL A 406 38.57 -36.37 19.81
C VAL A 406 38.26 -37.72 19.18
N VAL A 407 37.76 -37.76 17.95
CA VAL A 407 37.40 -38.98 17.23
C VAL A 407 38.50 -39.36 16.26
N THR A 408 39.18 -40.47 16.53
CA THR A 408 40.29 -41.01 15.72
C THR A 408 39.96 -42.35 15.06
N ALA A 409 38.87 -43.00 15.48
CA ALA A 409 38.35 -44.18 14.83
C ALA A 409 37.93 -43.87 13.38
N ILE A 410 38.11 -44.81 12.45
CA ILE A 410 37.77 -44.61 11.03
C ILE A 410 36.35 -45.12 10.76
N SER A 411 35.54 -44.33 10.03
CA SER A 411 34.17 -44.68 9.66
C SER A 411 33.31 -45.09 10.86
N SER A 412 33.52 -44.39 11.98
CA SER A 412 32.90 -44.67 13.27
C SER A 412 31.54 -43.98 13.40
N ALA A 413 30.68 -44.48 14.28
CA ALA A 413 29.40 -43.84 14.61
C ALA A 413 29.39 -43.54 16.12
N GLU A 414 29.73 -42.29 16.48
CA GLU A 414 29.87 -41.87 17.87
C GLU A 414 28.69 -40.99 18.29
N THR A 415 28.14 -41.24 19.47
CA THR A 415 27.03 -40.44 20.04
C THR A 415 27.54 -39.55 21.16
N ILE A 416 27.37 -38.24 21.05
CA ILE A 416 27.84 -37.23 22.00
C ILE A 416 26.64 -36.50 22.61
N ASN A 417 26.25 -36.94 23.80
CA ASN A 417 25.15 -36.44 24.62
C ASN A 417 25.64 -35.54 25.76
N THR A 418 26.66 -34.73 25.50
CA THR A 418 27.19 -33.71 26.41
C THR A 418 26.89 -32.33 25.84
N ALA A 419 26.42 -31.40 26.67
CA ALA A 419 26.13 -30.03 26.22
C ALA A 419 27.41 -29.19 26.15
N SER A 420 27.41 -28.18 25.26
CA SER A 420 28.51 -27.22 25.11
C SER A 420 29.89 -27.86 24.90
N SER A 421 29.93 -28.98 24.18
CA SER A 421 31.14 -29.78 23.97
C SER A 421 31.87 -29.40 22.68
N VAL A 422 33.17 -29.68 22.64
CA VAL A 422 33.98 -29.57 21.41
C VAL A 422 34.26 -30.97 20.91
N ILE A 423 33.94 -31.24 19.65
CA ILE A 423 34.10 -32.55 19.01
C ILE A 423 35.07 -32.36 17.83
N ASP A 424 36.26 -32.93 17.92
CA ASP A 424 37.28 -32.89 16.87
C ASP A 424 37.32 -34.22 16.09
N VAL A 425 36.87 -34.21 14.85
CA VAL A 425 36.84 -35.37 13.95
C VAL A 425 38.15 -35.44 13.19
N GLN A 426 38.91 -36.52 13.36
CA GLN A 426 40.24 -36.66 12.74
C GLN A 426 40.32 -37.70 11.62
N ALA A 427 39.27 -38.51 11.41
CA ALA A 427 39.18 -39.47 10.31
C ALA A 427 38.01 -39.15 9.36
N THR A 428 38.00 -39.78 8.18
CA THR A 428 36.92 -39.60 7.18
C THR A 428 35.85 -40.66 7.34
N GLY A 429 34.60 -40.29 7.04
CA GLY A 429 33.47 -41.22 7.04
C GLY A 429 32.82 -41.39 8.42
N ASP A 430 33.28 -40.65 9.42
CA ASP A 430 32.71 -40.68 10.75
C ASP A 430 31.31 -40.06 10.77
N THR A 431 30.40 -40.72 11.48
CA THR A 431 29.08 -40.22 11.83
C THR A 431 29.11 -39.74 13.27
N ILE A 432 28.84 -38.46 13.50
CA ILE A 432 28.79 -37.85 14.83
C ILE A 432 27.34 -37.53 15.14
N ILE A 433 26.75 -38.26 16.09
CA ILE A 433 25.39 -38.00 16.58
C ILE A 433 25.50 -37.03 17.75
N VAL A 434 25.04 -35.80 17.58
CA VAL A 434 25.03 -34.75 18.59
C VAL A 434 23.67 -34.74 19.27
N GLY A 435 23.62 -35.16 20.54
CA GLY A 435 22.40 -35.15 21.36
C GLY A 435 22.42 -34.13 22.50
N GLY A 436 23.56 -33.50 22.78
CA GLY A 436 23.66 -32.36 23.70
C GLY A 436 23.69 -31.02 22.96
N ALA A 437 22.99 -30.00 23.49
CA ALA A 437 22.90 -28.68 22.87
C ALA A 437 24.16 -27.83 23.05
N GLY A 438 24.45 -26.96 22.09
CA GLY A 438 25.50 -25.93 22.17
C GLY A 438 26.88 -26.40 21.73
N SER A 439 27.01 -27.53 21.04
CA SER A 439 28.30 -28.15 20.74
C SER A 439 28.95 -27.57 19.47
N THR A 440 30.26 -27.77 19.35
CA THR A 440 31.06 -27.42 18.18
C THR A 440 31.71 -28.67 17.59
N VAL A 441 31.36 -29.03 16.36
CA VAL A 441 32.04 -30.08 15.60
C VAL A 441 33.08 -29.42 14.69
N LYS A 442 34.34 -29.85 14.78
CA LYS A 442 35.47 -29.34 13.99
C LYS A 442 36.34 -30.48 13.48
N SER A 443 37.28 -30.17 12.59
CA SER A 443 38.36 -31.10 12.23
C SER A 443 39.71 -30.39 12.17
N THR A 444 40.64 -30.79 13.04
CA THR A 444 42.04 -30.31 13.03
C THR A 444 42.87 -30.92 11.89
N THR A 445 42.40 -32.01 11.28
CA THR A 445 43.06 -32.72 10.17
C THR A 445 42.39 -32.48 8.82
N GLY A 446 41.42 -31.57 8.75
CA GLY A 446 40.72 -31.18 7.52
C GLY A 446 39.83 -32.27 6.92
N LYS A 447 39.29 -33.16 7.76
CA LYS A 447 38.39 -34.25 7.34
C LYS A 447 36.93 -33.83 7.45
N SER A 448 36.09 -34.44 6.61
CA SER A 448 34.65 -34.28 6.62
C SER A 448 33.98 -35.31 7.53
N ALA A 449 32.80 -34.96 8.03
CA ALA A 449 31.97 -35.82 8.87
C ALA A 449 30.52 -35.87 8.39
N SER A 450 29.78 -36.89 8.81
CA SER A 450 28.32 -36.93 8.77
C SER A 450 27.80 -36.57 10.16
N VAL A 451 27.37 -35.33 10.37
CA VAL A 451 26.86 -34.86 11.65
C VAL A 451 25.35 -35.06 11.71
N VAL A 452 24.84 -35.75 12.73
CA VAL A 452 23.41 -35.97 12.96
C VAL A 452 23.01 -35.24 14.23
N ILE A 453 22.10 -34.27 14.12
CA ILE A 453 21.69 -33.42 15.24
C ILE A 453 20.34 -33.92 15.75
N THR A 454 20.35 -34.43 16.98
CA THR A 454 19.17 -35.00 17.67
C THR A 454 18.71 -34.15 18.85
N ALA A 455 19.53 -33.20 19.30
CA ALA A 455 19.17 -32.23 20.32
C ALA A 455 18.15 -31.21 19.77
N ALA A 456 17.01 -31.04 20.44
CA ALA A 456 15.99 -30.06 20.04
C ALA A 456 16.30 -28.65 20.54
N SER A 457 15.91 -27.64 19.75
CA SER A 457 16.12 -26.21 20.05
C SER A 457 17.58 -25.89 20.38
N SER A 458 18.49 -26.54 19.67
CA SER A 458 19.93 -26.47 19.91
C SER A 458 20.59 -25.41 19.02
N THR A 459 21.80 -24.96 19.39
CA THR A 459 22.64 -24.14 18.52
C THR A 459 23.97 -24.84 18.36
N GLU A 460 24.20 -25.43 17.18
CA GLU A 460 25.37 -26.25 16.90
C GLU A 460 26.28 -25.55 15.89
N THR A 461 27.59 -25.53 16.16
CA THR A 461 28.59 -24.97 15.25
C THR A 461 29.32 -26.09 14.52
N ILE A 462 29.32 -26.05 13.18
CA ILE A 462 29.94 -27.05 12.32
C ILE A 462 31.07 -26.38 11.52
N ASN A 463 32.30 -26.72 11.89
CA ASN A 463 33.56 -26.22 11.33
C ASN A 463 34.36 -27.36 10.66
N THR A 464 33.64 -28.31 10.04
CA THR A 464 34.20 -29.40 9.24
C THR A 464 33.83 -29.16 7.78
N ALA A 465 34.81 -29.00 6.88
CA ALA A 465 34.53 -28.74 5.47
C ALA A 465 33.92 -29.97 4.76
N SER A 466 33.11 -29.71 3.73
CA SER A 466 32.51 -30.76 2.88
C SER A 466 31.73 -31.84 3.66
N SER A 467 31.06 -31.44 4.73
CA SER A 467 30.34 -32.34 5.65
C SER A 467 28.87 -32.46 5.30
N VAL A 468 28.24 -33.55 5.74
CA VAL A 468 26.79 -33.73 5.66
C VAL A 468 26.20 -33.51 7.05
N ILE A 469 25.23 -32.62 7.17
CA ILE A 469 24.56 -32.29 8.43
C ILE A 469 23.09 -32.73 8.30
N ASP A 470 22.64 -33.66 9.14
CA ASP A 470 21.26 -34.13 9.21
C ASP A 470 20.56 -33.60 10.46
N VAL A 471 19.62 -32.68 10.29
CA VAL A 471 18.83 -32.10 11.38
C VAL A 471 17.62 -33.00 11.66
N GLN A 472 17.59 -33.62 12.83
CA GLN A 472 16.53 -34.57 13.23
C GLN A 472 15.57 -34.04 14.29
N ALA A 473 15.82 -32.87 14.87
CA ALA A 473 14.95 -32.23 15.87
C ALA A 473 14.45 -30.85 15.40
N THR A 474 13.48 -30.30 16.13
CA THR A 474 12.85 -29.01 15.80
C THR A 474 13.52 -27.84 16.51
N GLY A 475 13.57 -26.68 15.84
CA GLY A 475 14.00 -25.41 16.45
C GLY A 475 15.52 -25.20 16.46
N ASP A 476 16.26 -26.01 15.72
CA ASP A 476 17.72 -25.98 15.75
C ASP A 476 18.31 -24.85 14.92
N THR A 477 19.39 -24.27 15.43
CA THR A 477 20.23 -23.29 14.73
C THR A 477 21.58 -23.93 14.39
N ILE A 478 21.94 -23.96 13.11
CA ILE A 478 23.19 -24.54 12.62
C ILE A 478 24.09 -23.41 12.14
N ILE A 479 25.25 -23.25 12.76
CA ILE A 479 26.27 -22.28 12.35
C ILE A 479 27.29 -23.03 11.50
N LEU A 480 27.40 -22.68 10.22
CA LEU A 480 28.34 -23.28 9.29
C LEU A 480 29.57 -22.38 9.15
N GLY A 481 30.68 -22.80 9.75
CA GLY A 481 31.96 -22.08 9.71
C GLY A 481 33.00 -22.67 8.76
N ALA A 482 32.62 -23.65 7.92
CA ALA A 482 33.43 -24.16 6.81
C ALA A 482 32.66 -24.05 5.47
N SER A 483 33.26 -24.51 4.37
CA SER A 483 32.63 -24.54 3.04
C SER A 483 32.43 -25.97 2.52
N GLY A 484 31.48 -26.14 1.62
CA GLY A 484 31.19 -27.40 0.93
C GLY A 484 30.14 -28.27 1.62
N ASP A 485 29.49 -27.75 2.66
CA ASP A 485 28.61 -28.53 3.52
C ASP A 485 27.23 -28.73 2.90
N THR A 486 26.61 -29.86 3.20
CA THR A 486 25.23 -30.20 2.82
C THR A 486 24.38 -30.35 4.06
N VAL A 487 23.42 -29.44 4.27
CA VAL A 487 22.43 -29.54 5.35
C VAL A 487 21.17 -30.22 4.82
N LYS A 488 20.68 -31.24 5.51
CA LYS A 488 19.44 -31.97 5.18
C LYS A 488 18.63 -32.25 6.45
N SER A 489 17.40 -32.74 6.26
CA SER A 489 16.62 -33.35 7.34
C SER A 489 15.97 -34.64 6.86
N THR A 490 16.31 -35.77 7.49
CA THR A 490 15.65 -37.07 7.27
C THR A 490 14.29 -37.18 7.96
N THR A 491 13.99 -36.27 8.89
CA THR A 491 12.75 -36.23 9.68
C THR A 491 11.77 -35.14 9.21
N GLY A 492 12.15 -34.33 8.22
CA GLY A 492 11.33 -33.24 7.69
C GLY A 492 11.26 -32.00 8.57
N ASN A 493 12.15 -31.89 9.56
CA ASN A 493 12.24 -30.74 10.45
C ASN A 493 12.96 -29.57 9.75
N ALA A 494 12.56 -28.35 10.09
CA ALA A 494 13.19 -27.12 9.59
C ALA A 494 14.28 -26.62 10.56
N ALA A 495 15.23 -25.84 10.03
CA ALA A 495 16.33 -25.27 10.81
C ALA A 495 16.55 -23.78 10.48
N SER A 496 17.24 -23.08 11.38
CA SER A 496 17.87 -21.79 11.11
C SER A 496 19.34 -22.02 10.81
N ILE A 497 19.82 -21.60 9.64
CA ILE A 497 21.19 -21.89 9.18
C ILE A 497 21.93 -20.57 9.04
N ALA A 498 23.04 -20.39 9.75
CA ALA A 498 23.90 -19.23 9.64
C ALA A 498 25.18 -19.60 8.89
N ILE A 499 25.48 -18.89 7.81
CA ILE A 499 26.71 -19.07 7.02
C ILE A 499 27.68 -17.96 7.43
N THR A 500 28.76 -18.34 8.10
CA THR A 500 29.72 -17.38 8.70
C THR A 500 31.08 -17.34 7.99
N THR A 501 31.24 -18.07 6.88
CA THR A 501 32.51 -18.21 6.17
C THR A 501 32.50 -17.43 4.86
N ILE A 502 33.55 -16.67 4.58
CA ILE A 502 33.69 -15.88 3.34
C ILE A 502 33.86 -16.82 2.14
N ASN A 503 33.25 -16.48 0.99
CA ASN A 503 33.34 -17.28 -0.25
C ASN A 503 32.96 -18.76 -0.07
N SER A 504 32.08 -19.06 0.89
CA SER A 504 31.65 -20.43 1.16
C SER A 504 30.63 -20.91 0.14
N SER A 505 30.72 -22.18 -0.26
CA SER A 505 29.68 -22.84 -1.06
C SER A 505 28.93 -23.86 -0.23
N GLN A 506 27.66 -23.62 0.07
CA GLN A 506 26.83 -24.51 0.89
C GLN A 506 25.63 -25.05 0.12
N THR A 507 25.25 -26.29 0.39
CA THR A 507 24.02 -26.93 -0.12
C THR A 507 23.00 -27.06 1.01
N ILE A 508 21.80 -26.53 0.81
CA ILE A 508 20.72 -26.49 1.77
C ILE A 508 19.56 -27.33 1.22
N ASN A 509 19.54 -28.61 1.60
CA ASN A 509 18.55 -29.61 1.24
C ASN A 509 17.55 -29.88 2.37
N ILE A 510 17.00 -28.80 2.93
CA ILE A 510 16.01 -28.81 4.01
C ILE A 510 14.87 -27.89 3.59
N THR A 511 13.65 -28.19 4.02
CA THR A 511 12.45 -27.42 3.65
C THR A 511 12.09 -26.41 4.74
N ASN A 512 11.33 -25.36 4.38
CA ASN A 512 10.74 -24.37 5.30
C ASN A 512 11.74 -23.75 6.29
N SER A 513 13.01 -23.63 5.90
CA SER A 513 14.12 -23.23 6.75
C SER A 513 14.57 -21.81 6.47
N THR A 514 15.26 -21.21 7.44
CA THR A 514 15.87 -19.88 7.25
C THR A 514 17.36 -20.04 7.00
N VAL A 515 17.91 -19.34 6.02
CA VAL A 515 19.34 -19.27 5.73
C VAL A 515 19.79 -17.83 5.87
N ASP A 516 20.67 -17.54 6.82
CA ASP A 516 21.27 -16.24 7.06
C ASP A 516 22.70 -16.20 6.54
N VAL A 517 22.94 -15.40 5.50
CA VAL A 517 24.26 -15.19 4.91
C VAL A 517 24.94 -14.02 5.62
N GLN A 518 25.96 -14.30 6.43
CA GLN A 518 26.62 -13.29 7.27
C GLN A 518 27.93 -12.74 6.68
N THR A 519 28.37 -13.27 5.55
CA THR A 519 29.65 -12.95 4.90
C THR A 519 29.49 -12.75 3.40
N SER A 520 30.42 -12.02 2.79
CA SER A 520 30.42 -11.76 1.35
C SER A 520 30.83 -12.98 0.53
N GLY A 521 30.27 -13.11 -0.69
CA GLY A 521 30.70 -14.09 -1.69
C GLY A 521 30.17 -15.51 -1.47
N ALA A 522 29.22 -15.71 -0.54
CA ALA A 522 28.63 -17.02 -0.31
C ALA A 522 27.80 -17.47 -1.52
N THR A 523 27.97 -18.74 -1.90
CA THR A 523 27.12 -19.44 -2.85
C THR A 523 26.22 -20.43 -2.10
N VAL A 524 24.90 -20.32 -2.28
CA VAL A 524 23.91 -21.14 -1.58
C VAL A 524 23.10 -21.93 -2.61
N THR A 525 23.26 -23.25 -2.63
CA THR A 525 22.43 -24.14 -3.45
C THR A 525 21.23 -24.61 -2.63
N LEU A 526 20.03 -24.23 -3.04
CA LEU A 526 18.77 -24.61 -2.39
C LEU A 526 18.14 -25.80 -3.11
N SER A 527 18.08 -26.95 -2.42
CA SER A 527 17.45 -28.18 -2.91
C SER A 527 16.21 -28.61 -2.09
N GLY A 528 15.91 -27.95 -0.97
CA GLY A 528 14.59 -28.02 -0.33
C GLY A 528 13.69 -26.84 -0.73
N GLY A 529 12.36 -26.98 -0.62
CA GLY A 529 11.39 -25.91 -0.88
C GLY A 529 10.93 -25.17 0.38
N GLY A 530 10.46 -23.93 0.23
CA GLY A 530 9.89 -23.10 1.29
C GLY A 530 10.91 -22.28 2.10
N ASN A 531 12.16 -22.19 1.64
CA ASN A 531 13.23 -21.57 2.41
C ASN A 531 13.23 -20.04 2.29
N THR A 532 13.62 -19.38 3.37
CA THR A 532 13.86 -17.92 3.40
C THR A 532 15.35 -17.67 3.52
N VAL A 533 15.95 -17.05 2.51
CA VAL A 533 17.35 -16.60 2.53
C VAL A 533 17.39 -15.12 2.89
N LYS A 534 18.18 -14.75 3.90
CA LYS A 534 18.34 -13.38 4.38
C LYS A 534 19.81 -13.06 4.65
N SER A 535 20.10 -11.79 4.91
CA SER A 535 21.40 -11.38 5.44
C SER A 535 21.22 -10.36 6.57
N THR A 536 21.61 -10.74 7.78
CA THR A 536 21.66 -9.85 8.95
C THR A 536 22.82 -8.84 8.89
N THR A 537 23.75 -9.03 7.97
CA THR A 537 24.96 -8.21 7.79
C THR A 537 24.95 -7.37 6.51
N GLY A 538 23.90 -7.49 5.69
CA GLY A 538 23.76 -6.75 4.42
C GLY A 538 24.61 -7.28 3.27
N ASN A 539 25.14 -8.50 3.38
CA ASN A 539 25.99 -9.11 2.37
C ASN A 539 25.17 -9.78 1.26
N ALA A 540 25.54 -9.55 0.00
CA ALA A 540 24.95 -10.20 -1.16
C ALA A 540 25.37 -11.69 -1.27
N ALA A 541 24.53 -12.50 -1.92
CA ALA A 541 24.77 -13.92 -2.15
C ALA A 541 24.46 -14.34 -3.59
N SER A 542 25.08 -15.44 -4.03
CA SER A 542 24.68 -16.15 -5.24
C SER A 542 23.88 -17.39 -4.85
N ILE A 543 22.62 -17.45 -5.26
CA ILE A 543 21.67 -18.49 -4.87
C ILE A 543 21.36 -19.33 -6.10
N ALA A 544 21.48 -20.65 -6.00
CA ALA A 544 21.06 -21.59 -7.04
C ALA A 544 19.84 -22.38 -6.55
N ILE A 545 18.75 -22.40 -7.32
CA ILE A 545 17.53 -23.16 -7.00
C ILE A 545 17.47 -24.38 -7.90
N THR A 546 17.67 -25.56 -7.32
CA THR A 546 17.78 -26.83 -8.07
C THR A 546 16.53 -27.71 -7.97
N THR A 547 15.49 -27.26 -7.26
CA THR A 547 14.30 -28.06 -6.96
C THR A 547 13.08 -27.59 -7.73
N ILE A 548 12.44 -28.53 -8.42
CA ILE A 548 11.24 -28.32 -9.23
C ILE A 548 10.09 -27.83 -8.33
N ASN A 549 9.29 -26.88 -8.82
CA ASN A 549 8.12 -26.35 -8.13
C ASN A 549 8.40 -25.88 -6.68
N SER A 550 9.63 -25.44 -6.40
CA SER A 550 10.00 -24.93 -5.09
C SER A 550 9.68 -23.44 -4.98
N SER A 551 9.12 -23.02 -3.85
CA SER A 551 8.95 -21.61 -3.52
C SER A 551 10.06 -21.17 -2.56
N GLN A 552 10.81 -20.14 -2.93
CA GLN A 552 11.88 -19.58 -2.09
C GLN A 552 11.65 -18.09 -1.88
N THR A 553 12.00 -17.60 -0.70
CA THR A 553 12.01 -16.17 -0.38
C THR A 553 13.44 -15.69 -0.26
N ILE A 554 13.83 -14.68 -1.04
CA ILE A 554 15.17 -14.10 -1.10
C ILE A 554 15.09 -12.66 -0.60
N ASN A 555 15.41 -12.46 0.68
CA ASN A 555 15.44 -11.18 1.37
C ASN A 555 16.90 -10.70 1.54
N ILE A 556 17.62 -10.63 0.42
CA ILE A 556 18.99 -10.11 0.35
C ILE A 556 19.07 -9.09 -0.78
N THR A 557 19.69 -7.95 -0.53
CA THR A 557 19.95 -6.92 -1.54
C THR A 557 21.08 -7.32 -2.49
N ASN A 558 21.04 -6.85 -3.75
CA ASN A 558 22.11 -7.04 -4.74
C ASN A 558 22.52 -8.51 -4.97
N SER A 559 21.59 -9.45 -4.83
CA SER A 559 21.88 -10.89 -4.93
C SER A 559 21.58 -11.44 -6.32
N THR A 560 22.25 -12.55 -6.68
CA THR A 560 21.95 -13.27 -7.92
C THR A 560 21.20 -14.55 -7.59
N VAL A 561 20.09 -14.80 -8.27
CA VAL A 561 19.29 -16.02 -8.16
C VAL A 561 19.33 -16.75 -9.50
N ASP A 562 19.89 -17.95 -9.53
CA ASP A 562 19.92 -18.83 -10.70
C ASP A 562 18.87 -19.94 -10.55
N VAL A 563 17.84 -19.90 -11.38
CA VAL A 563 16.76 -20.88 -11.41
C VAL A 563 17.16 -22.04 -12.32
N GLN A 564 17.61 -23.14 -11.72
CA GLN A 564 18.12 -24.32 -12.45
C GLN A 564 17.07 -25.43 -12.60
N ALA A 565 15.90 -25.29 -11.98
CA ALA A 565 14.78 -26.21 -12.11
C ALA A 565 13.48 -25.50 -12.49
N SER A 566 12.63 -26.18 -13.28
CA SER A 566 11.36 -25.63 -13.77
C SER A 566 10.34 -25.42 -12.65
N GLY A 567 9.49 -24.40 -12.81
CA GLY A 567 8.36 -24.11 -11.93
C GLY A 567 8.74 -23.47 -10.58
N ALA A 568 10.00 -23.08 -10.38
CA ALA A 568 10.40 -22.40 -9.15
C ALA A 568 9.69 -21.04 -9.00
N THR A 569 9.22 -20.76 -7.79
CA THR A 569 8.73 -19.44 -7.39
C THR A 569 9.80 -18.73 -6.58
N VAL A 570 10.20 -17.53 -6.99
CA VAL A 570 11.21 -16.71 -6.31
C VAL A 570 10.53 -15.44 -5.80
N THR A 571 10.39 -15.31 -4.49
CA THR A 571 9.92 -14.07 -3.87
C THR A 571 11.12 -13.20 -3.53
N LEU A 572 11.20 -12.00 -4.08
CA LEU A 572 12.26 -11.03 -3.84
C LEU A 572 11.78 -10.00 -2.83
N GLY A 573 12.41 -9.94 -1.66
CA GLY A 573 12.18 -8.91 -0.65
C GLY A 573 13.35 -7.95 -0.44
N GLY A 574 14.53 -8.26 -0.99
CA GLY A 574 15.68 -7.34 -1.04
C GLY A 574 15.81 -6.67 -2.41
N ALA A 575 16.23 -5.40 -2.42
CA ALA A 575 16.37 -4.60 -3.64
C ALA A 575 17.68 -4.90 -4.42
N GLY A 576 17.65 -4.76 -5.75
CA GLY A 576 18.84 -4.82 -6.61
C GLY A 576 19.18 -6.21 -7.12
N SER A 577 18.29 -7.19 -7.00
CA SER A 577 18.60 -8.58 -7.32
C SER A 577 18.49 -8.88 -8.81
N THR A 578 19.21 -9.92 -9.24
CA THR A 578 19.15 -10.46 -10.61
C THR A 578 18.65 -11.90 -10.56
N VAL A 579 17.54 -12.20 -11.23
CA VAL A 579 17.05 -13.56 -11.46
C VAL A 579 17.46 -14.00 -12.86
N LYS A 580 18.10 -15.16 -13.00
CA LYS A 580 18.55 -15.74 -14.27
C LYS A 580 18.28 -17.24 -14.31
N SER A 581 18.47 -17.85 -15.47
CA SER A 581 18.54 -19.31 -15.59
C SER A 581 19.69 -19.74 -16.49
N THR A 582 20.64 -20.50 -15.95
CA THR A 582 21.73 -21.13 -16.71
C THR A 582 21.29 -22.37 -17.49
N THR A 583 20.11 -22.91 -17.18
CA THR A 583 19.54 -24.11 -17.81
C THR A 583 18.34 -23.82 -18.70
N GLY A 584 18.01 -22.54 -18.93
CA GLY A 584 16.90 -22.11 -19.79
C GLY A 584 15.51 -22.34 -19.20
N ASN A 585 15.38 -22.44 -17.88
CA ASN A 585 14.10 -22.58 -17.19
C ASN A 585 13.43 -21.23 -16.94
N SER A 586 12.10 -21.22 -17.02
CA SER A 586 11.25 -20.10 -16.62
C SER A 586 11.07 -20.04 -15.10
N ALA A 587 10.79 -18.84 -14.59
CA ALA A 587 10.54 -18.60 -13.17
C ALA A 587 9.18 -17.94 -12.95
N SER A 588 8.59 -18.16 -11.76
CA SER A 588 7.54 -17.30 -11.22
C SER A 588 8.17 -16.36 -10.20
N VAL A 589 8.40 -15.11 -10.58
CA VAL A 589 9.05 -14.11 -9.71
C VAL A 589 7.97 -13.27 -9.04
N VAL A 590 8.08 -13.07 -7.73
CA VAL A 590 7.21 -12.18 -6.95
C VAL A 590 8.08 -11.08 -6.36
N VAL A 591 7.81 -9.82 -6.70
CA VAL A 591 8.59 -8.68 -6.22
C VAL A 591 7.82 -8.00 -5.09
N THR A 592 8.36 -8.08 -3.88
CA THR A 592 7.78 -7.50 -2.65
C THR A 592 8.61 -6.35 -2.08
N ALA A 593 9.86 -6.18 -2.56
CA ALA A 593 10.71 -5.06 -2.23
C ALA A 593 10.07 -3.74 -2.72
N ILE A 594 10.22 -2.65 -1.98
CA ILE A 594 9.62 -1.35 -2.31
C ILE A 594 10.61 -0.48 -3.05
N SER A 595 10.19 0.13 -4.17
CA SER A 595 11.01 1.07 -4.95
C SER A 595 12.37 0.46 -5.33
N SER A 596 12.32 -0.81 -5.70
CA SER A 596 13.47 -1.66 -6.00
C SER A 596 13.79 -1.68 -7.50
N THR A 597 15.00 -2.06 -7.86
CA THR A 597 15.37 -2.31 -9.27
C THR A 597 15.76 -3.78 -9.40
N GLU A 598 14.95 -4.57 -10.08
CA GLU A 598 15.14 -6.01 -10.22
C GLU A 598 15.38 -6.37 -11.68
N THR A 599 16.38 -7.23 -11.94
CA THR A 599 16.71 -7.69 -13.30
C THR A 599 16.28 -9.14 -13.49
N ILE A 600 15.46 -9.41 -14.49
CA ILE A 600 14.89 -10.72 -14.79
C ILE A 600 15.38 -11.18 -16.17
N ASN A 601 16.29 -12.15 -16.16
CA ASN A 601 16.94 -12.76 -17.32
C ASN A 601 16.55 -14.25 -17.44
N THR A 602 15.28 -14.56 -17.18
CA THR A 602 14.68 -15.90 -17.31
C THR A 602 13.60 -15.82 -18.37
N ALA A 603 13.69 -16.60 -19.44
CA ALA A 603 12.70 -16.56 -20.53
C ALA A 603 11.35 -17.15 -20.13
N SER A 604 10.26 -16.65 -20.72
CA SER A 604 8.88 -17.15 -20.53
C SER A 604 8.41 -17.17 -19.07
N SER A 605 8.84 -16.18 -18.29
CA SER A 605 8.61 -16.07 -16.85
C SER A 605 7.36 -15.25 -16.53
N VAL A 606 6.81 -15.45 -15.34
CA VAL A 606 5.74 -14.59 -14.81
C VAL A 606 6.31 -13.77 -13.67
N ILE A 607 6.20 -12.44 -13.77
CA ILE A 607 6.66 -11.49 -12.75
C ILE A 607 5.42 -10.85 -12.13
N ASP A 608 5.18 -11.08 -10.84
CA ASP A 608 4.13 -10.44 -10.05
C ASP A 608 4.72 -9.32 -9.20
N VAL A 609 4.44 -8.07 -9.56
CA VAL A 609 4.89 -6.89 -8.82
C VAL A 609 3.88 -6.56 -7.72
N GLN A 610 4.34 -6.57 -6.47
CA GLN A 610 3.52 -6.34 -5.29
C GLN A 610 3.90 -5.07 -4.50
N ALA A 611 4.79 -4.22 -5.00
CA ALA A 611 5.02 -2.90 -4.44
C ALA A 611 5.08 -1.84 -5.54
N THR A 612 4.68 -0.61 -5.20
CA THR A 612 4.70 0.51 -6.15
C THR A 612 6.09 1.13 -6.25
N GLY A 613 6.45 1.60 -7.45
CA GLY A 613 7.69 2.33 -7.70
C GLY A 613 8.88 1.44 -8.05
N ASP A 614 8.66 0.13 -8.22
CA ASP A 614 9.69 -0.80 -8.66
C ASP A 614 10.07 -0.58 -10.13
N THR A 615 11.31 -0.87 -10.46
CA THR A 615 11.83 -0.96 -11.82
C THR A 615 12.13 -2.42 -12.13
N ILE A 616 11.44 -2.99 -13.12
CA ILE A 616 11.67 -4.36 -13.59
C ILE A 616 12.41 -4.31 -14.91
N ILE A 617 13.63 -4.81 -14.95
CA ILE A 617 14.45 -4.91 -16.16
C ILE A 617 14.29 -6.33 -16.71
N LEU A 618 13.65 -6.47 -17.86
CA LEU A 618 13.50 -7.73 -18.58
C LEU A 618 14.66 -7.87 -19.58
N GLY A 619 15.36 -9.00 -19.53
CA GLY A 619 16.52 -9.27 -20.40
C GLY A 619 16.40 -10.50 -21.30
N ALA A 620 15.34 -11.29 -21.12
CA ALA A 620 15.00 -12.47 -21.92
C ALA A 620 13.66 -12.24 -22.65
N SER A 621 13.21 -13.22 -23.45
CA SER A 621 11.94 -13.13 -24.18
C SER A 621 10.84 -13.99 -23.56
N GLY A 622 9.60 -13.53 -23.70
CA GLY A 622 8.37 -14.30 -23.41
C GLY A 622 7.76 -14.00 -22.04
N ASP A 623 8.23 -13.00 -21.32
CA ASP A 623 7.81 -12.77 -19.94
C ASP A 623 6.45 -12.05 -19.86
N THR A 624 5.78 -12.25 -18.72
CA THR A 624 4.52 -11.59 -18.37
C THR A 624 4.68 -10.86 -17.05
N VAL A 625 4.59 -9.54 -17.07
CA VAL A 625 4.59 -8.70 -15.87
C VAL A 625 3.15 -8.40 -15.47
N LYS A 626 2.76 -8.75 -14.25
CA LYS A 626 1.42 -8.52 -13.68
C LYS A 626 1.53 -7.94 -12.28
N SER A 627 0.39 -7.54 -11.71
CA SER A 627 0.30 -7.18 -10.30
C SER A 627 -0.99 -7.74 -9.69
N THR A 628 -0.86 -8.51 -8.62
CA THR A 628 -1.99 -9.03 -7.84
C THR A 628 -2.59 -8.03 -6.86
N ASN A 629 -1.89 -6.93 -6.57
CA ASN A 629 -2.32 -5.89 -5.64
C ASN A 629 -2.43 -4.50 -6.25
N ASN A 630 -2.54 -4.43 -7.58
CA ASN A 630 -2.72 -3.19 -8.33
C ASN A 630 -1.55 -2.19 -8.16
N SER A 631 -0.33 -2.71 -7.96
CA SER A 631 0.90 -1.93 -7.95
C SER A 631 1.32 -1.50 -9.36
N SER A 632 1.98 -0.35 -9.44
CA SER A 632 2.60 0.18 -10.65
C SER A 632 4.12 0.00 -10.63
N ALA A 633 4.70 -0.18 -11.81
CA ALA A 633 6.15 -0.29 -11.98
C ALA A 633 6.65 0.43 -13.25
N SER A 634 7.95 0.66 -13.30
CA SER A 634 8.67 0.98 -14.52
C SER A 634 9.23 -0.32 -15.11
N VAL A 635 8.79 -0.73 -16.29
CA VAL A 635 9.33 -1.91 -16.98
C VAL A 635 10.32 -1.45 -18.05
N VAL A 636 11.54 -1.97 -18.00
CA VAL A 636 12.56 -1.74 -19.01
C VAL A 636 12.78 -3.05 -19.75
N VAL A 637 12.52 -3.06 -21.06
CA VAL A 637 12.83 -4.22 -21.91
C VAL A 637 14.18 -3.97 -22.57
N SER A 638 15.17 -4.76 -22.20
CA SER A 638 16.56 -4.65 -22.64
C SER A 638 17.05 -5.96 -23.26
N SER A 639 18.01 -5.91 -24.16
CA SER A 639 18.63 -7.12 -24.72
C SER A 639 19.94 -7.40 -23.99
N SER A 640 19.87 -8.13 -22.88
CA SER A 640 21.08 -8.69 -22.23
C SER A 640 21.53 -10.00 -22.89
N ILE A 641 20.61 -10.66 -23.59
CA ILE A 641 20.81 -11.92 -24.31
C ILE A 641 20.69 -11.63 -25.82
N SER A 642 21.50 -12.31 -26.62
CA SER A 642 21.58 -12.20 -28.09
C SER A 642 20.32 -12.72 -28.81
N ALA A 643 19.13 -12.45 -28.27
CA ALA A 643 17.84 -12.82 -28.85
C ALA A 643 17.60 -12.03 -30.14
N THR A 644 17.17 -12.72 -31.20
CA THR A 644 16.86 -12.14 -32.51
C THR A 644 15.55 -11.36 -32.52
N SER A 645 14.65 -11.62 -31.56
CA SER A 645 13.38 -10.91 -31.35
C SER A 645 12.88 -11.13 -29.92
N ILE A 646 12.35 -10.10 -29.27
CA ILE A 646 11.82 -10.16 -27.90
C ILE A 646 10.30 -10.00 -27.93
N THR A 647 9.58 -10.73 -27.08
CA THR A 647 8.11 -10.68 -26.98
C THR A 647 7.68 -10.64 -25.53
N GLU A 648 7.08 -9.54 -25.07
CA GLU A 648 6.73 -9.33 -23.67
C GLU A 648 5.26 -8.97 -23.48
N THR A 649 4.66 -9.36 -22.35
CA THR A 649 3.30 -8.98 -21.95
C THR A 649 3.31 -8.20 -20.65
N ILE A 650 2.75 -6.98 -20.66
CA ILE A 650 2.66 -6.08 -19.50
C ILE A 650 1.19 -5.89 -19.14
N SER A 651 0.80 -6.42 -17.98
CA SER A 651 -0.57 -6.40 -17.47
C SER A 651 -0.75 -5.54 -16.22
N ILE A 652 0.28 -4.81 -15.80
CA ILE A 652 0.21 -3.79 -14.74
C ILE A 652 -0.33 -2.46 -15.29
N SER A 653 -1.03 -1.69 -14.46
CA SER A 653 -1.61 -0.38 -14.82
C SER A 653 -0.81 0.79 -14.23
N ASN A 654 -1.02 2.01 -14.73
CA ASN A 654 -0.35 3.25 -14.32
C ASN A 654 1.18 3.15 -14.36
N SER A 655 1.70 2.45 -15.36
CA SER A 655 3.09 2.02 -15.45
C SER A 655 3.80 2.63 -16.65
N ALA A 656 5.12 2.78 -16.54
CA ALA A 656 5.96 3.21 -17.65
C ALA A 656 6.65 1.99 -18.26
N VAL A 657 6.61 1.83 -19.58
CA VAL A 657 7.28 0.76 -20.30
C VAL A 657 8.28 1.37 -21.27
N ASN A 658 9.55 1.03 -21.11
CA ASN A 658 10.65 1.56 -21.91
C ASN A 658 11.32 0.41 -22.67
N VAL A 659 11.12 0.35 -23.98
CA VAL A 659 11.66 -0.70 -24.84
C VAL A 659 12.96 -0.21 -25.47
N GLN A 660 14.08 -0.78 -25.04
CA GLN A 660 15.43 -0.43 -25.51
C GLN A 660 16.02 -1.49 -26.45
N ALA A 661 15.42 -2.68 -26.50
CA ALA A 661 15.86 -3.75 -27.38
C ALA A 661 15.23 -3.65 -28.77
N ASP A 662 16.01 -3.96 -29.81
CA ASP A 662 15.55 -3.97 -31.20
C ASP A 662 14.60 -5.13 -31.52
N HIS A 663 13.68 -4.92 -32.47
CA HIS A 663 12.73 -5.93 -32.95
C HIS A 663 11.89 -6.55 -31.82
N THR A 664 11.42 -5.70 -30.92
CA THR A 664 10.63 -6.11 -29.75
C THR A 664 9.13 -5.99 -30.03
N THR A 665 8.37 -6.99 -29.64
CA THR A 665 6.89 -6.91 -29.55
C THR A 665 6.46 -6.84 -28.10
N ILE A 666 5.82 -5.74 -27.70
CA ILE A 666 5.27 -5.53 -26.36
C ILE A 666 3.73 -5.54 -26.43
N THR A 667 3.08 -6.36 -25.62
CA THR A 667 1.62 -6.35 -25.46
C THR A 667 1.26 -5.76 -24.11
N VAL A 668 0.50 -4.68 -24.08
CA VAL A 668 0.09 -3.98 -22.86
C VAL A 668 -1.41 -4.11 -22.66
N THR A 669 -1.80 -4.79 -21.58
CA THR A 669 -3.21 -5.02 -21.22
C THR A 669 -3.66 -4.18 -20.02
N GLY A 670 -2.71 -3.59 -19.28
CA GLY A 670 -2.99 -2.61 -18.22
C GLY A 670 -3.56 -1.31 -18.75
N SER A 671 -4.02 -0.42 -17.86
CA SER A 671 -4.58 0.89 -18.21
C SER A 671 -3.75 2.05 -17.69
N ASN A 672 -3.83 3.20 -18.35
CA ASN A 672 -3.05 4.42 -18.08
C ASN A 672 -1.52 4.21 -18.18
N ASP A 673 -1.07 3.32 -19.06
CA ASP A 673 0.35 3.00 -19.23
C ASP A 673 0.99 3.87 -20.32
N SER A 674 2.27 4.21 -20.16
CA SER A 674 3.06 4.92 -21.17
C SER A 674 4.14 4.00 -21.72
N VAL A 675 4.05 3.63 -23.01
CA VAL A 675 4.98 2.73 -23.70
C VAL A 675 5.84 3.52 -24.66
N THR A 676 7.16 3.51 -24.48
CA THR A 676 8.11 4.16 -25.38
C THR A 676 8.93 3.11 -26.12
N LEU A 677 8.94 3.19 -27.44
CA LEU A 677 9.74 2.36 -28.33
C LEU A 677 10.96 3.15 -28.80
N ASN A 678 12.16 2.71 -28.42
CA ASN A 678 13.41 3.40 -28.75
C ASN A 678 14.11 2.86 -30.00
N SER A 679 13.64 1.75 -30.58
CA SER A 679 14.26 1.13 -31.74
C SER A 679 13.34 1.10 -32.95
N SER A 680 13.94 0.97 -34.14
CA SER A 680 13.18 0.76 -35.38
C SER A 680 12.67 -0.68 -35.45
N ALA A 681 11.47 -0.89 -36.02
CA ALA A 681 10.81 -2.21 -36.15
C ALA A 681 10.20 -2.81 -34.87
N ASP A 682 10.13 -2.05 -33.77
CA ASP A 682 9.39 -2.47 -32.58
C ASP A 682 7.88 -2.40 -32.79
N VAL A 683 7.14 -3.29 -32.12
CA VAL A 683 5.68 -3.37 -32.15
C VAL A 683 5.14 -3.21 -30.75
N ALA A 684 4.31 -2.21 -30.50
CA ALA A 684 3.53 -2.09 -29.28
C ALA A 684 2.05 -2.31 -29.55
N ILE A 685 1.44 -3.24 -28.81
CA ILE A 685 0.03 -3.61 -28.91
C ILE A 685 -0.65 -3.28 -27.59
N SER A 686 -1.67 -2.43 -27.60
CA SER A 686 -2.47 -2.12 -26.41
C SER A 686 -3.89 -2.66 -26.53
N SER A 687 -4.37 -3.32 -25.47
CA SER A 687 -5.80 -3.68 -25.31
C SER A 687 -6.46 -3.00 -24.11
N GLY A 688 -5.68 -2.36 -23.22
CA GLY A 688 -6.19 -1.61 -22.08
C GLY A 688 -6.66 -0.19 -22.42
N THR A 689 -7.06 0.56 -21.41
CA THR A 689 -7.65 1.91 -21.57
C THR A 689 -6.66 3.02 -21.21
N ASN A 690 -6.74 4.15 -21.90
CA ASN A 690 -5.92 5.35 -21.74
C ASN A 690 -4.40 5.12 -21.83
N ASN A 691 -3.97 4.12 -22.59
CA ASN A 691 -2.55 3.88 -22.81
C ASN A 691 -1.98 4.86 -23.84
N THR A 692 -0.76 5.32 -23.62
CA THR A 692 -0.02 6.15 -24.57
C THR A 692 1.13 5.33 -25.15
N LEU A 693 1.14 5.12 -26.46
CA LEU A 693 2.18 4.37 -27.15
C LEU A 693 2.98 5.35 -28.00
N ILE A 694 4.30 5.39 -27.82
CA ILE A 694 5.18 6.42 -28.35
C ILE A 694 6.24 5.76 -29.23
N ALA A 695 6.26 6.12 -30.50
CA ALA A 695 7.38 5.82 -31.39
C ALA A 695 8.37 6.98 -31.32
N THR A 696 9.65 6.70 -31.09
CA THR A 696 10.72 7.73 -31.13
C THR A 696 11.48 7.74 -32.45
N ASN A 697 11.48 6.62 -33.18
CA ASN A 697 12.15 6.43 -34.46
C ASN A 697 11.14 6.08 -35.57
N GLY A 698 11.58 6.16 -36.83
CA GLY A 698 10.80 5.73 -37.99
C GLY A 698 10.73 4.20 -38.07
N ASN A 699 9.57 3.65 -38.43
CA ASN A 699 9.29 2.22 -38.66
C ASN A 699 8.85 1.37 -37.44
N ALA A 700 8.34 2.00 -36.37
CA ALA A 700 7.67 1.26 -35.29
C ALA A 700 6.20 0.97 -35.64
N THR A 701 5.58 -0.04 -35.03
CA THR A 701 4.13 -0.30 -35.14
C THR A 701 3.46 -0.06 -33.79
N LEU A 702 2.60 0.95 -33.71
CA LEU A 702 1.76 1.25 -32.55
C LEU A 702 0.34 0.78 -32.87
N LYS A 703 -0.14 -0.24 -32.16
CA LYS A 703 -1.45 -0.86 -32.40
C LYS A 703 -2.31 -0.81 -31.16
N SER A 704 -3.57 -0.43 -31.32
CA SER A 704 -4.60 -0.65 -30.29
C SER A 704 -5.64 -1.64 -30.81
N THR A 705 -5.87 -2.72 -30.06
CA THR A 705 -6.81 -3.80 -30.39
C THR A 705 -8.14 -3.70 -29.64
N GLY A 706 -8.20 -2.85 -28.61
CA GLY A 706 -9.35 -2.57 -27.76
C GLY A 706 -9.05 -1.42 -26.78
N GLY A 707 -10.05 -0.96 -26.04
CA GLY A 707 -9.89 0.11 -25.06
C GLY A 707 -9.80 1.53 -25.66
N SER A 708 -9.08 2.44 -24.99
CA SER A 708 -8.73 3.76 -25.50
C SER A 708 -7.22 3.92 -25.53
N ALA A 709 -6.65 4.50 -26.58
CA ALA A 709 -5.20 4.67 -26.70
C ALA A 709 -4.82 5.96 -27.44
N THR A 710 -3.71 6.58 -27.01
CA THR A 710 -3.04 7.64 -27.75
C THR A 710 -1.81 7.06 -28.44
N LEU A 711 -1.75 7.12 -29.77
CA LEU A 711 -0.62 6.67 -30.56
C LEU A 711 0.20 7.89 -30.99
N VAL A 712 1.40 8.06 -30.47
CA VAL A 712 2.27 9.20 -30.75
C VAL A 712 3.25 8.81 -31.86
N GLY A 713 3.08 9.42 -33.03
CA GLY A 713 3.93 9.23 -34.20
C GLY A 713 4.92 10.37 -34.40
N THR A 714 5.94 10.12 -35.22
CA THR A 714 6.97 11.11 -35.58
C THR A 714 6.83 11.62 -37.02
N GLY A 715 6.00 10.97 -37.84
CA GLY A 715 5.90 11.26 -39.27
C GLY A 715 7.04 10.65 -40.10
N ALA A 716 7.86 9.77 -39.50
CA ALA A 716 9.07 9.21 -40.08
C ALA A 716 8.92 7.74 -40.55
N GLY A 717 7.72 7.21 -40.72
CA GLY A 717 7.47 5.89 -41.31
C GLY A 717 6.85 4.84 -40.38
N SER A 718 6.38 5.23 -39.19
CA SER A 718 5.76 4.32 -38.22
C SER A 718 4.31 3.98 -38.61
N THR A 719 3.84 2.78 -38.27
CA THR A 719 2.43 2.39 -38.48
C THR A 719 1.63 2.65 -37.20
N LEU A 720 0.62 3.49 -37.27
CA LEU A 720 -0.35 3.75 -36.20
C LEU A 720 -1.67 3.07 -36.58
N TRP A 721 -2.08 2.06 -35.81
CA TRP A 721 -3.19 1.18 -36.15
C TRP A 721 -4.25 1.11 -35.05
N ALA A 722 -5.40 1.70 -35.31
CA ALA A 722 -6.63 1.48 -34.57
C ALA A 722 -7.38 0.25 -35.10
N ALA A 723 -7.08 -0.92 -34.53
CA ALA A 723 -7.80 -2.17 -34.87
C ALA A 723 -9.13 -2.30 -34.10
N GLY A 724 -9.31 -1.54 -33.01
CA GLY A 724 -10.54 -1.43 -32.22
C GLY A 724 -10.41 -0.36 -31.12
N GLY A 725 -11.52 0.01 -30.47
CA GLY A 725 -11.51 0.99 -29.38
C GLY A 725 -11.52 2.46 -29.82
N GLN A 726 -11.36 3.39 -28.86
CA GLN A 726 -11.22 4.83 -29.11
C GLN A 726 -9.75 5.22 -29.21
N VAL A 727 -9.26 5.41 -30.44
CA VAL A 727 -7.83 5.64 -30.70
C VAL A 727 -7.60 7.04 -31.23
N THR A 728 -6.65 7.74 -30.62
CA THR A 728 -6.22 9.07 -31.04
C THR A 728 -4.79 9.01 -31.54
N ALA A 729 -4.53 9.47 -32.77
CA ALA A 729 -3.17 9.72 -33.22
C ALA A 729 -2.70 11.09 -32.70
N LYS A 730 -1.44 11.22 -32.30
CA LYS A 730 -0.85 12.47 -31.85
C LYS A 730 0.44 12.78 -32.58
N TYR A 731 0.57 14.02 -33.03
CA TYR A 731 1.77 14.57 -33.67
C TYR A 731 2.18 15.90 -33.05
N ALA A 732 3.48 16.06 -32.82
CA ALA A 732 4.05 17.26 -32.19
C ALA A 732 5.03 18.04 -33.08
N ALA A 733 5.40 17.51 -34.25
CA ALA A 733 6.29 18.20 -35.17
C ALA A 733 5.55 19.31 -35.95
N ASP A 734 6.31 20.34 -36.35
CA ASP A 734 5.85 21.38 -37.26
C ASP A 734 5.81 20.88 -38.72
N ASN A 735 5.04 21.55 -39.57
CA ASN A 735 4.88 21.25 -41.00
C ASN A 735 4.39 19.81 -41.25
N MET A 736 3.54 19.30 -40.37
CA MET A 736 2.96 17.98 -40.54
C MET A 736 1.87 18.00 -41.62
N ILE A 737 1.98 17.11 -42.59
CA ILE A 737 0.94 16.79 -43.57
C ILE A 737 0.27 15.51 -43.07
N VAL A 738 -0.96 15.64 -42.56
CA VAL A 738 -1.76 14.51 -42.06
C VAL A 738 -3.00 14.36 -42.93
N ASP A 739 -3.10 13.25 -43.66
CA ASP A 739 -4.30 12.88 -44.40
C ASP A 739 -4.93 11.65 -43.78
N LEU A 740 -5.99 11.87 -42.99
CA LEU A 740 -6.76 10.81 -42.34
C LEU A 740 -7.56 9.98 -43.36
N THR A 741 -7.83 10.52 -44.54
CA THR A 741 -8.57 9.81 -45.61
C THR A 741 -7.65 8.89 -46.38
N ALA A 742 -6.45 9.37 -46.75
CA ALA A 742 -5.42 8.53 -47.38
C ALA A 742 -4.72 7.60 -46.38
N GLY A 743 -4.85 7.87 -45.08
CA GLY A 743 -4.23 7.09 -44.02
C GLY A 743 -2.72 7.34 -43.92
N THR A 744 -2.28 8.59 -44.04
CA THR A 744 -0.86 8.96 -44.02
C THR A 744 -0.58 10.18 -43.14
N ALA A 745 0.59 10.22 -42.51
CA ALA A 745 1.10 11.42 -41.82
C ALA A 745 2.60 11.56 -42.03
N LYS A 746 3.08 12.73 -42.44
CA LYS A 746 4.52 12.99 -42.65
C LYS A 746 4.88 14.43 -42.39
N ILE A 747 6.16 14.69 -42.15
CA ILE A 747 6.69 16.06 -42.21
C ILE A 747 6.78 16.48 -43.68
N GLU A 748 6.48 17.74 -43.98
CA GLU A 748 6.63 18.31 -45.32
C GLU A 748 8.05 18.07 -45.89
N GLY A 749 8.14 17.57 -47.12
CA GLY A 749 9.40 17.20 -47.76
C GLY A 749 9.98 15.82 -47.38
N ALA A 750 9.40 15.11 -46.40
CA ALA A 750 9.84 13.75 -46.06
C ALA A 750 9.51 12.74 -47.18
N SER A 751 10.42 11.79 -47.41
CA SER A 751 10.29 10.69 -48.39
C SER A 751 9.50 9.49 -47.84
N VAL A 752 9.33 9.41 -46.52
CA VAL A 752 8.56 8.39 -45.81
C VAL A 752 7.44 9.05 -45.02
N SER A 753 6.34 8.33 -44.84
CA SER A 753 5.18 8.77 -44.06
C SER A 753 4.79 7.68 -43.08
N ASP A 754 4.35 8.07 -41.90
CA ASP A 754 3.60 7.19 -41.03
C ASP A 754 2.35 6.69 -41.75
N LYS A 755 1.98 5.43 -41.48
CA LYS A 755 0.75 4.80 -41.99
C LYS A 755 -0.31 4.84 -40.91
N LEU A 756 -1.44 5.48 -41.19
CA LEU A 756 -2.58 5.59 -40.29
C LEU A 756 -3.67 4.60 -40.73
N ILE A 757 -4.00 3.63 -39.87
CA ILE A 757 -5.03 2.62 -40.17
C ILE A 757 -6.16 2.75 -39.16
N GLY A 758 -7.36 3.09 -39.62
CA GLY A 758 -8.56 3.22 -38.77
C GLY A 758 -8.57 4.45 -37.85
N ILE A 759 -7.65 5.40 -38.03
CA ILE A 759 -7.57 6.62 -37.23
C ILE A 759 -8.60 7.64 -37.70
N SER A 760 -9.51 8.04 -36.80
CA SER A 760 -10.51 9.10 -37.04
C SER A 760 -10.36 10.30 -36.09
N THR A 761 -9.50 10.18 -35.07
CA THR A 761 -9.23 11.23 -34.08
C THR A 761 -7.75 11.60 -34.08
N LEU A 762 -7.47 12.90 -34.16
CA LEU A 762 -6.13 13.46 -34.28
C LEU A 762 -5.90 14.57 -33.25
N ILE A 763 -4.75 14.56 -32.60
CA ILE A 763 -4.21 15.68 -31.83
C ILE A 763 -2.95 16.18 -32.55
N ALA A 764 -2.90 17.48 -32.87
CA ALA A 764 -1.72 18.13 -33.42
C ALA A 764 -1.29 19.29 -32.50
N SER A 765 0.02 19.49 -32.37
CA SER A 765 0.59 20.58 -31.54
C SER A 765 1.67 21.41 -32.23
N GLY A 766 2.22 20.94 -33.36
CA GLY A 766 3.14 21.71 -34.17
C GLY A 766 2.43 22.70 -35.10
N SER A 767 3.15 23.73 -35.51
CA SER A 767 2.69 24.80 -36.41
C SER A 767 2.75 24.39 -37.89
N ARG A 768 2.00 25.12 -38.73
CA ARG A 768 1.98 25.02 -40.21
C ARG A 768 1.59 23.62 -40.71
N SER A 769 0.76 22.93 -39.94
CA SER A 769 0.32 21.59 -40.28
C SER A 769 -0.85 21.64 -41.27
N ALA A 770 -0.79 20.81 -42.31
CA ALA A 770 -1.88 20.58 -43.25
C ALA A 770 -2.60 19.29 -42.87
N ILE A 771 -3.85 19.40 -42.42
CA ILE A 771 -4.64 18.28 -41.90
C ILE A 771 -5.87 18.10 -42.79
N SER A 772 -6.10 16.89 -43.32
CA SER A 772 -7.29 16.56 -44.10
C SER A 772 -8.02 15.32 -43.57
N GLY A 773 -9.37 15.33 -43.60
CA GLY A 773 -10.18 14.19 -43.18
C GLY A 773 -11.68 14.37 -43.39
N VAL A 774 -12.43 13.28 -43.49
CA VAL A 774 -13.91 13.29 -43.56
C VAL A 774 -14.48 12.73 -42.27
N ALA A 775 -15.47 13.40 -41.66
CA ALA A 775 -16.06 13.03 -40.37
C ALA A 775 -15.02 12.78 -39.24
N ALA A 776 -13.87 13.47 -39.31
CA ALA A 776 -12.78 13.34 -38.37
C ALA A 776 -12.95 14.27 -37.16
N THR A 777 -12.33 13.91 -36.03
CA THR A 777 -12.15 14.81 -34.88
C THR A 777 -10.70 15.26 -34.82
N VAL A 778 -10.46 16.56 -34.93
CA VAL A 778 -9.12 17.16 -34.88
C VAL A 778 -9.06 18.10 -33.70
N THR A 779 -8.05 17.94 -32.84
CA THR A 779 -7.74 18.86 -31.75
C THR A 779 -6.38 19.50 -31.98
N LEU A 780 -6.32 20.82 -32.01
CA LEU A 780 -5.07 21.58 -32.06
C LEU A 780 -4.72 22.08 -30.66
N LEU A 781 -3.50 21.82 -30.19
CA LEU A 781 -3.02 22.26 -28.88
C LEU A 781 -2.28 23.60 -28.98
N SER A 782 -2.02 24.23 -27.82
CA SER A 782 -1.24 25.47 -27.72
C SER A 782 0.14 25.29 -28.40
N GLY A 783 0.39 26.05 -29.48
CA GLY A 783 1.58 25.91 -30.33
C GLY A 783 1.27 25.76 -31.82
N GLY A 784 0.04 25.33 -32.17
CA GLY A 784 -0.44 25.29 -33.54
C GLY A 784 -0.70 26.70 -34.10
N GLN A 785 0.16 27.15 -35.02
CA GLN A 785 0.02 28.43 -35.73
C GLN A 785 -0.02 28.16 -37.22
N ALA A 786 -0.86 28.89 -37.96
CA ALA A 786 -0.99 28.74 -39.43
C ALA A 786 -1.41 27.34 -39.91
N ASP A 787 -2.10 26.57 -39.08
CA ASP A 787 -2.56 25.23 -39.48
C ASP A 787 -3.70 25.34 -40.50
N ALA A 788 -3.69 24.45 -41.49
CA ALA A 788 -4.72 24.36 -42.51
C ALA A 788 -5.48 23.04 -42.36
N VAL A 789 -6.75 23.13 -41.99
CA VAL A 789 -7.60 21.96 -41.75
C VAL A 789 -8.66 21.87 -42.83
N THR A 790 -8.68 20.79 -43.59
CA THR A 790 -9.69 20.50 -44.61
C THR A 790 -10.55 19.33 -44.17
N MET A 791 -11.79 19.60 -43.76
CA MET A 791 -12.71 18.56 -43.33
C MET A 791 -14.17 18.86 -43.65
N SER A 792 -14.99 17.82 -43.82
CA SER A 792 -16.43 17.94 -43.96
C SER A 792 -17.16 16.97 -43.03
N GLY A 793 -18.17 17.47 -42.32
CA GLY A 793 -18.91 16.72 -41.30
C GLY A 793 -18.10 16.37 -40.05
N GLY A 794 -16.96 17.02 -39.82
CA GLY A 794 -16.04 16.73 -38.72
C GLY A 794 -16.18 17.66 -37.51
N THR A 795 -15.33 17.44 -36.51
CA THR A 795 -15.17 18.30 -35.33
C THR A 795 -13.76 18.88 -35.29
N LEU A 796 -13.64 20.20 -35.17
CA LEU A 796 -12.38 20.90 -34.91
C LEU A 796 -12.42 21.52 -33.51
N ALA A 797 -11.52 21.11 -32.63
CA ALA A 797 -11.32 21.72 -31.33
C ALA A 797 -9.92 22.37 -31.26
N THR A 798 -9.80 23.47 -30.53
CA THR A 798 -8.50 24.15 -30.34
C THR A 798 -8.36 24.57 -28.88
N GLN A 799 -7.15 24.47 -28.32
CA GLN A 799 -6.80 25.12 -27.05
C GLN A 799 -6.63 26.64 -27.21
N ASP A 800 -6.35 27.35 -26.13
CA ASP A 800 -6.11 28.80 -26.14
C ASP A 800 -4.87 29.19 -26.96
N ASN A 801 -4.93 30.38 -27.56
CA ASN A 801 -3.91 31.02 -28.39
C ASN A 801 -3.50 30.26 -29.68
N VAL A 802 -4.35 29.37 -30.20
CA VAL A 802 -4.15 28.71 -31.50
C VAL A 802 -4.51 29.65 -32.65
N GLY A 803 -3.59 29.82 -33.60
CA GLY A 803 -3.79 30.62 -34.81
C GLY A 803 -3.82 32.13 -34.59
N ASN A 804 -3.38 32.65 -33.44
CA ASN A 804 -3.54 34.07 -33.06
C ASN A 804 -2.72 35.07 -33.91
N SER A 805 -1.63 34.63 -34.56
CA SER A 805 -0.71 35.51 -35.31
C SER A 805 -1.01 35.53 -36.83
N THR A 806 -1.32 34.37 -37.42
CA THR A 806 -1.48 34.20 -38.87
C THR A 806 -2.80 33.52 -39.27
N GLY A 807 -3.65 33.17 -38.30
CA GLY A 807 -4.92 32.46 -38.50
C GLY A 807 -4.75 30.97 -38.78
N THR A 808 -5.54 30.13 -38.12
CA THR A 808 -5.83 28.76 -38.55
C THR A 808 -6.88 28.82 -39.66
N THR A 809 -6.80 27.97 -40.69
CA THR A 809 -7.82 27.90 -41.74
C THR A 809 -8.61 26.59 -41.63
N LEU A 810 -9.93 26.67 -41.82
CA LEU A 810 -10.82 25.53 -41.94
C LEU A 810 -11.52 25.57 -43.30
N ALA A 811 -11.34 24.54 -44.11
CA ALA A 811 -12.03 24.35 -45.37
C ALA A 811 -13.00 23.17 -45.29
N GLY A 812 -14.24 23.37 -45.76
CA GLY A 812 -15.30 22.38 -45.87
C GLY A 812 -16.56 22.73 -45.08
N SER A 813 -17.56 21.86 -45.18
CA SER A 813 -18.94 22.15 -44.78
C SER A 813 -19.43 21.25 -43.65
N SER A 814 -20.46 21.72 -42.93
CA SER A 814 -21.14 20.96 -41.86
C SER A 814 -20.24 20.55 -40.70
N ASN A 815 -19.21 21.33 -40.39
CA ASN A 815 -18.29 21.05 -39.29
C ASN A 815 -18.77 21.68 -37.97
N THR A 816 -18.46 21.02 -36.86
CA THR A 816 -18.59 21.59 -35.52
C THR A 816 -17.23 22.10 -35.07
N VAL A 817 -17.14 23.35 -34.64
CA VAL A 817 -15.88 24.00 -34.28
C VAL A 817 -15.97 24.58 -32.88
N SER A 818 -14.99 24.28 -32.04
CA SER A 818 -14.83 24.85 -30.71
C SER A 818 -13.47 25.54 -30.60
N LEU A 819 -13.48 26.85 -30.32
CA LEU A 819 -12.28 27.68 -30.21
C LEU A 819 -12.00 28.08 -28.76
N GLY A 820 -10.77 27.82 -28.33
CA GLY A 820 -10.18 28.38 -27.12
C GLY A 820 -10.03 29.91 -27.18
N ALA A 821 -9.61 30.50 -26.07
CA ALA A 821 -9.45 31.93 -25.92
C ALA A 821 -8.25 32.46 -26.73
N GLY A 822 -8.43 33.62 -27.39
CA GLY A 822 -7.39 34.29 -28.17
C GLY A 822 -7.16 33.72 -29.57
N ASN A 823 -8.02 32.83 -30.06
CA ASN A 823 -7.78 32.09 -31.29
C ASN A 823 -8.16 32.86 -32.56
N GLY A 824 -7.45 32.61 -33.65
CA GLY A 824 -7.79 33.12 -34.98
C GLY A 824 -8.19 31.98 -35.93
N LEU A 825 -9.40 32.01 -36.47
CA LEU A 825 -9.89 31.01 -37.43
C LEU A 825 -10.45 31.68 -38.69
N VAL A 826 -10.09 31.19 -39.87
CA VAL A 826 -10.71 31.55 -41.15
C VAL A 826 -11.45 30.34 -41.70
N VAL A 827 -12.74 30.45 -41.96
CA VAL A 827 -13.61 29.36 -42.43
C VAL A 827 -14.03 29.56 -43.87
N SER A 828 -13.83 28.53 -44.69
CA SER A 828 -14.31 28.39 -46.06
C SER A 828 -15.26 27.20 -46.16
N GLY A 829 -16.55 27.46 -46.42
CA GLY A 829 -17.55 26.40 -46.51
C GLY A 829 -18.84 26.74 -45.77
N SER A 830 -19.86 25.92 -45.96
CA SER A 830 -21.24 26.22 -45.55
C SER A 830 -21.70 25.37 -44.37
N SER A 831 -22.71 25.84 -43.64
CA SER A 831 -23.38 25.12 -42.55
C SER A 831 -22.46 24.70 -41.40
N ASN A 832 -21.35 25.41 -41.18
CA ASN A 832 -20.48 25.17 -40.04
C ASN A 832 -21.06 25.80 -38.77
N THR A 833 -20.93 25.11 -37.63
CA THR A 833 -21.32 25.61 -36.32
C THR A 833 -20.08 25.89 -35.49
N LEU A 834 -19.81 27.16 -35.18
CA LEU A 834 -18.63 27.64 -34.47
C LEU A 834 -19.03 28.13 -33.08
N THR A 835 -18.31 27.69 -32.06
CA THR A 835 -18.37 28.22 -30.68
C THR A 835 -17.02 28.80 -30.32
N VAL A 836 -16.98 30.07 -29.93
CA VAL A 836 -15.73 30.83 -29.72
C VAL A 836 -15.76 31.51 -28.36
N THR A 837 -14.74 31.25 -27.56
CA THR A 837 -14.61 31.85 -26.22
C THR A 837 -14.15 33.31 -26.31
N SER A 838 -13.03 33.55 -27.01
CA SER A 838 -12.58 34.88 -27.41
C SER A 838 -11.66 34.77 -28.63
N GLY A 839 -11.69 35.76 -29.54
CA GLY A 839 -10.76 35.77 -30.67
C GLY A 839 -11.33 36.35 -31.96
N TYR A 840 -10.88 35.80 -33.09
CA TYR A 840 -11.21 36.25 -34.44
C TYR A 840 -11.76 35.10 -35.28
N VAL A 841 -12.89 35.34 -35.96
CA VAL A 841 -13.46 34.46 -36.99
C VAL A 841 -13.56 35.22 -38.31
N GLY A 842 -12.85 34.73 -39.33
CA GLY A 842 -13.03 35.11 -40.73
C GLY A 842 -13.94 34.12 -41.45
N ILE A 843 -14.85 34.59 -42.30
CA ILE A 843 -15.63 33.74 -43.23
C ILE A 843 -15.39 34.22 -44.65
N VAL A 844 -14.94 33.32 -45.53
CA VAL A 844 -14.60 33.68 -46.92
C VAL A 844 -15.79 33.59 -47.88
N THR A 845 -15.63 34.21 -49.07
CA THR A 845 -16.67 34.35 -50.11
C THR A 845 -17.37 33.04 -50.45
N GLY A 846 -18.70 33.12 -50.68
CA GLY A 846 -19.53 31.98 -51.09
C GLY A 846 -19.99 31.05 -49.95
N SER A 847 -19.56 31.29 -48.71
CA SER A 847 -19.95 30.51 -47.53
C SER A 847 -21.36 30.87 -47.03
N GLN A 848 -22.24 29.87 -46.87
CA GLN A 848 -23.65 30.06 -46.52
C GLN A 848 -24.05 29.38 -45.20
N GLY A 849 -25.03 29.93 -44.48
CA GLY A 849 -25.69 29.24 -43.36
C GLY A 849 -24.80 28.89 -42.17
N ASN A 850 -23.65 29.55 -42.00
CA ASN A 850 -22.78 29.32 -40.86
C ASN A 850 -23.40 29.90 -39.57
N ILE A 851 -23.25 29.19 -38.47
CA ILE A 851 -23.71 29.62 -37.14
C ILE A 851 -22.46 29.88 -36.30
N VAL A 852 -22.35 31.08 -35.73
CA VAL A 852 -21.21 31.49 -34.92
C VAL A 852 -21.71 31.97 -33.57
N THR A 853 -21.26 31.35 -32.49
CA THR A 853 -21.55 31.76 -31.11
C THR A 853 -20.27 32.32 -30.50
N MET A 854 -20.24 33.62 -30.17
CA MET A 854 -19.07 34.31 -29.63
C MET A 854 -19.46 35.51 -28.75
N SER A 855 -18.62 35.88 -27.77
CA SER A 855 -18.78 37.12 -27.02
C SER A 855 -17.44 37.84 -26.86
N GLY A 856 -17.44 39.18 -26.89
CA GLY A 856 -16.22 39.99 -26.80
C GLY A 856 -15.21 39.74 -27.92
N SER A 857 -15.65 39.29 -29.10
CA SER A 857 -14.81 38.78 -30.19
C SER A 857 -15.03 39.52 -31.51
N THR A 858 -14.24 39.18 -32.53
CA THR A 858 -14.35 39.77 -33.87
C THR A 858 -14.86 38.76 -34.90
N LEU A 859 -15.90 39.11 -35.64
CA LEU A 859 -16.36 38.38 -36.84
C LEU A 859 -16.13 39.23 -38.08
N ALA A 860 -15.41 38.71 -39.07
CA ALA A 860 -15.21 39.36 -40.35
C ALA A 860 -15.65 38.45 -41.49
N THR A 861 -16.43 38.96 -42.44
CA THR A 861 -16.86 38.21 -43.61
C THR A 861 -16.45 38.93 -44.89
N GLN A 862 -16.01 38.16 -45.89
CA GLN A 862 -15.80 38.68 -47.26
C GLN A 862 -17.15 38.93 -47.97
N ASP A 863 -17.12 39.36 -49.22
CA ASP A 863 -18.33 39.65 -50.00
C ASP A 863 -19.16 38.38 -50.32
N ASN A 864 -20.48 38.55 -50.48
CA ASN A 864 -21.45 37.49 -50.78
C ASN A 864 -21.50 36.32 -49.79
N VAL A 865 -21.18 36.55 -48.51
CA VAL A 865 -21.31 35.59 -47.41
C VAL A 865 -22.72 35.63 -46.82
N GLY A 866 -23.37 34.48 -46.72
CA GLY A 866 -24.71 34.34 -46.15
C GLY A 866 -25.83 35.00 -46.96
N ASN A 867 -25.59 35.32 -48.24
CA ASN A 867 -26.53 36.07 -49.06
C ASN A 867 -27.80 35.27 -49.43
N SER A 868 -27.73 33.94 -49.44
CA SER A 868 -28.88 33.05 -49.67
C SER A 868 -29.42 32.48 -48.36
N THR A 869 -28.53 32.12 -47.43
CA THR A 869 -28.87 31.68 -46.08
C THR A 869 -27.95 32.40 -45.13
N SER A 870 -28.50 33.31 -44.32
CA SER A 870 -27.72 34.23 -43.50
C SER A 870 -26.79 33.50 -42.55
N THR A 871 -25.63 34.11 -42.33
CA THR A 871 -24.77 33.74 -41.20
C THR A 871 -25.51 34.13 -39.92
N THR A 872 -25.58 33.24 -38.93
CA THR A 872 -26.16 33.56 -37.62
C THR A 872 -25.02 33.86 -36.65
N LEU A 873 -25.08 35.00 -35.97
CA LEU A 873 -24.17 35.36 -34.89
C LEU A 873 -24.95 35.40 -33.56
N ALA A 874 -24.56 34.57 -32.61
CA ALA A 874 -25.08 34.57 -31.25
C ALA A 874 -24.03 35.08 -30.25
N GLY A 875 -24.43 35.95 -29.33
CA GLY A 875 -23.60 36.48 -28.24
C GLY A 875 -23.37 37.98 -28.29
N SER A 876 -22.64 38.50 -27.30
CA SER A 876 -22.65 39.94 -26.96
C SER A 876 -21.28 40.61 -27.04
N SER A 877 -21.26 41.94 -27.20
CA SER A 877 -20.05 42.77 -27.20
C SER A 877 -19.05 42.44 -28.32
N ASN A 878 -19.52 41.93 -29.46
CA ASN A 878 -18.66 41.57 -30.59
C ASN A 878 -18.48 42.74 -31.56
N THR A 879 -17.33 42.77 -32.24
CA THR A 879 -17.08 43.64 -33.40
C THR A 879 -17.30 42.84 -34.68
N VAL A 880 -18.14 43.31 -35.59
CA VAL A 880 -18.52 42.58 -36.79
C VAL A 880 -18.26 43.44 -38.02
N SER A 881 -17.52 42.91 -39.00
CA SER A 881 -17.28 43.54 -40.30
C SER A 881 -17.88 42.68 -41.40
N LEU A 882 -18.90 43.18 -42.09
CA LEU A 882 -19.57 42.49 -43.20
C LEU A 882 -19.19 43.11 -44.54
N GLY A 883 -18.62 42.29 -45.43
CA GLY A 883 -18.49 42.58 -46.87
C GLY A 883 -19.83 42.87 -47.57
N ALA A 884 -19.73 43.27 -48.85
CA ALA A 884 -20.87 43.66 -49.65
C ALA A 884 -21.78 42.47 -50.03
N GLY A 885 -23.09 42.68 -50.00
CA GLY A 885 -24.10 41.69 -50.36
C GLY A 885 -24.35 40.62 -49.29
N ASN A 886 -23.83 40.79 -48.08
CA ASN A 886 -23.87 39.77 -47.04
C ASN A 886 -25.21 39.69 -46.29
N GLY A 887 -25.53 38.51 -45.78
CA GLY A 887 -26.67 38.29 -44.88
C GLY A 887 -26.22 37.84 -43.50
N LEU A 888 -26.60 38.59 -42.46
CA LEU A 888 -26.34 38.29 -41.05
C LEU A 888 -27.63 38.30 -40.24
N VAL A 889 -27.82 37.32 -39.36
CA VAL A 889 -28.84 37.31 -38.30
C VAL A 889 -28.12 37.36 -36.96
N LEU A 890 -28.47 38.32 -36.11
CA LEU A 890 -27.81 38.60 -34.83
C LEU A 890 -28.75 38.27 -33.66
N SER A 891 -28.25 37.49 -32.70
CA SER A 891 -28.88 37.17 -31.42
C SER A 891 -27.95 37.50 -30.26
N GLY A 892 -28.07 38.70 -29.70
CA GLY A 892 -27.19 39.16 -28.61
C GLY A 892 -27.05 40.67 -28.54
N SER A 893 -26.40 41.16 -27.49
CA SER A 893 -26.43 42.57 -27.11
C SER A 893 -25.08 43.28 -27.28
N SER A 894 -25.07 44.61 -27.38
CA SER A 894 -23.88 45.46 -27.40
C SER A 894 -22.86 45.15 -28.52
N ASN A 895 -23.31 44.52 -29.60
CA ASN A 895 -22.45 44.25 -30.76
C ASN A 895 -22.30 45.51 -31.63
N THR A 896 -21.11 45.73 -32.19
CA THR A 896 -20.81 46.81 -33.13
C THR A 896 -20.60 46.22 -34.52
N LEU A 897 -21.51 46.50 -35.45
CA LEU A 897 -21.52 46.02 -36.82
C LEU A 897 -21.12 47.15 -37.77
N THR A 898 -20.20 46.87 -38.68
CA THR A 898 -19.88 47.67 -39.85
C THR A 898 -20.24 46.87 -41.10
N VAL A 899 -21.11 47.40 -41.94
CA VAL A 899 -21.68 46.69 -43.09
C VAL A 899 -21.58 47.57 -44.33
N THR A 900 -20.90 47.08 -45.37
CA THR A 900 -20.79 47.82 -46.63
C THR A 900 -22.14 47.93 -47.32
N SER A 901 -22.81 46.80 -47.56
CA SER A 901 -24.17 46.67 -48.07
C SER A 901 -24.68 45.24 -47.82
N GLY A 902 -25.98 45.04 -47.63
CA GLY A 902 -26.52 43.70 -47.36
C GLY A 902 -27.73 43.70 -46.42
N TYR A 903 -27.96 42.57 -45.78
CA TYR A 903 -29.07 42.31 -44.86
C TYR A 903 -28.55 42.04 -43.44
N VAL A 904 -29.07 42.78 -42.46
CA VAL A 904 -28.87 42.52 -41.03
C VAL A 904 -30.23 42.27 -40.38
N GLY A 905 -30.45 41.05 -39.93
CA GLY A 905 -31.55 40.67 -39.04
C GLY A 905 -31.12 40.74 -37.58
N ILE A 906 -31.93 41.29 -36.68
CA ILE A 906 -31.70 41.24 -35.23
C ILE A 906 -32.91 40.56 -34.57
N VAL A 907 -32.67 39.52 -33.77
CA VAL A 907 -33.75 38.73 -33.16
C VAL A 907 -34.13 39.23 -31.77
N THR A 908 -35.28 38.76 -31.26
CA THR A 908 -35.90 39.21 -30.02
C THR A 908 -34.95 39.23 -28.81
N GLY A 909 -35.07 40.26 -27.97
CA GLY A 909 -34.28 40.41 -26.73
C GLY A 909 -32.86 40.97 -26.89
N SER A 910 -32.41 41.25 -28.11
CA SER A 910 -31.10 41.84 -28.40
C SER A 910 -31.07 43.35 -28.10
N GLN A 911 -30.16 43.82 -27.25
CA GLN A 911 -30.11 45.21 -26.76
C GLN A 911 -28.82 45.94 -27.18
N GLY A 912 -28.87 47.26 -27.37
CA GLY A 912 -27.69 48.12 -27.43
C GLY A 912 -26.74 47.87 -28.60
N ASN A 913 -27.19 47.19 -29.66
CA ASN A 913 -26.35 46.92 -30.83
C ASN A 913 -26.17 48.20 -31.67
N ILE A 914 -24.97 48.42 -32.20
CA ILE A 914 -24.63 49.53 -33.09
C ILE A 914 -24.42 48.96 -34.48
N VAL A 915 -25.11 49.49 -35.48
CA VAL A 915 -25.02 49.05 -36.88
C VAL A 915 -24.67 50.24 -37.76
N THR A 916 -23.53 50.18 -38.43
CA THR A 916 -23.11 51.19 -39.41
C THR A 916 -23.28 50.60 -40.81
N MET A 917 -24.22 51.11 -41.61
CA MET A 917 -24.50 50.61 -42.97
C MET A 917 -25.02 51.71 -43.90
N SER A 918 -24.72 51.60 -45.21
CA SER A 918 -25.30 52.49 -46.24
C SER A 918 -25.79 51.69 -47.45
N GLY A 919 -27.05 51.88 -47.85
CA GLY A 919 -27.67 51.13 -48.95
C GLY A 919 -28.02 49.67 -48.62
N GLY A 920 -28.23 49.35 -47.33
CA GLY A 920 -28.59 48.01 -46.85
C GLY A 920 -30.02 47.90 -46.27
N THR A 921 -30.33 46.71 -45.76
CA THR A 921 -31.57 46.41 -45.03
C THR A 921 -31.27 46.04 -43.58
N LEU A 922 -31.90 46.73 -42.63
CA LEU A 922 -31.93 46.36 -41.21
C LEU A 922 -33.33 45.87 -40.84
N ALA A 923 -33.47 44.60 -40.47
CA ALA A 923 -34.72 44.03 -39.99
C ALA A 923 -34.58 43.60 -38.53
N THR A 924 -35.56 43.90 -37.69
CA THR A 924 -35.53 43.52 -36.27
C THR A 924 -36.84 42.83 -35.89
N GLN A 925 -36.78 41.79 -35.07
CA GLN A 925 -37.96 41.17 -34.44
C GLN A 925 -38.45 42.00 -33.26
N ASP A 926 -39.51 41.56 -32.58
CA ASP A 926 -40.11 42.27 -31.44
C ASP A 926 -39.17 42.38 -30.22
N ASN A 927 -39.35 43.42 -29.40
CA ASN A 927 -38.56 43.68 -28.18
C ASN A 927 -37.05 43.83 -28.40
N VAL A 928 -36.61 44.33 -29.56
CA VAL A 928 -35.20 44.64 -29.85
C VAL A 928 -34.89 46.07 -29.45
N GLY A 929 -33.83 46.24 -28.65
CA GLY A 929 -33.34 47.54 -28.20
C GLY A 929 -34.21 48.21 -27.12
N ASN A 930 -35.27 47.56 -26.63
CA ASN A 930 -36.28 48.22 -25.79
C ASN A 930 -35.77 48.73 -24.44
N SER A 931 -34.64 48.22 -23.94
CA SER A 931 -33.96 48.73 -22.73
C SER A 931 -32.78 49.64 -23.09
N THR A 932 -31.94 49.19 -24.02
CA THR A 932 -30.84 49.98 -24.58
C THR A 932 -31.01 50.00 -26.08
N SER A 933 -31.19 51.17 -26.68
CA SER A 933 -31.59 51.29 -28.08
C SER A 933 -30.55 50.70 -29.04
N THR A 934 -31.03 50.05 -30.10
CA THR A 934 -30.19 49.74 -31.26
C THR A 934 -29.83 51.05 -31.94
N THR A 935 -28.58 51.26 -32.34
CA THR A 935 -28.16 52.43 -33.10
C THR A 935 -27.93 52.04 -34.56
N LEU A 936 -28.48 52.80 -35.50
CA LEU A 936 -28.18 52.69 -36.93
C LEU A 936 -27.48 53.96 -37.41
N ALA A 937 -26.27 53.84 -37.95
CA ALA A 937 -25.52 54.92 -38.57
C ALA A 937 -25.37 54.69 -40.09
N GLY A 938 -25.71 55.68 -40.90
CA GLY A 938 -25.54 55.68 -42.35
C GLY A 938 -26.81 56.01 -43.13
N SER A 939 -26.71 55.99 -44.46
CA SER A 939 -27.70 56.61 -45.34
C SER A 939 -28.33 55.63 -46.33
N SER A 940 -29.52 55.97 -46.83
CA SER A 940 -30.24 55.21 -47.86
C SER A 940 -30.58 53.77 -47.48
N ASN A 941 -30.81 53.50 -46.20
CA ASN A 941 -31.16 52.16 -45.72
C ASN A 941 -32.67 51.92 -45.67
N THR A 942 -33.08 50.67 -45.85
CA THR A 942 -34.43 50.20 -45.57
C THR A 942 -34.44 49.54 -44.19
N VAL A 943 -35.32 49.98 -43.30
CA VAL A 943 -35.35 49.52 -41.91
C VAL A 943 -36.75 49.01 -41.57
N SER A 944 -36.84 47.80 -41.04
CA SER A 944 -38.07 47.19 -40.54
C SER A 944 -37.94 46.89 -39.04
N LEU A 945 -38.76 47.54 -38.23
CA LEU A 945 -38.79 47.38 -36.78
C LEU A 945 -40.03 46.61 -36.32
N GLY A 946 -39.80 45.53 -35.57
CA GLY A 946 -40.82 44.81 -34.81
C GLY A 946 -41.46 45.64 -33.69
N ALA A 947 -42.41 45.04 -32.99
CA ALA A 947 -43.17 45.69 -31.93
C ALA A 947 -42.30 45.96 -30.69
N SER A 948 -42.55 47.10 -30.02
CA SER A 948 -41.86 47.56 -28.81
C SER A 948 -40.35 47.78 -28.98
N ASN A 949 -39.86 47.99 -30.20
CA ASN A 949 -38.43 48.17 -30.45
C ASN A 949 -37.96 49.59 -30.17
N SER A 950 -36.68 49.77 -29.85
CA SER A 950 -36.06 51.11 -29.74
C SER A 950 -34.86 51.24 -30.68
N LEU A 951 -34.91 52.22 -31.58
CA LEU A 951 -33.85 52.53 -32.54
C LEU A 951 -33.39 53.98 -32.40
N VAL A 952 -32.08 54.24 -32.42
CA VAL A 952 -31.48 55.56 -32.60
C VAL A 952 -30.85 55.61 -34.00
N LEU A 953 -31.21 56.58 -34.81
CA LEU A 953 -30.80 56.72 -36.21
C LEU A 953 -29.89 57.94 -36.39
N SER A 954 -28.75 57.75 -37.05
CA SER A 954 -27.86 58.80 -37.54
C SER A 954 -27.64 58.61 -39.04
N GLY A 955 -27.97 59.61 -39.85
CA GLY A 955 -27.80 59.56 -41.30
C GLY A 955 -29.07 59.86 -42.07
N SER A 956 -28.97 59.90 -43.40
CA SER A 956 -29.96 60.56 -44.25
C SER A 956 -30.65 59.60 -45.22
N SER A 957 -31.84 59.98 -45.69
CA SER A 957 -32.61 59.25 -46.71
C SER A 957 -32.95 57.80 -46.34
N ASN A 958 -33.04 57.47 -45.05
CA ASN A 958 -33.44 56.15 -44.59
C ASN A 958 -34.97 56.02 -44.59
N THR A 959 -35.48 54.83 -44.94
CA THR A 959 -36.90 54.49 -44.89
C THR A 959 -37.15 53.49 -43.79
N LEU A 960 -37.86 53.89 -42.74
CA LEU A 960 -38.20 53.08 -41.57
C LEU A 960 -39.67 52.67 -41.62
N THR A 961 -39.95 51.39 -41.43
CA THR A 961 -41.27 50.84 -41.13
C THR A 961 -41.24 50.27 -39.72
N VAL A 962 -42.14 50.71 -38.85
CA VAL A 962 -42.12 50.42 -37.42
C VAL A 962 -43.51 49.99 -36.98
N THR A 963 -43.62 48.79 -36.43
CA THR A 963 -44.91 48.27 -35.92
C THR A 963 -45.37 49.04 -34.68
N SER A 964 -44.51 49.15 -33.67
CA SER A 964 -44.67 49.98 -32.47
C SER A 964 -43.31 50.11 -31.75
N GLY A 965 -43.12 51.14 -30.91
CA GLY A 965 -41.85 51.34 -30.19
C GLY A 965 -41.30 52.76 -30.32
N TYR A 966 -40.00 52.95 -30.13
CA TYR A 966 -39.30 54.23 -30.12
C TYR A 966 -38.33 54.37 -31.30
N VAL A 967 -38.32 55.52 -31.95
CA VAL A 967 -37.31 55.95 -32.92
C VAL A 967 -36.72 57.28 -32.48
N GLY A 968 -35.44 57.30 -32.14
CA GLY A 968 -34.64 58.51 -31.97
C GLY A 968 -33.93 58.87 -33.26
N ILE A 969 -33.89 60.13 -33.68
CA ILE A 969 -33.08 60.59 -34.81
C ILE A 969 -32.10 61.65 -34.30
N VAL A 970 -30.81 61.50 -34.57
CA VAL A 970 -29.77 62.39 -34.03
C VAL A 970 -29.41 63.53 -34.98
N THR A 971 -28.75 64.56 -34.45
CA THR A 971 -28.40 65.81 -35.16
C THR A 971 -27.73 65.57 -36.51
N GLY A 972 -28.14 66.33 -37.53
CA GLY A 972 -27.58 66.30 -38.89
C GLY A 972 -28.23 65.28 -39.84
N SER A 973 -29.16 64.47 -39.37
CA SER A 973 -29.88 63.47 -40.17
C SER A 973 -31.02 64.10 -41.01
N GLN A 974 -31.00 63.91 -42.33
CA GLN A 974 -31.91 64.59 -43.27
C GLN A 974 -32.79 63.62 -44.08
N GLY A 975 -34.00 64.03 -44.45
CA GLY A 975 -34.83 63.32 -45.45
C GLY A 975 -35.26 61.91 -45.08
N ASN A 976 -35.25 61.56 -43.80
CA ASN A 976 -35.67 60.23 -43.34
C ASN A 976 -37.20 60.10 -43.38
N VAL A 977 -37.69 58.93 -43.76
CA VAL A 977 -39.12 58.60 -43.79
C VAL A 977 -39.39 57.55 -42.71
N VAL A 978 -40.28 57.83 -41.77
CA VAL A 978 -40.65 56.95 -40.68
C VAL A 978 -42.13 56.61 -40.78
N ARG A 979 -42.47 55.33 -40.94
CA ARG A 979 -43.84 54.82 -40.99
C ARG A 979 -44.14 54.09 -39.68
N MET A 980 -44.93 54.66 -38.78
CA MET A 980 -45.24 54.06 -37.47
C MET A 980 -46.65 54.40 -36.97
N SER A 981 -47.27 53.51 -36.20
CA SER A 981 -48.54 53.79 -35.50
C SER A 981 -48.50 53.28 -34.06
N GLY A 982 -48.90 54.11 -33.10
CA GLY A 982 -48.83 53.78 -31.67
C GLY A 982 -47.42 53.74 -31.06
N GLY A 983 -46.46 54.45 -31.67
CA GLY A 983 -45.07 54.53 -31.23
C GLY A 983 -44.63 55.93 -30.77
N ALA A 984 -43.32 56.09 -30.54
CA ALA A 984 -42.68 57.33 -30.17
C ALA A 984 -41.58 57.72 -31.18
N LEU A 985 -41.58 58.96 -31.67
CA LEU A 985 -40.51 59.52 -32.51
C LEU A 985 -39.85 60.68 -31.76
N ALA A 986 -38.58 60.57 -31.40
CA ALA A 986 -37.80 61.66 -30.83
C ALA A 986 -36.71 62.10 -31.80
N THR A 987 -36.39 63.39 -31.82
CA THR A 987 -35.31 63.92 -32.65
C THR A 987 -34.46 64.90 -31.84
N GLN A 988 -33.13 64.87 -32.01
CA GLN A 988 -32.21 65.88 -31.47
C GLN A 988 -32.26 67.17 -32.32
N ASP A 989 -31.52 68.21 -31.94
CA ASP A 989 -31.51 69.49 -32.66
C ASP A 989 -31.00 69.36 -34.10
N LYS A 990 -31.49 70.24 -34.99
CA LYS A 990 -31.13 70.33 -36.43
C LYS A 990 -31.35 69.03 -37.22
N VAL A 991 -32.43 68.29 -36.94
CA VAL A 991 -32.87 67.12 -37.70
C VAL A 991 -33.87 67.54 -38.77
N GLY A 992 -33.63 67.11 -40.01
CA GLY A 992 -34.48 67.36 -41.16
C GLY A 992 -34.52 68.82 -41.62
N ASN A 993 -33.67 69.70 -41.11
CA ASN A 993 -33.77 71.14 -41.33
C ASN A 993 -33.49 71.59 -42.79
N SER A 994 -32.86 70.75 -43.62
CA SER A 994 -32.72 70.97 -45.07
C SER A 994 -33.75 70.16 -45.85
N THR A 995 -33.89 68.88 -45.51
CA THR A 995 -34.90 67.99 -46.09
C THR A 995 -35.67 67.36 -44.94
N SER A 996 -36.96 67.70 -44.82
CA SER A 996 -37.78 67.33 -43.68
C SER A 996 -37.80 65.83 -43.41
N THR A 997 -37.80 65.46 -42.13
CA THR A 997 -38.16 64.10 -41.73
C THR A 997 -39.65 63.92 -42.00
N THR A 998 -40.07 62.80 -42.58
CA THR A 998 -41.49 62.48 -42.78
C THR A 998 -41.92 61.44 -41.77
N LEU A 999 -42.98 61.68 -41.01
CA LEU A 999 -43.65 60.70 -40.16
C LEU A 999 -45.01 60.36 -40.75
N ALA A 1000 -45.24 59.09 -41.07
CA ALA A 1000 -46.51 58.57 -41.56
C ALA A 1000 -47.12 57.56 -40.56
N GLY A 1001 -48.36 57.79 -40.16
CA GLY A 1001 -49.16 56.93 -39.29
C GLY A 1001 -49.74 57.64 -38.06
N SER A 1002 -50.47 56.90 -37.24
CA SER A 1002 -51.42 57.47 -36.27
C SER A 1002 -51.12 57.12 -34.82
N SER A 1003 -51.63 57.93 -33.87
CA SER A 1003 -51.52 57.70 -32.42
C SER A 1003 -50.09 57.69 -31.88
N ASN A 1004 -49.17 58.44 -32.48
CA ASN A 1004 -47.77 58.49 -32.07
C ASN A 1004 -47.49 59.64 -31.11
N THR A 1005 -46.53 59.47 -30.22
CA THR A 1005 -45.95 60.57 -29.41
C THR A 1005 -44.66 61.04 -30.06
N VAL A 1006 -44.51 62.33 -30.34
CA VAL A 1006 -43.37 62.86 -31.08
C VAL A 1006 -42.70 63.96 -30.28
N SER A 1007 -41.37 63.92 -30.14
CA SER A 1007 -40.57 64.95 -29.48
C SER A 1007 -39.55 65.52 -30.46
N LEU A 1008 -39.63 66.81 -30.76
CA LEU A 1008 -38.74 67.50 -31.68
C LEU A 1008 -37.78 68.44 -30.95
N GLY A 1009 -36.49 68.24 -31.19
CA GLY A 1009 -35.42 69.17 -30.82
C GLY A 1009 -35.52 70.51 -31.55
N ALA A 1010 -34.60 71.41 -31.22
CA ALA A 1010 -34.58 72.77 -31.76
C ALA A 1010 -34.19 72.81 -33.24
N SER A 1011 -34.83 73.72 -33.99
CA SER A 1011 -34.61 73.93 -35.44
C SER A 1011 -34.87 72.69 -36.32
N ASN A 1012 -35.78 71.81 -35.90
CA ASN A 1012 -36.11 70.59 -36.66
C ASN A 1012 -37.20 70.85 -37.70
N SER A 1013 -37.24 70.03 -38.76
CA SER A 1013 -38.35 70.04 -39.72
C SER A 1013 -38.98 68.66 -39.85
N LEU A 1014 -40.27 68.56 -39.53
CA LEU A 1014 -41.07 67.33 -39.61
C LEU A 1014 -42.26 67.54 -40.56
N VAL A 1015 -42.55 66.56 -41.41
CA VAL A 1015 -43.80 66.44 -42.17
C VAL A 1015 -44.58 65.25 -41.62
N LEU A 1016 -45.81 65.46 -41.18
CA LEU A 1016 -46.68 64.48 -40.54
C LEU A 1016 -47.83 64.09 -41.46
N SER A 1017 -48.04 62.79 -41.66
CA SER A 1017 -49.16 62.20 -42.40
C SER A 1017 -49.84 61.14 -41.55
N GLY A 1018 -50.89 61.52 -40.81
CA GLY A 1018 -51.64 60.61 -39.94
C GLY A 1018 -52.32 61.32 -38.77
N SER A 1019 -53.10 60.57 -38.02
CA SER A 1019 -54.08 61.13 -37.07
C SER A 1019 -53.75 60.84 -35.61
N SER A 1020 -54.31 61.62 -34.69
CA SER A 1020 -54.21 61.42 -33.23
C SER A 1020 -52.78 61.42 -32.67
N ASN A 1021 -51.83 62.04 -33.37
CA ASN A 1021 -50.45 62.13 -32.90
C ASN A 1021 -50.29 63.29 -31.92
N THR A 1022 -49.48 63.11 -30.88
CA THR A 1022 -49.11 64.15 -29.92
C THR A 1022 -47.65 64.56 -30.12
N LEU A 1023 -47.41 65.73 -30.69
CA LEU A 1023 -46.11 66.34 -30.92
C LEU A 1023 -45.76 67.30 -29.78
N THR A 1024 -44.52 67.28 -29.30
CA THR A 1024 -43.89 68.30 -28.48
C THR A 1024 -42.67 68.82 -29.23
N VAL A 1025 -42.55 70.12 -29.42
CA VAL A 1025 -41.56 70.73 -30.31
C VAL A 1025 -40.92 71.91 -29.59
N THR A 1026 -39.59 71.90 -29.49
CA THR A 1026 -38.85 72.97 -28.84
C THR A 1026 -38.82 74.23 -29.71
N SER A 1027 -38.40 74.08 -30.97
CA SER A 1027 -38.48 75.12 -32.02
C SER A 1027 -38.26 74.45 -33.39
N GLY A 1028 -38.76 75.03 -34.48
CA GLY A 1028 -38.62 74.45 -35.82
C GLY A 1028 -39.93 74.44 -36.60
N TYR A 1029 -40.02 73.57 -37.61
CA TYR A 1029 -41.14 73.46 -38.54
C TYR A 1029 -41.88 72.12 -38.39
N VAL A 1030 -43.20 72.17 -38.32
CA VAL A 1030 -44.10 71.02 -38.42
C VAL A 1030 -45.04 71.24 -39.58
N GLY A 1031 -44.95 70.43 -40.62
CA GLY A 1031 -45.94 70.31 -41.69
C GLY A 1031 -46.92 69.17 -41.37
N ILE A 1032 -48.22 69.37 -41.51
CA ILE A 1032 -49.23 68.30 -41.42
C ILE A 1032 -49.93 68.19 -42.78
N VAL A 1033 -49.96 67.00 -43.36
CA VAL A 1033 -50.49 66.80 -44.71
C VAL A 1033 -51.97 66.40 -44.70
N THR A 1034 -52.59 66.52 -45.88
CA THR A 1034 -54.03 66.34 -46.13
C THR A 1034 -54.60 65.06 -45.52
N GLY A 1035 -55.74 65.16 -44.82
CA GLY A 1035 -56.48 64.02 -44.24
C GLY A 1035 -56.08 63.61 -42.82
N SER A 1036 -55.12 64.31 -42.21
CA SER A 1036 -54.65 64.08 -40.84
C SER A 1036 -55.57 64.72 -39.80
N GLN A 1037 -56.07 63.94 -38.83
CA GLN A 1037 -57.10 64.39 -37.86
C GLN A 1037 -56.60 64.32 -36.41
N GLY A 1038 -57.11 65.16 -35.52
CA GLY A 1038 -56.97 65.00 -34.06
C GLY A 1038 -55.54 65.10 -33.50
N ASN A 1039 -54.60 65.67 -34.26
CA ASN A 1039 -53.22 65.78 -33.82
C ASN A 1039 -53.06 66.90 -32.78
N VAL A 1040 -52.28 66.69 -31.74
CA VAL A 1040 -51.93 67.71 -30.74
C VAL A 1040 -50.48 68.11 -30.97
N VAL A 1041 -50.18 69.39 -31.10
CA VAL A 1041 -48.85 69.94 -31.31
C VAL A 1041 -48.55 70.93 -30.20
N ARG A 1042 -47.57 70.64 -29.35
CA ARG A 1042 -47.13 71.51 -28.26
C ARG A 1042 -45.84 72.19 -28.68
N MET A 1043 -45.84 73.49 -28.99
CA MET A 1043 -44.65 74.21 -29.45
C MET A 1043 -44.60 75.66 -28.99
N SER A 1044 -43.41 76.23 -28.81
CA SER A 1044 -43.25 77.68 -28.54
C SER A 1044 -42.08 78.27 -29.32
N GLY A 1045 -42.32 79.26 -30.18
CA GLY A 1045 -41.29 79.83 -31.05
C GLY A 1045 -40.98 79.01 -32.31
N GLY A 1046 -41.96 78.26 -32.86
CA GLY A 1046 -41.84 77.46 -34.08
C GLY A 1046 -42.85 77.81 -35.17
N ALA A 1047 -42.87 77.01 -36.24
CA ALA A 1047 -43.77 77.11 -37.37
C ALA A 1047 -44.63 75.84 -37.51
N LEU A 1048 -45.95 75.99 -37.56
CA LEU A 1048 -46.89 74.90 -37.87
C LEU A 1048 -47.56 75.19 -39.22
N ALA A 1049 -47.33 74.37 -40.23
CA ALA A 1049 -48.03 74.44 -41.50
C ALA A 1049 -48.93 73.22 -41.67
N THR A 1050 -50.12 73.40 -42.23
CA THR A 1050 -51.04 72.29 -42.53
C THR A 1050 -51.54 72.41 -43.96
N GLN A 1051 -51.64 71.30 -44.68
CA GLN A 1051 -52.30 71.23 -45.99
C GLN A 1051 -53.82 71.24 -45.82
N ASP A 1052 -54.57 71.22 -46.93
CA ASP A 1052 -56.03 71.25 -46.92
C ASP A 1052 -56.65 70.05 -46.19
N LYS A 1053 -57.85 70.23 -45.62
CA LYS A 1053 -58.66 69.21 -44.91
C LYS A 1053 -57.93 68.51 -43.76
N VAL A 1054 -57.10 69.25 -43.01
CA VAL A 1054 -56.45 68.79 -41.78
C VAL A 1054 -57.28 69.15 -40.56
N GLY A 1055 -57.55 68.17 -39.71
CA GLY A 1055 -58.31 68.35 -38.46
C GLY A 1055 -59.82 68.54 -38.65
N ASN A 1056 -60.33 68.45 -39.86
CA ASN A 1056 -61.70 68.88 -40.18
C ASN A 1056 -62.83 68.04 -39.54
N SER A 1057 -62.54 66.84 -39.05
CA SER A 1057 -63.47 66.01 -38.26
C SER A 1057 -63.13 66.04 -36.77
N THR A 1058 -61.83 66.03 -36.43
CA THR A 1058 -61.34 66.18 -35.06
C THR A 1058 -60.20 67.17 -35.13
N SER A 1059 -60.35 68.31 -34.46
CA SER A 1059 -59.44 69.44 -34.63
C SER A 1059 -58.00 69.09 -34.28
N THR A 1060 -57.06 69.63 -35.06
CA THR A 1060 -55.66 69.69 -34.63
C THR A 1060 -55.58 70.66 -33.46
N THR A 1061 -54.90 70.33 -32.38
CA THR A 1061 -54.67 71.26 -31.26
C THR A 1061 -53.24 71.78 -31.35
N LEU A 1062 -53.03 73.09 -31.24
CA LEU A 1062 -51.73 73.72 -31.06
C LEU A 1062 -51.67 74.31 -29.65
N ALA A 1063 -50.74 73.87 -28.81
CA ALA A 1063 -50.52 74.40 -27.48
C ALA A 1063 -49.13 75.05 -27.34
N GLY A 1064 -49.06 76.29 -26.86
CA GLY A 1064 -47.85 77.06 -26.63
C GLY A 1064 -47.86 78.41 -27.36
N SER A 1065 -46.78 79.17 -27.21
CA SER A 1065 -46.76 80.62 -27.47
C SER A 1065 -45.76 81.05 -28.55
N SER A 1066 -45.97 82.21 -29.17
CA SER A 1066 -45.05 82.83 -30.14
C SER A 1066 -44.80 82.00 -31.40
N ASN A 1067 -45.77 81.22 -31.87
CA ASN A 1067 -45.64 80.39 -33.06
C ASN A 1067 -46.20 81.06 -34.32
N THR A 1068 -45.63 80.74 -35.47
CA THR A 1068 -46.20 81.08 -36.79
C THR A 1068 -46.97 79.88 -37.33
N VAL A 1069 -48.22 80.05 -37.71
CA VAL A 1069 -49.08 78.95 -38.13
C VAL A 1069 -49.66 79.25 -39.50
N SER A 1070 -49.61 78.30 -40.42
CA SER A 1070 -50.25 78.35 -41.73
C SER A 1070 -51.25 77.22 -41.86
N LEU A 1071 -52.53 77.56 -42.07
CA LEU A 1071 -53.62 76.61 -42.24
C LEU A 1071 -54.12 76.59 -43.69
N GLY A 1072 -54.09 75.40 -44.28
CA GLY A 1072 -54.75 75.09 -45.55
C GLY A 1072 -56.28 75.20 -45.47
N ALA A 1073 -56.93 74.98 -46.60
CA ALA A 1073 -58.37 75.16 -46.73
C ALA A 1073 -59.17 74.06 -45.99
N SER A 1074 -60.30 74.44 -45.39
CA SER A 1074 -61.20 73.57 -44.62
C SER A 1074 -60.53 72.89 -43.41
N ASN A 1075 -59.54 73.52 -42.79
CA ASN A 1075 -58.85 72.94 -41.63
C ASN A 1075 -59.56 73.26 -40.33
N SER A 1076 -59.34 72.46 -39.29
CA SER A 1076 -59.79 72.80 -37.94
C SER A 1076 -58.61 72.77 -36.97
N LEU A 1077 -58.34 73.90 -36.34
CA LEU A 1077 -57.30 74.09 -35.34
C LEU A 1077 -57.93 74.52 -34.01
N VAL A 1078 -57.43 74.05 -32.87
CA VAL A 1078 -57.70 74.56 -31.52
C VAL A 1078 -56.37 75.07 -30.95
N LEU A 1079 -56.32 76.31 -30.51
CA LEU A 1079 -55.11 76.99 -30.07
C LEU A 1079 -55.15 77.23 -28.56
N SER A 1080 -54.09 76.89 -27.84
CA SER A 1080 -53.92 77.12 -26.40
C SER A 1080 -52.55 77.75 -26.13
N GLY A 1081 -52.50 79.06 -25.98
CA GLY A 1081 -51.26 79.80 -25.75
C GLY A 1081 -51.25 81.17 -26.45
N SER A 1082 -50.20 81.95 -26.19
CA SER A 1082 -50.22 83.40 -26.42
C SER A 1082 -49.26 83.84 -27.53
N SER A 1083 -49.49 85.02 -28.12
CA SER A 1083 -48.60 85.64 -29.11
C SER A 1083 -48.38 84.83 -30.40
N ASN A 1084 -49.28 83.91 -30.74
CA ASN A 1084 -49.18 83.14 -31.98
C ASN A 1084 -49.70 83.95 -33.17
N THR A 1085 -49.04 83.83 -34.32
CA THR A 1085 -49.47 84.41 -35.60
C THR A 1085 -49.98 83.32 -36.51
N LEU A 1086 -51.28 83.29 -36.78
CA LEU A 1086 -51.96 82.35 -37.65
C LEU A 1086 -52.29 83.01 -38.99
N THR A 1087 -52.04 82.31 -40.08
CA THR A 1087 -52.56 82.59 -41.43
C THR A 1087 -53.42 81.41 -41.84
N VAL A 1088 -54.68 81.66 -42.17
CA VAL A 1088 -55.68 80.62 -42.41
C VAL A 1088 -56.37 80.88 -43.73
N THR A 1089 -56.34 79.89 -44.61
CA THR A 1089 -56.97 80.00 -45.93
C THR A 1089 -58.49 79.93 -45.79
N SER A 1090 -59.01 78.88 -45.15
CA SER A 1090 -60.42 78.73 -44.74
C SER A 1090 -60.54 77.58 -43.72
N GLY A 1091 -61.58 77.57 -42.90
CA GLY A 1091 -61.79 76.53 -41.88
C GLY A 1091 -61.96 77.11 -40.47
N TYR A 1092 -61.86 76.28 -39.45
CA TYR A 1092 -62.11 76.59 -38.05
C TYR A 1092 -60.83 76.82 -37.24
N VAL A 1093 -60.80 77.86 -36.42
CA VAL A 1093 -59.80 78.13 -35.39
C VAL A 1093 -60.53 78.31 -34.06
N GLY A 1094 -60.37 77.40 -33.12
CA GLY A 1094 -60.71 77.60 -31.72
C GLY A 1094 -59.53 78.21 -30.98
N ILE A 1095 -59.75 79.10 -30.02
CA ILE A 1095 -58.73 79.56 -29.06
C ILE A 1095 -59.28 79.30 -27.66
N VAL A 1096 -58.51 78.65 -26.80
CA VAL A 1096 -58.98 78.26 -25.45
C VAL A 1096 -58.52 79.25 -24.39
N THR A 1097 -59.12 79.15 -23.19
CA THR A 1097 -58.94 80.07 -22.05
C THR A 1097 -57.47 80.41 -21.77
N ASP A 1098 -57.22 81.62 -21.27
CA ASP A 1098 -55.88 82.14 -20.93
C ASP A 1098 -54.90 82.26 -22.11
N SER A 1099 -55.39 82.34 -23.34
CA SER A 1099 -54.57 82.67 -24.52
C SER A 1099 -54.64 84.17 -24.81
N GLN A 1100 -53.49 84.86 -24.94
CA GLN A 1100 -53.43 86.32 -25.16
C GLN A 1100 -52.63 86.70 -26.42
N SER A 1101 -52.82 87.91 -26.93
CA SER A 1101 -52.00 88.50 -28.03
C SER A 1101 -51.91 87.66 -29.32
N ASN A 1102 -52.84 86.74 -29.57
CA ASN A 1102 -52.80 85.95 -30.81
C ASN A 1102 -53.24 86.81 -31.99
N ILE A 1103 -52.57 86.66 -33.13
CA ILE A 1103 -52.91 87.32 -34.39
C ILE A 1103 -53.42 86.23 -35.33
N VAL A 1104 -54.61 86.37 -35.87
CA VAL A 1104 -55.21 85.44 -36.81
C VAL A 1104 -55.56 86.20 -38.08
N THR A 1105 -54.96 85.82 -39.20
CA THR A 1105 -55.31 86.32 -40.53
C THR A 1105 -56.11 85.24 -41.23
N MET A 1106 -57.40 85.46 -41.49
CA MET A 1106 -58.25 84.48 -42.18
C MET A 1106 -59.26 85.11 -43.13
N SER A 1107 -59.62 84.40 -44.20
CA SER A 1107 -60.65 84.88 -45.16
C SER A 1107 -61.57 83.75 -45.61
N GLY A 1108 -62.78 83.68 -45.04
CA GLY A 1108 -63.76 82.63 -45.31
C GLY A 1108 -63.69 81.44 -44.34
N GLY A 1109 -63.42 81.71 -43.06
CA GLY A 1109 -63.33 80.70 -41.99
C GLY A 1109 -64.17 81.02 -40.76
N SER A 1110 -63.95 80.28 -39.68
CA SER A 1110 -64.58 80.49 -38.38
C SER A 1110 -63.52 80.61 -37.28
N LEU A 1111 -63.60 81.65 -36.45
CA LEU A 1111 -62.76 81.84 -35.27
C LEU A 1111 -63.64 81.73 -34.02
N ALA A 1112 -63.48 80.70 -33.20
CA ALA A 1112 -64.14 80.60 -31.91
C ALA A 1112 -63.13 80.80 -30.78
N THR A 1113 -63.55 81.40 -29.68
CA THR A 1113 -62.73 81.57 -28.48
C THR A 1113 -63.53 81.12 -27.25
N GLN A 1114 -62.88 80.46 -26.28
CA GLN A 1114 -63.45 80.19 -24.95
C GLN A 1114 -63.32 81.44 -24.07
N ASP A 1115 -63.84 81.40 -22.84
CA ASP A 1115 -63.81 82.53 -21.91
C ASP A 1115 -62.37 83.00 -21.56
N ASP A 1116 -62.23 84.27 -21.20
CA ASP A 1116 -60.96 84.93 -20.81
C ASP A 1116 -59.82 84.91 -21.86
N VAL A 1117 -60.13 84.76 -23.14
CA VAL A 1117 -59.19 84.85 -24.26
C VAL A 1117 -58.94 86.30 -24.66
N GLY A 1118 -57.67 86.71 -24.65
CA GLY A 1118 -57.27 88.06 -25.05
C GLY A 1118 -57.72 89.17 -24.09
N ASN A 1119 -58.20 88.81 -22.89
CA ASN A 1119 -58.75 89.74 -21.90
C ASN A 1119 -57.75 90.80 -21.40
N ARG A 1120 -56.45 90.46 -21.40
CA ARG A 1120 -55.36 91.41 -21.07
C ARG A 1120 -54.76 92.08 -22.31
N THR A 1121 -54.52 91.29 -23.35
CA THR A 1121 -54.04 91.78 -24.66
C THR A 1121 -54.82 91.06 -25.75
N ALA A 1122 -55.61 91.85 -26.49
CA ALA A 1122 -56.62 91.34 -27.39
C ALA A 1122 -56.06 90.39 -28.46
N THR A 1123 -56.86 89.38 -28.81
CA THR A 1123 -56.64 88.60 -30.02
C THR A 1123 -56.93 89.50 -31.21
N THR A 1124 -56.00 89.60 -32.15
CA THR A 1124 -56.21 90.32 -33.41
C THR A 1124 -56.74 89.36 -34.46
N LEU A 1125 -57.83 89.69 -35.13
CA LEU A 1125 -58.32 89.00 -36.31
C LEU A 1125 -58.27 89.94 -37.52
N THR A 1126 -57.58 89.54 -38.58
CA THR A 1126 -57.50 90.27 -39.85
C THR A 1126 -58.05 89.44 -41.02
N GLY A 1127 -58.70 90.11 -41.98
CA GLY A 1127 -59.28 89.48 -43.18
C GLY A 1127 -60.81 89.42 -43.18
N SER A 1128 -61.40 88.78 -44.20
CA SER A 1128 -62.80 89.03 -44.59
C SER A 1128 -63.71 87.81 -44.63
N SER A 1129 -65.03 88.00 -44.47
CA SER A 1129 -66.06 86.95 -44.58
C SER A 1129 -65.94 85.82 -43.56
N ASN A 1130 -65.50 86.13 -42.34
CA ASN A 1130 -65.30 85.13 -41.29
C ASN A 1130 -66.47 85.09 -40.28
N THR A 1131 -66.72 83.93 -39.69
CA THR A 1131 -67.64 83.78 -38.56
C THR A 1131 -66.86 83.71 -37.25
N VAL A 1132 -67.00 84.68 -36.37
CA VAL A 1132 -66.28 84.77 -35.11
C VAL A 1132 -67.23 84.50 -33.95
N SER A 1133 -66.84 83.68 -32.99
CA SER A 1133 -67.60 83.39 -31.77
C SER A 1133 -66.71 83.68 -30.56
N LEU A 1134 -67.11 84.66 -29.74
CA LEU A 1134 -66.36 85.09 -28.57
C LEU A 1134 -67.01 84.61 -27.28
N GLY A 1135 -66.22 83.90 -26.47
CA GLY A 1135 -66.54 83.58 -25.08
C GLY A 1135 -66.51 84.80 -24.17
N ALA A 1136 -66.97 84.62 -22.93
CA ALA A 1136 -67.12 85.68 -21.95
C ALA A 1136 -65.77 86.25 -21.48
N GLY A 1137 -65.66 87.57 -21.38
CA GLY A 1137 -64.46 88.27 -20.88
C GLY A 1137 -63.39 88.49 -21.94
N ASN A 1138 -63.65 88.15 -23.20
CA ASN A 1138 -62.63 88.13 -24.24
C ASN A 1138 -62.30 89.50 -24.83
N GLY A 1139 -61.06 89.68 -25.27
CA GLY A 1139 -60.62 90.84 -26.07
C GLY A 1139 -60.37 90.45 -27.53
N LEU A 1140 -61.09 91.05 -28.47
CA LEU A 1140 -60.89 90.90 -29.91
C LEU A 1140 -60.63 92.26 -30.57
N PHE A 1141 -59.54 92.38 -31.31
CA PHE A 1141 -59.31 93.45 -32.27
C PHE A 1141 -59.58 92.93 -33.68
N LEU A 1142 -60.64 93.39 -34.32
CA LEU A 1142 -61.07 92.94 -35.64
C LEU A 1142 -60.71 93.98 -36.70
N SER A 1143 -59.98 93.58 -37.74
CA SER A 1143 -59.63 94.46 -38.87
C SER A 1143 -59.79 93.72 -40.21
N GLY A 1144 -60.93 93.92 -40.86
CA GLY A 1144 -61.26 93.34 -42.16
C GLY A 1144 -62.78 93.42 -42.41
N SER A 1145 -63.27 92.97 -43.56
CA SER A 1145 -64.66 93.25 -43.98
C SER A 1145 -65.59 92.03 -43.97
N SER A 1146 -66.89 92.24 -43.86
CA SER A 1146 -67.93 91.19 -43.97
C SER A 1146 -67.84 90.08 -42.92
N ASN A 1147 -67.26 90.33 -41.76
CA ASN A 1147 -67.17 89.34 -40.69
C ASN A 1147 -68.46 89.33 -39.85
N ALA A 1148 -68.85 88.16 -39.40
CA ALA A 1148 -69.97 87.94 -38.49
C ALA A 1148 -69.44 87.54 -37.11
N VAL A 1149 -69.43 88.46 -36.16
CA VAL A 1149 -68.92 88.26 -34.80
C VAL A 1149 -70.09 88.06 -33.84
N SER A 1150 -70.15 86.92 -33.17
CA SER A 1150 -71.05 86.64 -32.05
C SER A 1150 -70.30 86.81 -30.74
N VAL A 1151 -70.84 87.57 -29.79
CA VAL A 1151 -70.19 87.85 -28.49
C VAL A 1151 -71.14 87.50 -27.35
N SER A 1152 -70.69 86.68 -26.39
CA SER A 1152 -71.44 86.39 -25.16
C SER A 1152 -71.00 87.24 -23.94
N GLY A 1153 -70.06 88.16 -24.15
CA GLY A 1153 -69.53 89.14 -23.21
C GLY A 1153 -68.03 89.39 -23.45
N GLY A 1154 -67.57 90.64 -23.48
CA GLY A 1154 -66.16 90.95 -23.78
C GLY A 1154 -66.00 92.27 -24.53
N LEU A 1155 -64.76 92.60 -24.87
CA LEU A 1155 -64.37 93.82 -25.55
C LEU A 1155 -64.05 93.52 -27.02
N VAL A 1156 -64.92 94.01 -27.92
CA VAL A 1156 -64.68 93.97 -29.37
C VAL A 1156 -64.28 95.35 -29.83
N LYS A 1157 -63.04 95.44 -30.32
CA LYS A 1157 -62.47 96.65 -30.91
C LYS A 1157 -62.47 96.50 -32.43
N LEU A 1158 -63.13 97.43 -33.11
CA LEU A 1158 -63.25 97.42 -34.55
C LEU A 1158 -62.20 98.36 -35.17
N GLY A 1159 -61.35 97.79 -36.03
CA GLY A 1159 -60.41 98.49 -36.89
C GLY A 1159 -61.02 98.86 -38.25
N SER A 1160 -60.17 99.12 -39.25
CA SER A 1160 -60.56 99.69 -40.56
C SER A 1160 -61.22 98.69 -41.53
N GLY A 1161 -62.47 98.28 -41.27
CA GLY A 1161 -63.19 97.31 -42.10
C GLY A 1161 -64.70 97.54 -42.18
N THR A 1162 -65.33 97.09 -43.26
CA THR A 1162 -66.72 97.41 -43.64
C THR A 1162 -67.66 96.20 -43.58
N ASN A 1163 -68.97 96.39 -43.46
CA ASN A 1163 -69.99 95.32 -43.41
C ASN A 1163 -69.77 94.29 -42.29
N ASN A 1164 -69.17 94.69 -41.17
CA ASN A 1164 -69.02 93.77 -40.05
C ASN A 1164 -70.32 93.72 -39.26
N THR A 1165 -70.79 92.51 -39.00
CA THR A 1165 -71.98 92.26 -38.18
C THR A 1165 -71.52 91.77 -36.82
N VAL A 1166 -71.97 92.44 -35.76
CA VAL A 1166 -71.72 92.01 -34.39
C VAL A 1166 -73.06 91.63 -33.79
N ALA A 1167 -73.25 90.36 -33.51
CA ALA A 1167 -74.42 89.83 -32.81
C ALA A 1167 -74.05 89.66 -31.33
N LEU A 1168 -74.81 90.32 -30.46
CA LEU A 1168 -74.65 90.26 -29.02
C LEU A 1168 -75.78 89.38 -28.47
N SER A 1169 -75.44 88.44 -27.59
CA SER A 1169 -76.44 87.65 -26.87
C SER A 1169 -76.05 87.60 -25.41
N THR A 1170 -76.69 88.43 -24.59
CA THR A 1170 -76.41 88.49 -23.15
C THR A 1170 -77.21 87.45 -22.35
N ASN A 1171 -77.85 86.48 -23.03
CA ASN A 1171 -78.69 85.44 -22.41
C ASN A 1171 -79.77 86.01 -21.47
N GLY A 1172 -80.30 87.21 -21.78
CA GLY A 1172 -81.45 87.78 -21.07
C GLY A 1172 -81.14 88.69 -19.88
N VAL A 1173 -79.87 89.00 -19.57
CA VAL A 1173 -79.49 89.80 -18.38
C VAL A 1173 -79.40 91.32 -18.60
N GLY A 1174 -79.97 91.83 -19.71
CA GLY A 1174 -79.88 93.24 -20.08
C GLY A 1174 -78.58 93.58 -20.83
N PRO A 1175 -78.30 94.87 -21.06
CA PRO A 1175 -77.20 95.29 -21.92
C PRO A 1175 -75.85 94.83 -21.37
N SER A 1176 -74.95 94.28 -22.20
CA SER A 1176 -73.63 93.82 -21.77
C SER A 1176 -72.54 94.09 -22.80
N GLY A 1177 -71.31 94.31 -22.31
CA GLY A 1177 -70.16 94.60 -23.15
C GLY A 1177 -70.03 96.07 -23.56
N GLU A 1178 -68.84 96.43 -24.03
CA GLU A 1178 -68.50 97.75 -24.55
C GLU A 1178 -68.06 97.58 -26.01
N LEU A 1179 -68.69 98.33 -26.91
CA LEU A 1179 -68.28 98.44 -28.31
C LEU A 1179 -67.47 99.72 -28.48
N ASP A 1180 -66.17 99.56 -28.70
CA ASP A 1180 -65.30 100.68 -29.02
C ASP A 1180 -65.30 100.96 -30.52
N LEU A 1181 -65.79 102.13 -30.88
CA LEU A 1181 -65.72 102.70 -32.22
C LEU A 1181 -64.45 103.55 -32.34
N PHE A 1182 -63.72 103.38 -33.42
CA PHE A 1182 -62.50 104.16 -33.71
C PHE A 1182 -62.78 105.47 -34.46
N VAL A 1183 -64.01 105.97 -34.35
CA VAL A 1183 -64.47 107.22 -34.96
C VAL A 1183 -64.94 108.15 -33.85
N THR A 1184 -64.73 109.44 -34.02
CA THR A 1184 -65.19 110.44 -33.05
C THR A 1184 -66.72 110.49 -33.06
N HIS A 1185 -67.35 110.86 -31.94
CA HIS A 1185 -68.80 110.71 -31.80
C HIS A 1185 -69.58 111.55 -32.83
N ASP A 1186 -69.00 112.67 -33.27
CA ASP A 1186 -69.54 113.56 -34.30
C ASP A 1186 -69.56 112.95 -35.70
N GLN A 1187 -68.82 111.87 -35.90
CA GLN A 1187 -68.77 111.11 -37.15
C GLN A 1187 -69.67 109.87 -37.11
N VAL A 1188 -70.40 109.64 -36.02
CA VAL A 1188 -71.28 108.48 -35.88
C VAL A 1188 -72.69 108.83 -36.31
N TRP A 1189 -73.25 108.00 -37.19
CA TRP A 1189 -74.65 108.02 -37.54
C TRP A 1189 -75.32 106.70 -37.20
N LEU A 1190 -76.39 106.77 -36.42
CA LEU A 1190 -77.16 105.61 -36.02
C LEU A 1190 -78.36 105.45 -36.93
N GLN A 1191 -78.54 104.24 -37.45
CA GLN A 1191 -79.73 103.85 -38.18
C GLN A 1191 -80.32 102.59 -37.56
N GLN A 1192 -81.64 102.51 -37.55
CA GLN A 1192 -82.34 101.27 -37.24
C GLN A 1192 -82.78 100.63 -38.54
N SER A 1193 -82.42 99.37 -38.72
CA SER A 1193 -82.88 98.55 -39.84
C SER A 1193 -83.54 97.30 -39.29
N GLY A 1194 -84.87 97.30 -39.28
CA GLY A 1194 -85.65 96.27 -38.57
C GLY A 1194 -85.33 96.27 -37.07
N ASN A 1195 -84.85 95.14 -36.56
CA ASN A 1195 -84.41 95.01 -35.16
C ASN A 1195 -82.91 95.34 -34.98
N ASP A 1196 -82.18 95.65 -36.03
CA ASP A 1196 -80.74 95.89 -35.97
C ASP A 1196 -80.44 97.36 -35.77
N LEU A 1197 -79.36 97.66 -35.02
CA LEU A 1197 -78.74 98.98 -35.00
C LEU A 1197 -77.56 98.96 -35.95
N ILE A 1198 -77.65 99.75 -37.00
CA ILE A 1198 -76.54 100.03 -37.90
C ILE A 1198 -75.87 101.30 -37.38
N ILE A 1199 -74.57 101.20 -37.17
CA ILE A 1199 -73.70 102.30 -36.80
C ILE A 1199 -72.85 102.60 -38.03
N ASP A 1200 -73.21 103.67 -38.70
CA ASP A 1200 -72.50 104.17 -39.86
C ASP A 1200 -71.53 105.27 -39.44
N GLN A 1201 -70.39 105.32 -40.12
CA GLN A 1201 -69.55 106.50 -40.06
C GLN A 1201 -70.00 107.51 -41.12
N LEU A 1202 -70.22 108.76 -40.73
CA LEU A 1202 -70.60 109.84 -41.63
C LEU A 1202 -69.55 110.06 -42.72
N GLY A 1203 -70.02 110.03 -43.97
CA GLY A 1203 -69.19 110.26 -45.17
C GLY A 1203 -68.22 109.13 -45.52
N VAL A 1204 -68.27 107.99 -44.82
CA VAL A 1204 -67.44 106.82 -45.11
C VAL A 1204 -68.35 105.60 -45.18
N ALA A 1205 -68.14 104.72 -46.16
CA ALA A 1205 -68.89 103.46 -46.28
C ALA A 1205 -68.43 102.41 -45.23
N GLN A 1206 -68.31 102.82 -43.98
CA GLN A 1206 -68.05 101.94 -42.84
C GLN A 1206 -69.34 101.82 -42.03
N ASP A 1207 -69.91 100.62 -42.05
CA ASP A 1207 -71.08 100.25 -41.30
C ASP A 1207 -70.76 99.07 -40.36
N VAL A 1208 -71.18 99.22 -39.11
CA VAL A 1208 -71.19 98.15 -38.12
C VAL A 1208 -72.64 97.86 -37.81
N THR A 1209 -73.11 96.68 -38.20
CA THR A 1209 -74.46 96.26 -37.83
C THR A 1209 -74.42 95.50 -36.52
N LEU A 1210 -74.93 96.11 -35.46
CA LEU A 1210 -75.29 95.43 -34.24
C LEU A 1210 -76.62 94.73 -34.43
N LYS A 1211 -76.54 93.41 -34.59
CA LYS A 1211 -77.70 92.58 -34.91
C LYS A 1211 -78.64 92.48 -33.71
N ASN A 1212 -79.93 92.61 -33.99
CA ASN A 1212 -81.05 92.49 -33.07
C ASN A 1212 -81.04 93.47 -31.89
N TRP A 1213 -80.29 94.58 -31.98
CA TRP A 1213 -80.26 95.62 -30.95
C TRP A 1213 -81.64 95.94 -30.35
N PHE A 1214 -82.64 96.19 -31.20
CA PHE A 1214 -84.00 96.58 -30.80
C PHE A 1214 -84.93 95.38 -30.56
N ALA A 1215 -84.46 94.14 -30.69
CA ALA A 1215 -85.28 92.96 -30.39
C ALA A 1215 -85.51 92.77 -28.87
N GLY A 1216 -84.68 93.39 -28.03
CA GLY A 1216 -84.81 93.40 -26.58
C GLY A 1216 -83.51 93.78 -25.89
N SER A 1217 -83.58 94.26 -24.64
CA SER A 1217 -82.44 94.82 -23.89
C SER A 1217 -81.26 93.86 -23.70
N SER A 1218 -81.45 92.56 -23.91
CA SER A 1218 -80.39 91.55 -23.90
C SER A 1218 -79.56 91.46 -25.19
N ASN A 1219 -79.85 92.28 -26.20
CA ASN A 1219 -79.11 92.35 -27.46
C ASN A 1219 -78.42 93.71 -27.64
N GLU A 1220 -78.49 94.57 -26.63
CA GLU A 1220 -77.85 95.88 -26.59
C GLU A 1220 -76.43 95.73 -26.00
N VAL A 1221 -75.43 96.47 -26.53
CA VAL A 1221 -74.17 96.66 -25.77
C VAL A 1221 -74.43 97.63 -24.64
N ALA A 1222 -73.82 97.38 -23.49
CA ALA A 1222 -73.96 98.25 -22.32
C ALA A 1222 -73.46 99.67 -22.60
N THR A 1223 -72.39 99.78 -23.38
CA THR A 1223 -71.89 101.07 -23.86
C THR A 1223 -71.35 100.97 -25.27
N ILE A 1224 -71.68 101.94 -26.12
CA ILE A 1224 -70.97 102.21 -27.36
C ILE A 1224 -70.08 103.41 -27.10
N LYS A 1225 -68.78 103.26 -27.26
CA LYS A 1225 -67.80 104.31 -27.00
C LYS A 1225 -67.20 104.81 -28.28
N ALA A 1226 -67.24 106.12 -28.49
CA ALA A 1226 -66.54 106.79 -29.57
C ALA A 1226 -65.07 107.04 -29.21
N SER A 1227 -64.25 107.32 -30.22
CA SER A 1227 -62.78 107.42 -30.05
C SER A 1227 -62.33 108.64 -29.24
N ASP A 1228 -63.16 109.68 -29.14
CA ASP A 1228 -62.95 110.85 -28.27
C ASP A 1228 -63.47 110.65 -26.83
N GLY A 1229 -63.94 109.45 -26.51
CA GLY A 1229 -64.29 109.03 -25.15
C GLY A 1229 -65.75 109.26 -24.78
N VAL A 1230 -66.58 109.73 -25.70
CA VAL A 1230 -68.02 109.87 -25.45
C VAL A 1230 -68.68 108.49 -25.51
N LEU A 1231 -69.56 108.24 -24.54
CA LEU A 1231 -70.22 106.96 -24.30
C LEU A 1231 -71.72 107.09 -24.59
N LEU A 1232 -72.26 106.18 -25.38
CA LEU A 1232 -73.70 105.93 -25.51
C LEU A 1232 -74.08 104.74 -24.66
N THR A 1233 -74.96 104.96 -23.69
CA THR A 1233 -75.76 103.89 -23.13
C THR A 1233 -76.91 103.54 -24.09
N PRO A 1234 -77.60 102.40 -23.94
CA PRO A 1234 -78.72 102.06 -24.81
C PRO A 1234 -79.87 103.07 -24.82
N ALA A 1235 -80.07 103.76 -23.69
CA ALA A 1235 -81.03 104.86 -23.61
C ALA A 1235 -80.59 106.05 -24.49
N ASP A 1236 -79.30 106.35 -24.52
CA ASP A 1236 -78.72 107.39 -25.36
C ASP A 1236 -78.81 107.00 -26.83
N VAL A 1237 -78.51 105.74 -27.18
CA VAL A 1237 -78.70 105.19 -28.53
C VAL A 1237 -80.14 105.37 -28.98
N THR A 1238 -81.12 105.03 -28.14
CA THR A 1238 -82.55 105.14 -28.50
C THR A 1238 -82.96 106.60 -28.70
N THR A 1239 -82.52 107.48 -27.81
CA THR A 1239 -82.80 108.93 -27.90
C THR A 1239 -82.18 109.52 -29.16
N LEU A 1240 -80.91 109.20 -29.39
CA LEU A 1240 -80.14 109.70 -30.52
C LEU A 1240 -80.66 109.16 -31.83
N LEU A 1241 -80.94 107.87 -31.90
CA LEU A 1241 -81.54 107.24 -33.06
C LEU A 1241 -82.92 107.84 -33.35
N SER A 1242 -83.76 108.08 -32.34
CA SER A 1242 -85.05 108.75 -32.54
C SER A 1242 -84.84 110.12 -33.17
N ASN A 1243 -83.90 110.90 -32.64
CA ASN A 1243 -83.58 112.22 -33.16
C ASN A 1243 -83.03 112.16 -34.60
N MET A 1244 -82.10 111.25 -34.89
CA MET A 1244 -81.54 111.00 -36.22
C MET A 1244 -82.59 110.48 -37.22
N THR A 1245 -83.55 109.68 -36.75
CA THR A 1245 -84.65 109.15 -37.57
C THR A 1245 -85.68 110.25 -37.87
N THR A 1246 -86.10 111.04 -36.87
CA THR A 1246 -86.94 112.22 -37.08
C THR A 1246 -86.26 113.19 -38.05
N PHE A 1247 -84.96 113.39 -37.90
CA PHE A 1247 -84.17 114.21 -38.81
C PHE A 1247 -84.23 113.68 -40.24
N THR A 1248 -83.97 112.39 -40.44
CA THR A 1248 -83.97 111.75 -41.76
C THR A 1248 -85.36 111.78 -42.41
N ASN A 1249 -86.43 111.54 -41.64
CA ASN A 1249 -87.82 111.56 -42.13
C ASN A 1249 -88.30 112.98 -42.47
N GLY A 1250 -87.85 113.99 -41.73
CA GLY A 1250 -88.12 115.40 -42.02
C GLY A 1250 -87.35 115.94 -43.23
N HIS A 1251 -86.29 115.26 -43.66
CA HIS A 1251 -85.38 115.69 -44.73
C HIS A 1251 -85.25 114.62 -45.82
N ALA A 1252 -86.31 114.47 -46.62
CA ALA A 1252 -86.34 113.52 -47.73
C ALA A 1252 -85.17 113.73 -48.72
N GLY A 1253 -84.26 112.75 -48.78
CA GLY A 1253 -83.04 112.78 -49.61
C GLY A 1253 -81.73 112.78 -48.82
N TYR A 1254 -81.76 112.91 -47.49
CA TYR A 1254 -80.58 112.79 -46.65
C TYR A 1254 -80.04 111.35 -46.63
N ASN A 1255 -78.74 111.16 -46.88
CA ASN A 1255 -78.05 109.87 -46.76
C ASN A 1255 -76.75 110.04 -45.95
N PRO A 1256 -76.67 109.49 -44.73
CA PRO A 1256 -75.54 109.67 -43.83
C PRO A 1256 -74.21 109.11 -44.38
N LEU A 1257 -74.28 108.15 -45.28
CA LEU A 1257 -73.09 107.52 -45.87
C LEU A 1257 -72.46 108.36 -46.99
N THR A 1258 -73.20 109.30 -47.59
CA THR A 1258 -72.70 110.14 -48.71
C THR A 1258 -72.68 111.64 -48.39
N THR A 1259 -73.32 112.08 -47.31
CA THR A 1259 -73.24 113.47 -46.86
C THR A 1259 -71.92 113.76 -46.17
N SER A 1260 -71.14 114.66 -46.76
CA SER A 1260 -69.88 115.14 -46.22
C SER A 1260 -70.08 116.55 -45.65
N GLN A 1261 -70.16 116.71 -44.32
CA GLN A 1261 -69.86 118.00 -43.68
C GLN A 1261 -69.14 117.82 -42.34
N THR A 1262 -68.03 118.54 -42.23
CA THR A 1262 -67.12 118.68 -41.10
C THR A 1262 -67.54 119.85 -40.22
N SER A 1263 -67.51 119.63 -38.90
CA SER A 1263 -67.30 120.60 -37.80
C SER A 1263 -68.04 121.95 -37.80
N THR A 1264 -68.78 122.18 -36.71
CA THR A 1264 -69.04 123.49 -36.09
C THR A 1264 -69.68 124.57 -36.98
N GLY A 1265 -71.01 124.74 -36.86
CA GLY A 1265 -71.64 126.04 -37.11
C GLY A 1265 -72.62 126.15 -38.28
N ASN A 1266 -73.28 125.06 -38.68
CA ASN A 1266 -74.43 125.18 -39.59
C ASN A 1266 -75.75 125.09 -38.83
N SER A 1267 -76.48 126.22 -38.80
CA SER A 1267 -77.81 126.38 -38.20
C SER A 1267 -78.89 125.44 -38.78
N TYR A 1268 -78.54 124.61 -39.77
CA TYR A 1268 -79.41 123.60 -40.37
C TYR A 1268 -79.61 122.35 -39.51
N TYR A 1269 -78.62 121.93 -38.72
CA TYR A 1269 -78.69 120.71 -37.88
C TYR A 1269 -78.91 121.01 -36.39
N ALA A 1270 -78.43 122.18 -35.93
CA ALA A 1270 -78.49 122.59 -34.52
C ALA A 1270 -79.92 122.76 -33.98
N GLY A 1271 -80.91 122.97 -34.86
CA GLY A 1271 -82.31 123.12 -34.47
C GLY A 1271 -83.01 121.80 -34.13
N ALA A 1272 -82.52 120.66 -34.62
CA ALA A 1272 -83.22 119.37 -34.53
C ALA A 1272 -82.53 118.34 -33.62
N LEU A 1273 -81.23 118.51 -33.34
CA LEU A 1273 -80.43 117.54 -32.57
C LEU A 1273 -79.80 118.20 -31.33
N ASN A 1274 -80.57 118.93 -30.53
CA ASN A 1274 -80.08 119.49 -29.26
C ASN A 1274 -80.13 118.43 -28.14
N GLY A 1275 -79.37 117.36 -28.33
CA GLY A 1275 -79.13 116.29 -27.36
C GLY A 1275 -77.65 115.95 -27.33
N VAL A 1276 -77.16 115.60 -26.15
CA VAL A 1276 -75.77 115.49 -25.67
C VAL A 1276 -74.76 114.78 -26.60
N TRP A 1277 -75.17 114.08 -27.65
CA TRP A 1277 -74.25 113.36 -28.55
C TRP A 1277 -73.67 114.19 -29.71
N HIS A 1278 -74.24 115.33 -30.10
CA HIS A 1278 -73.68 116.16 -31.19
C HIS A 1278 -73.32 117.58 -30.74
N SER A 1279 -73.11 117.76 -29.44
CA SER A 1279 -72.73 119.02 -28.80
C SER A 1279 -71.25 119.09 -28.47
#